data_AF-A0A2E6ERI4-F1
#
_entry.id   AF-A0A2E6ERI4-F1
#
_cell.length_a   1.000
_cell.length_b   1.000
_cell.length_c   1.000
_cell.angle_alpha   90.00
_cell.angle_beta   90.00
_cell.angle_gamma   90.00
#
_symmetry.space_group_name_H-M   'P 1'
#
loop_
_entity.id
_entity.type
_entity.pdbx_description
1 polymer ?
#
loop_
_entity_poly.entity_id
_entity_poly.type
_entity_poly.pdbx_seq_one_letter_code
_entity_poly.pdbx_strand_id
1 'polypeptide(L)'
;MSPRFSPLVWFSAMALVAAMLPNVSWGQTAPQLDRFIAGTEASGLVGVALRSDDNHIFGADRSNGTIYRWADMLSFADGSAVTAAASFTAPADVGGLVLSADGSTLFVVSGASVIEMDLNGNQIDSFQPFGGASLAGITRIGNHIAVAEQGGSGRVRVFEKADTTPTSLSRNKVVIAQGGKHFHGIDYDPVTDTVWGTEAEDNRIRSFPNISSVPDGGTANYSVNISGGANLQGLAVDAIARRVYVTNYSSTVRVYDMSGSLIENWNGHPSSTGAVAAHNDRIWVGSGNEIRIYTRNGGSYTQVGSFNVNSSGPNGGGTPTFGYDEERNLLWVNYWQAGGWRVYNADSGAQVTSFSPVDTNAGNCHCAGFGGGLIWEGSEDRNPDKIKVINVQAPAPFNQIGEISLPAPVDWASLAYDPSEDLLWVSSFNGGSPSGFMGLDPSNGTVVRQHPGLVSARWGRGLEFAQGELIVGTETTLSADGVEVYVFGTDTDADTIADLHDNCPADANLNQLDTDGDNSGDACDPDDDGDGLSDSDEALAGSNPLNPDSDSDGVLDGVDNCVVNANSTQLDTDLDGIGDPCDDDDDGDGVADTADNCPLLANGGQEDLDSDGAGDVCDPDVDGDGLADTADNCPLLANGGQEDLDNDGLGDLCDDDVDGDLYPDVVDCAPLDDSIYPGAAESCDAIDSNCDGSLVDSFADSDGDGQPNCIDSDDDNDGLSDSEESSAGTNPLDGDSDGDGIGDAQEVGGDPTAAIDSDNDGVIDALDEDDDGDGIASNEEGQFDNDGDGVPNYLDQDSDGDGLSDSEEGAGDPDADGTPSYLDDDSDGNGIDDFTDGTGDNDADGIPDFLDTDDSDGPDGDSDNDGLSNGTEAQLGTDPQNADSDGDGLSDGEEVGADLSNPQDSDGDTIIDALEADDDGDGIATAEELNGDADGDGIADEDADGDGVPNYLDEDSDGDGLSDELEGAGDFDGDGIPDYLDSDADGDGIADADEGDGDSDGDGALDAYDLDSDDDGIADADEGGGDVDGDGLLNSADPDADGDGILDEIEGTGDVDEDGTPNFLDPDDSDGPDADADGDGLSNSEEAEWGTDAYNPDSDDDGLSDGEEVLEQGTDPLDADSDDDGLSDGDELLYGSDPLDADSDGDGLSDGEEVNDYGTNPLLPDSDEDGMDDGTEVEVGADPLDSDTDDDGILDGPDGLEDEDGDGIINVLDPREAPEDEEPDEPEVPVGDVLDSLYGGASPACGCSQSAGDQPQLSWLLLLLAALGSGRRRRKA
;
A
#
# COMPACT_ATOMS: atom_id res chain seq x y z
N MET A 1 23.26 -46.55 -3.34
CA MET A 1 24.43 -45.87 -2.75
C MET A 1 23.88 -44.59 -2.19
N SER A 2 23.51 -44.63 -0.92
CA SER A 2 22.74 -43.58 -0.25
C SER A 2 23.73 -42.52 0.27
N PRO A 3 23.56 -41.23 -0.06
CA PRO A 3 24.31 -40.17 0.57
C PRO A 3 23.79 -39.97 2.01
N ARG A 4 24.66 -39.42 2.85
CA ARG A 4 24.52 -39.36 4.30
C ARG A 4 23.86 -38.03 4.68
N PHE A 5 22.67 -38.09 5.26
CA PHE A 5 22.04 -36.95 5.93
C PHE A 5 22.84 -36.58 7.20
N SER A 6 23.12 -35.29 7.40
CA SER A 6 23.69 -34.77 8.65
C SER A 6 22.67 -33.85 9.32
N PRO A 7 22.13 -34.20 10.51
CA PRO A 7 21.00 -33.52 11.15
C PRO A 7 21.38 -32.28 11.98
N LEU A 8 22.57 -31.70 11.76
CA LEU A 8 23.20 -30.78 12.71
C LEU A 8 22.58 -29.37 12.77
N VAL A 9 21.54 -29.10 11.97
CA VAL A 9 21.18 -27.73 11.62
C VAL A 9 19.69 -27.40 11.59
N TRP A 10 18.84 -28.39 11.83
CA TRP A 10 17.39 -28.26 12.01
C TRP A 10 17.00 -27.50 13.30
N PHE A 11 17.96 -27.15 14.17
CA PHE A 11 17.71 -26.93 15.59
C PHE A 11 18.27 -25.61 16.17
N SER A 12 18.99 -24.79 15.39
CA SER A 12 19.50 -23.48 15.87
C SER A 12 18.43 -22.39 15.84
N ALA A 13 17.47 -22.49 14.91
CA ALA A 13 16.33 -21.58 14.72
C ALA A 13 15.40 -21.51 15.95
N MET A 14 14.90 -22.66 16.41
CA MET A 14 13.94 -22.77 17.52
C MET A 14 14.49 -22.26 18.86
N ALA A 15 15.82 -22.28 19.04
CA ALA A 15 16.46 -21.87 20.29
C ALA A 15 16.63 -20.35 20.43
N LEU A 16 16.63 -19.61 19.32
CA LEU A 16 16.77 -18.15 19.29
C LEU A 16 15.41 -17.46 19.48
N VAL A 17 14.37 -17.93 18.77
CA VAL A 17 12.98 -17.45 18.88
C VAL A 17 12.44 -17.65 20.31
N ALA A 18 12.64 -18.83 20.89
CA ALA A 18 12.21 -19.12 22.28
C ALA A 18 13.02 -18.37 23.37
N ALA A 19 14.13 -17.72 23.03
CA ALA A 19 14.96 -16.97 23.97
C ALA A 19 14.54 -15.51 24.14
N MET A 20 13.87 -14.93 23.13
CA MET A 20 13.52 -13.50 23.05
C MET A 20 12.09 -13.18 23.50
N LEU A 21 11.17 -14.16 23.56
CA LEU A 21 9.79 -13.99 24.05
C LEU A 21 9.56 -14.68 25.42
N PRO A 22 9.86 -14.03 26.56
CA PRO A 22 9.73 -14.65 27.89
C PRO A 22 8.29 -14.80 28.40
N ASN A 23 7.30 -14.20 27.73
CA ASN A 23 5.91 -14.11 28.21
C ASN A 23 4.88 -14.93 27.41
N VAL A 24 5.29 -15.63 26.35
CA VAL A 24 4.36 -16.50 25.60
C VAL A 24 4.17 -17.82 26.35
N SER A 25 2.90 -18.17 26.58
CA SER A 25 2.47 -19.47 27.10
C SER A 25 2.69 -20.53 26.02
N TRP A 26 3.77 -21.30 26.10
CA TRP A 26 4.06 -22.44 25.21
C TRP A 26 3.15 -23.64 25.49
N GLY A 27 1.84 -23.42 25.36
CA GLY A 27 0.77 -24.36 25.70
C GLY A 27 0.11 -25.05 24.50
N GLN A 28 0.24 -24.52 23.27
CA GLN A 28 -0.53 -25.04 22.13
C GLN A 28 0.24 -25.26 20.81
N THR A 29 1.50 -24.82 20.67
CA THR A 29 2.15 -24.75 19.34
C THR A 29 3.13 -25.90 18.99
N ALA A 30 3.19 -26.99 19.77
CA ALA A 30 4.21 -28.03 19.54
C ALA A 30 3.87 -29.10 18.48
N PRO A 31 2.62 -29.51 18.22
CA PRO A 31 2.30 -30.46 17.15
C PRO A 31 2.27 -29.84 15.74
N GLN A 32 2.04 -28.52 15.64
CA GLN A 32 1.79 -27.83 14.37
C GLN A 32 3.08 -27.45 13.60
N LEU A 33 4.26 -27.63 14.19
CA LEU A 33 5.54 -27.34 13.54
C LEU A 33 6.07 -28.47 12.62
N ASP A 34 5.37 -29.60 12.51
CA ASP A 34 5.67 -30.61 11.48
C ASP A 34 5.24 -30.14 10.07
N ARG A 35 4.38 -29.11 9.96
CA ARG A 35 3.97 -28.49 8.68
C ARG A 35 4.97 -27.47 8.11
N PHE A 36 5.89 -26.93 8.91
CA PHE A 36 6.84 -25.88 8.48
C PHE A 36 7.84 -26.34 7.39
N ILE A 37 8.11 -27.65 7.26
CA ILE A 37 9.09 -28.20 6.28
C ILE A 37 8.64 -29.57 5.74
N ALA A 38 7.35 -29.72 5.42
CA ALA A 38 6.87 -30.86 4.63
C ALA A 38 6.77 -30.52 3.13
N GLY A 39 6.66 -29.23 2.79
CA GLY A 39 6.52 -28.75 1.40
C GLY A 39 7.81 -28.34 0.69
N THR A 40 8.91 -28.10 1.40
CA THR A 40 10.15 -27.60 0.77
C THR A 40 11.29 -28.63 0.84
N GLU A 41 11.93 -28.89 -0.30
CA GLU A 41 13.08 -29.81 -0.46
C GLU A 41 14.38 -29.31 0.22
N ALA A 42 14.30 -28.67 1.39
CA ALA A 42 15.45 -28.08 2.07
C ALA A 42 16.37 -29.16 2.69
N SER A 43 17.67 -29.09 2.38
CA SER A 43 18.71 -30.05 2.78
C SER A 43 19.32 -29.75 4.16
N GLY A 44 18.86 -28.70 4.84
CA GLY A 44 19.26 -28.30 6.19
C GLY A 44 19.71 -26.84 6.26
N LEU A 45 19.01 -26.03 7.07
CA LEU A 45 19.31 -24.62 7.36
C LEU A 45 20.70 -24.43 7.99
N VAL A 46 21.29 -23.25 8.17
CA VAL A 46 22.65 -23.02 8.77
C VAL A 46 22.74 -21.81 9.68
N GLY A 47 21.92 -20.80 9.45
CA GLY A 47 21.81 -19.62 10.30
C GLY A 47 20.36 -19.18 10.37
N VAL A 48 20.02 -18.47 11.44
CA VAL A 48 18.74 -17.76 11.59
C VAL A 48 19.00 -16.38 12.15
N ALA A 49 18.35 -15.38 11.55
CA ALA A 49 18.30 -14.01 12.06
C ALA A 49 16.84 -13.61 12.21
N LEU A 50 16.61 -12.70 13.16
CA LEU A 50 15.29 -12.21 13.54
C LEU A 50 15.38 -10.69 13.54
N ARG A 51 14.49 -10.04 12.80
CA ARG A 51 14.25 -8.60 12.90
C ARG A 51 13.18 -8.39 13.98
N SER A 52 13.38 -7.39 14.84
CA SER A 52 12.64 -7.28 16.12
C SER A 52 11.50 -6.25 16.09
N ASP A 53 11.46 -5.44 15.04
CA ASP A 53 10.50 -4.41 14.68
C ASP A 53 9.28 -5.00 13.95
N ASP A 54 9.50 -5.84 12.94
CA ASP A 54 8.46 -6.31 12.01
C ASP A 54 8.19 -7.84 12.06
N ASN A 55 8.73 -8.53 13.07
CA ASN A 55 8.60 -9.99 13.29
C ASN A 55 9.12 -10.90 12.15
N HIS A 56 9.94 -10.40 11.22
CA HIS A 56 10.49 -11.25 10.15
C HIS A 56 11.55 -12.26 10.62
N ILE A 57 11.46 -13.49 10.08
CA ILE A 57 12.42 -14.57 10.31
C ILE A 57 13.17 -14.88 9.02
N PHE A 58 14.51 -14.92 9.10
CA PHE A 58 15.38 -15.30 8.00
C PHE A 58 16.08 -16.63 8.28
N GLY A 59 16.05 -17.56 7.34
CA GLY A 59 16.75 -18.84 7.46
C GLY A 59 17.46 -19.25 6.17
N ALA A 60 18.72 -19.69 6.25
CA ALA A 60 19.50 -20.06 5.05
C ALA A 60 19.85 -21.55 4.98
N ASP A 61 19.66 -22.20 3.83
CA ASP A 61 20.07 -23.58 3.56
C ASP A 61 21.54 -23.66 3.13
N ARG A 62 22.29 -24.58 3.75
CA ARG A 62 23.73 -24.75 3.50
C ARG A 62 24.05 -25.07 2.05
N SER A 63 23.25 -25.95 1.48
CA SER A 63 23.64 -26.85 0.40
C SER A 63 23.37 -26.22 -0.97
N ASN A 64 22.31 -25.45 -1.07
CA ASN A 64 21.88 -24.72 -2.26
C ASN A 64 22.04 -23.19 -2.08
N GLY A 65 22.14 -22.70 -0.85
CA GLY A 65 22.31 -21.28 -0.54
C GLY A 65 21.01 -20.49 -0.52
N THR A 66 19.85 -21.15 -0.57
CA THR A 66 18.55 -20.49 -0.48
C THR A 66 18.34 -19.87 0.89
N ILE A 67 17.93 -18.60 0.93
CA ILE A 67 17.52 -17.85 2.11
C ILE A 67 16.00 -17.72 2.03
N TYR A 68 15.32 -18.12 3.09
CA TYR A 68 13.88 -18.03 3.23
C TYR A 68 13.55 -16.87 4.16
N ARG A 69 12.59 -16.03 3.75
CA ARG A 69 11.96 -14.98 4.54
C ARG A 69 10.53 -15.43 4.85
N TRP A 70 10.15 -15.37 6.12
CA TRP A 70 8.78 -15.62 6.55
C TRP A 70 8.23 -14.33 7.16
N ALA A 71 7.07 -13.90 6.65
CA ALA A 71 6.31 -12.79 7.20
C ALA A 71 5.53 -13.27 8.41
N ASP A 72 5.63 -12.47 9.47
CA ASP A 72 4.81 -12.54 10.67
C ASP A 72 4.98 -13.73 11.64
N MET A 73 5.10 -13.40 12.94
CA MET A 73 5.12 -14.36 14.05
C MET A 73 3.72 -14.63 14.63
N LEU A 74 2.70 -13.85 14.30
CA LEU A 74 1.34 -13.97 14.84
C LEU A 74 0.52 -15.04 14.12
N SER A 75 0.69 -15.22 12.81
CA SER A 75 0.18 -16.36 12.02
C SER A 75 0.69 -17.75 12.46
N PHE A 76 1.65 -17.81 13.40
CA PHE A 76 2.08 -19.07 14.03
C PHE A 76 1.19 -19.50 15.21
N ALA A 77 0.27 -18.64 15.65
CA ALA A 77 -0.55 -18.87 16.84
C ALA A 77 -1.94 -19.46 16.54
N ASP A 78 -2.44 -19.35 15.31
CA ASP A 78 -3.80 -19.74 14.88
C ASP A 78 -3.86 -21.10 14.14
N GLY A 79 -2.74 -21.59 13.59
CA GLY A 79 -2.68 -22.89 12.91
C GLY A 79 -2.70 -22.81 11.37
N SER A 80 -2.60 -21.61 10.81
CA SER A 80 -2.60 -21.33 9.37
C SER A 80 -1.34 -21.87 8.65
N ALA A 81 -1.47 -22.14 7.34
CA ALA A 81 -0.38 -22.69 6.53
C ALA A 81 0.67 -21.61 6.20
N VAL A 82 1.77 -21.51 6.95
CA VAL A 82 2.81 -20.50 6.66
C VAL A 82 3.64 -20.91 5.44
N THR A 83 3.36 -20.33 4.28
CA THR A 83 4.25 -20.31 3.10
C THR A 83 5.38 -19.30 3.32
N ALA A 84 6.55 -19.53 2.71
CA ALA A 84 7.61 -18.51 2.76
C ALA A 84 7.15 -17.33 1.90
N ALA A 85 6.96 -16.15 2.53
CA ALA A 85 6.59 -14.91 1.85
C ALA A 85 7.56 -14.57 0.71
N ALA A 86 8.86 -14.87 0.89
CA ALA A 86 9.85 -14.77 -0.17
C ALA A 86 11.01 -15.75 0.02
N SER A 87 11.72 -16.07 -1.07
CA SER A 87 12.99 -16.80 -0.98
C SER A 87 14.01 -16.27 -1.98
N PHE A 88 15.23 -16.08 -1.49
CA PHE A 88 16.36 -15.51 -2.22
C PHE A 88 17.49 -16.51 -2.29
N THR A 89 18.46 -16.34 -3.20
CA THR A 89 19.55 -17.33 -3.35
C THR A 89 20.92 -16.69 -3.20
N ALA A 90 21.59 -17.04 -2.10
CA ALA A 90 23.02 -16.84 -1.96
C ALA A 90 23.79 -17.98 -2.66
N PRO A 91 25.08 -17.79 -3.00
CA PRO A 91 25.95 -18.89 -3.42
C PRO A 91 26.00 -19.99 -2.35
N ALA A 92 26.00 -21.26 -2.79
CA ALA A 92 26.03 -22.43 -1.90
C ALA A 92 27.25 -22.47 -0.95
N ASP A 93 27.14 -23.22 0.15
CA ASP A 93 28.06 -23.26 1.31
C ASP A 93 27.94 -22.05 2.24
N VAL A 94 26.70 -21.71 2.59
CA VAL A 94 26.38 -20.69 3.61
C VAL A 94 26.91 -21.16 4.98
N GLY A 95 27.65 -20.28 5.66
CA GLY A 95 28.32 -20.54 6.94
C GLY A 95 27.70 -19.81 8.14
N GLY A 96 26.85 -18.82 7.91
CA GLY A 96 26.16 -18.01 8.92
C GLY A 96 25.58 -16.74 8.31
N LEU A 97 24.65 -16.11 9.02
CA LEU A 97 24.01 -14.85 8.61
C LEU A 97 23.72 -13.97 9.84
N VAL A 98 23.70 -12.65 9.66
CA VAL A 98 23.36 -11.66 10.70
C VAL A 98 22.75 -10.42 10.05
N LEU A 99 21.80 -9.78 10.72
CA LEU A 99 21.25 -8.49 10.29
C LEU A 99 22.21 -7.34 10.61
N SER A 100 22.07 -6.26 9.85
CA SER A 100 22.67 -4.96 10.09
C SER A 100 22.17 -4.31 11.38
N ALA A 101 22.55 -3.05 11.59
CA ALA A 101 22.34 -2.40 12.86
C ALA A 101 20.91 -1.89 13.07
N ASP A 102 20.54 -1.07 12.10
CA ASP A 102 19.23 -0.62 11.66
C ASP A 102 18.27 -1.78 11.32
N GLY A 103 18.77 -2.93 10.87
CA GLY A 103 17.94 -4.06 10.43
C GLY A 103 17.62 -4.06 8.94
N SER A 104 18.06 -3.05 8.19
CA SER A 104 17.79 -2.86 6.74
C SER A 104 18.55 -3.80 5.80
N THR A 105 19.66 -4.41 6.22
CA THR A 105 20.45 -5.32 5.36
C THR A 105 20.82 -6.63 6.06
N LEU A 106 21.00 -7.68 5.25
CA LEU A 106 21.39 -9.02 5.68
C LEU A 106 22.82 -9.37 5.23
N PHE A 107 23.70 -9.64 6.20
CA PHE A 107 25.06 -10.12 5.93
C PHE A 107 25.13 -11.64 5.95
N VAL A 108 25.45 -12.24 4.80
CA VAL A 108 25.50 -13.69 4.59
C VAL A 108 26.93 -14.14 4.30
N VAL A 109 27.42 -15.07 5.11
CA VAL A 109 28.70 -15.73 4.87
C VAL A 109 28.48 -16.88 3.90
N SER A 110 29.08 -16.83 2.71
CA SER A 110 29.07 -17.93 1.74
C SER A 110 30.50 -18.28 1.31
N GLY A 111 30.95 -19.50 1.67
CA GLY A 111 32.29 -19.98 1.39
C GLY A 111 33.40 -19.09 1.96
N ALA A 112 34.03 -18.27 1.10
CA ALA A 112 35.10 -17.34 1.43
C ALA A 112 34.69 -15.85 1.36
N SER A 113 33.42 -15.61 1.04
CA SER A 113 32.85 -14.28 0.86
C SER A 113 31.86 -13.95 1.97
N VAL A 114 31.76 -12.68 2.28
CA VAL A 114 30.60 -12.08 2.94
C VAL A 114 29.83 -11.35 1.85
N ILE A 115 28.51 -11.50 1.86
CA ILE A 115 27.60 -10.92 0.90
C ILE A 115 26.61 -10.10 1.72
N GLU A 116 26.49 -8.83 1.39
CA GLU A 116 25.47 -7.94 1.93
C GLU A 116 24.31 -7.92 0.94
N MET A 117 23.10 -8.07 1.46
CA MET A 117 21.87 -8.08 0.68
C MET A 117 20.86 -7.16 1.34
N ASP A 118 20.00 -6.54 0.55
CA ASP A 118 18.77 -5.95 1.09
C ASP A 118 17.80 -7.06 1.55
N LEU A 119 16.69 -6.67 2.16
CA LEU A 119 15.68 -7.63 2.64
C LEU A 119 14.82 -8.23 1.51
N ASN A 120 14.95 -7.68 0.29
CA ASN A 120 14.32 -8.14 -0.96
C ASN A 120 15.23 -9.11 -1.74
N GLY A 121 16.40 -9.43 -1.19
CA GLY A 121 17.32 -10.43 -1.72
C GLY A 121 18.26 -9.94 -2.81
N ASN A 122 18.28 -8.64 -3.13
CA ASN A 122 19.28 -8.07 -4.02
C ASN A 122 20.61 -7.96 -3.31
N GLN A 123 21.68 -8.27 -4.03
CA GLN A 123 23.03 -8.20 -3.48
C GLN A 123 23.56 -6.76 -3.59
N ILE A 124 23.72 -6.10 -2.45
CA ILE A 124 24.28 -4.74 -2.32
C ILE A 124 25.82 -4.77 -2.50
N ASP A 125 26.52 -5.64 -1.74
CA ASP A 125 27.99 -5.77 -1.85
C ASP A 125 28.45 -7.24 -1.64
N SER A 126 29.65 -7.56 -2.12
CA SER A 126 30.35 -8.78 -1.73
C SER A 126 31.85 -8.60 -1.65
N PHE A 127 32.43 -9.12 -0.56
CA PHE A 127 33.86 -9.03 -0.33
C PHE A 127 34.43 -10.33 0.26
N GLN A 128 35.75 -10.51 0.10
CA GLN A 128 36.48 -11.64 0.65
C GLN A 128 37.40 -11.20 1.80
N PRO A 129 36.96 -11.33 3.07
CA PRO A 129 37.68 -10.86 4.25
C PRO A 129 39.14 -11.30 4.34
N PHE A 130 39.48 -12.48 3.81
CA PHE A 130 40.81 -13.08 3.96
C PHE A 130 41.45 -13.51 2.63
N GLY A 131 40.99 -12.96 1.50
CA GLY A 131 41.57 -13.26 0.18
C GLY A 131 41.40 -14.72 -0.25
N GLY A 132 40.18 -15.25 -0.09
CA GLY A 132 39.80 -16.60 -0.53
C GLY A 132 39.92 -17.72 0.52
N ALA A 133 40.14 -17.40 1.80
CA ALA A 133 40.04 -18.39 2.88
C ALA A 133 38.58 -18.55 3.32
N SER A 134 38.15 -19.78 3.59
CA SER A 134 36.81 -20.08 4.10
C SER A 134 36.54 -19.36 5.41
N LEU A 135 35.28 -19.09 5.72
CA LEU A 135 34.84 -18.33 6.90
C LEU A 135 34.15 -19.26 7.91
N ALA A 136 34.30 -18.97 9.21
CA ALA A 136 33.87 -19.85 10.31
C ALA A 136 32.62 -19.35 11.05
N GLY A 137 32.36 -18.04 11.01
CA GLY A 137 31.26 -17.39 11.70
C GLY A 137 31.32 -15.87 11.57
N ILE A 138 30.17 -15.24 11.79
CA ILE A 138 29.93 -13.80 11.73
C ILE A 138 29.14 -13.38 12.99
N THR A 139 29.37 -12.16 13.49
CA THR A 139 28.61 -11.59 14.62
C THR A 139 28.56 -10.06 14.49
N ARG A 140 27.48 -9.43 14.97
CA ARG A 140 27.27 -7.98 14.94
C ARG A 140 27.94 -7.28 16.14
N ILE A 141 28.45 -6.07 15.91
CA ILE A 141 29.15 -5.21 16.86
C ILE A 141 28.67 -3.76 16.64
N GLY A 142 27.53 -3.35 17.20
CA GLY A 142 26.94 -2.04 16.87
C GLY A 142 26.70 -1.93 15.35
N ASN A 143 27.22 -0.88 14.71
CA ASN A 143 27.20 -0.63 13.24
C ASN A 143 28.30 -1.40 12.47
N HIS A 144 28.92 -2.39 13.11
CA HIS A 144 30.02 -3.16 12.55
C HIS A 144 29.69 -4.66 12.52
N ILE A 145 30.41 -5.39 11.67
CA ILE A 145 30.41 -6.87 11.66
C ILE A 145 31.80 -7.43 11.92
N ALA A 146 31.88 -8.52 12.69
CA ALA A 146 33.10 -9.28 12.88
C ALA A 146 33.02 -10.64 12.21
N VAL A 147 34.09 -11.02 11.49
CA VAL A 147 34.13 -12.24 10.69
C VAL A 147 35.39 -13.04 11.02
N ALA A 148 35.23 -14.35 11.24
CA ALA A 148 36.32 -15.26 11.59
C ALA A 148 36.78 -16.15 10.42
N GLU A 149 38.10 -16.34 10.29
CA GLU A 149 38.73 -17.20 9.28
C GLU A 149 38.66 -18.70 9.65
N GLN A 150 38.07 -19.53 8.77
CA GLN A 150 38.05 -21.00 8.83
C GLN A 150 39.28 -21.60 8.12
N GLY A 151 40.34 -21.84 8.89
CA GLY A 151 41.59 -22.47 8.42
C GLY A 151 42.72 -21.46 8.21
N GLY A 152 43.96 -21.85 8.50
CA GLY A 152 45.12 -20.93 8.37
C GLY A 152 45.56 -20.28 9.68
N SER A 153 45.75 -18.95 9.70
CA SER A 153 46.43 -18.22 10.78
C SER A 153 45.55 -17.87 11.98
N GLY A 154 44.23 -18.13 11.91
CA GLY A 154 43.27 -17.90 12.99
C GLY A 154 43.06 -16.41 13.21
N ARG A 155 42.47 -15.72 12.22
CA ARG A 155 42.25 -14.28 12.25
C ARG A 155 40.77 -13.95 12.37
N VAL A 156 40.47 -12.86 13.07
CA VAL A 156 39.16 -12.19 13.03
C VAL A 156 39.38 -10.79 12.48
N ARG A 157 38.49 -10.34 11.62
CA ARG A 157 38.46 -8.97 11.07
C ARG A 157 37.13 -8.32 11.42
N VAL A 158 37.17 -7.05 11.76
CA VAL A 158 35.97 -6.22 11.92
C VAL A 158 35.84 -5.33 10.68
N PHE A 159 34.61 -5.08 10.27
CA PHE A 159 34.26 -4.24 9.14
C PHE A 159 33.22 -3.22 9.61
N GLU A 160 33.34 -2.00 9.13
CA GLU A 160 32.47 -0.86 9.42
C GLU A 160 31.68 -0.56 8.13
N LYS A 161 30.37 -0.33 8.27
CA LYS A 161 29.54 0.30 7.25
C LYS A 161 29.85 1.80 7.31
N ALA A 162 30.28 2.41 6.19
CA ALA A 162 30.54 3.84 6.13
C ALA A 162 29.22 4.53 5.81
N ASP A 163 28.84 5.53 6.60
CA ASP A 163 27.51 6.15 6.64
C ASP A 163 27.20 7.12 5.49
N THR A 164 27.88 7.14 4.34
CA THR A 164 27.66 8.23 3.35
C THR A 164 27.99 7.85 1.88
N THR A 165 27.40 6.79 1.32
CA THR A 165 27.31 6.42 -0.13
C THR A 165 27.27 4.90 -0.36
N PRO A 166 26.53 4.38 -1.37
CA PRO A 166 26.38 2.94 -1.65
C PRO A 166 27.62 2.28 -2.30
N THR A 167 28.82 2.86 -2.20
CA THR A 167 30.04 2.26 -2.76
C THR A 167 31.15 2.00 -1.74
N SER A 168 30.97 0.86 -1.07
CA SER A 168 31.99 -0.02 -0.48
C SER A 168 32.35 0.18 1.00
N LEU A 169 32.17 -0.91 1.76
CA LEU A 169 32.72 -1.09 3.10
C LEU A 169 34.18 -0.62 3.17
N SER A 170 34.48 0.29 4.10
CA SER A 170 35.86 0.72 4.34
C SER A 170 36.70 -0.48 4.77
N ARG A 171 37.51 -1.01 3.84
CA ARG A 171 38.12 -2.35 3.98
C ARG A 171 39.33 -2.35 4.90
N ASN A 172 39.25 -1.91 6.16
CA ASN A 172 40.18 -2.30 7.25
C ASN A 172 39.85 -1.61 8.59
N LYS A 173 39.12 -2.24 9.52
CA LYS A 173 39.28 -1.91 10.94
C LYS A 173 39.46 -3.15 11.82
N VAL A 174 40.64 -3.23 12.44
CA VAL A 174 41.11 -4.26 13.38
C VAL A 174 41.33 -5.69 12.83
N VAL A 175 42.61 -6.11 12.79
CA VAL A 175 42.98 -7.52 12.56
C VAL A 175 43.39 -8.15 13.89
N ILE A 176 42.57 -9.08 14.38
CA ILE A 176 42.90 -9.91 15.53
C ILE A 176 43.73 -11.10 15.02
N ALA A 177 45.06 -11.02 15.05
CA ALA A 177 45.93 -12.10 14.59
C ALA A 177 46.78 -12.67 15.72
N GLN A 178 46.60 -13.96 16.07
CA GLN A 178 47.64 -14.75 16.74
C GLN A 178 47.59 -16.27 16.43
N GLY A 179 48.57 -16.72 15.66
CA GLY A 179 49.54 -17.72 16.11
C GLY A 179 49.05 -19.09 16.59
N GLY A 180 48.05 -19.72 15.96
CA GLY A 180 47.70 -21.08 16.41
C GLY A 180 46.49 -21.82 15.85
N LYS A 181 46.03 -21.59 14.61
CA LYS A 181 44.96 -22.36 13.90
C LYS A 181 43.54 -21.81 14.12
N HIS A 182 42.53 -22.43 13.50
CA HIS A 182 41.20 -21.85 13.19
C HIS A 182 40.22 -21.68 14.37
N PHE A 183 39.29 -20.73 14.23
CA PHE A 183 38.17 -20.49 15.16
C PHE A 183 36.96 -21.39 14.82
N HIS A 184 36.18 -21.80 15.82
CA HIS A 184 34.90 -22.52 15.63
C HIS A 184 33.65 -21.63 15.79
N GLY A 185 33.77 -20.53 16.52
CA GLY A 185 32.69 -19.57 16.74
C GLY A 185 33.23 -18.32 17.44
N ILE A 186 32.56 -17.20 17.18
CA ILE A 186 32.80 -15.87 17.76
C ILE A 186 31.47 -15.29 18.25
N ASP A 187 31.53 -14.44 19.25
CA ASP A 187 30.36 -13.75 19.80
C ASP A 187 30.79 -12.45 20.49
N TYR A 188 29.90 -11.48 20.63
CA TYR A 188 30.20 -10.12 21.09
C TYR A 188 29.50 -9.78 22.42
N ASP A 189 30.24 -9.17 23.35
CA ASP A 189 29.67 -8.53 24.55
C ASP A 189 29.64 -7.00 24.35
N PRO A 190 28.46 -6.40 24.06
CA PRO A 190 28.33 -4.96 23.88
C PRO A 190 28.63 -4.17 25.16
N VAL A 191 28.42 -4.76 26.35
CA VAL A 191 28.59 -4.02 27.63
C VAL A 191 30.06 -3.77 27.96
N THR A 192 30.99 -4.60 27.45
CA THR A 192 32.43 -4.39 27.66
C THR A 192 33.21 -4.24 26.37
N ASP A 193 32.48 -4.02 25.27
CA ASP A 193 33.04 -3.91 23.94
C ASP A 193 34.08 -5.00 23.64
N THR A 194 33.68 -6.26 23.87
CA THR A 194 34.61 -7.40 23.87
C THR A 194 34.15 -8.51 22.95
N VAL A 195 34.99 -8.88 21.97
CA VAL A 195 34.79 -10.07 21.14
C VAL A 195 35.36 -11.30 21.84
N TRP A 196 34.56 -12.36 21.94
CA TRP A 196 34.95 -13.67 22.45
C TRP A 196 35.10 -14.67 21.30
N GLY A 197 36.07 -15.58 21.39
CA GLY A 197 36.29 -16.59 20.36
C GLY A 197 36.85 -17.90 20.89
N THR A 198 36.48 -19.01 20.22
CA THR A 198 36.95 -20.36 20.54
C THR A 198 37.97 -20.89 19.54
N GLU A 199 39.16 -21.28 20.03
CA GLU A 199 40.26 -21.79 19.22
C GLU A 199 40.26 -23.34 19.23
N ALA A 200 40.06 -23.94 18.06
CA ALA A 200 39.68 -25.35 17.87
C ALA A 200 40.67 -26.39 18.42
N GLU A 201 41.96 -26.23 18.15
CA GLU A 201 42.96 -27.27 18.41
C GLU A 201 43.76 -27.04 19.71
N ASP A 202 43.86 -25.78 20.16
CA ASP A 202 44.51 -25.42 21.42
C ASP A 202 43.55 -25.45 22.62
N ASN A 203 42.25 -25.66 22.36
CA ASN A 203 41.20 -25.79 23.38
C ASN A 203 41.12 -24.55 24.27
N ARG A 204 41.13 -23.38 23.64
CA ARG A 204 41.21 -22.09 24.31
C ARG A 204 40.04 -21.19 23.98
N ILE A 205 39.67 -20.38 24.97
CA ILE A 205 38.71 -19.28 24.82
C ILE A 205 39.50 -18.01 25.03
N ARG A 206 39.31 -17.04 24.13
CA ARG A 206 40.00 -15.76 24.15
C ARG A 206 38.98 -14.63 24.11
N SER A 207 39.28 -13.57 24.85
CA SER A 207 38.54 -12.31 24.83
C SER A 207 39.43 -11.20 24.28
N PHE A 208 38.86 -10.33 23.46
CA PHE A 208 39.50 -9.20 22.82
C PHE A 208 38.71 -7.93 23.17
N PRO A 209 39.06 -7.25 24.28
CA PRO A 209 38.31 -6.11 24.77
C PRO A 209 38.69 -4.79 24.08
N ASN A 210 37.77 -3.83 24.19
CA ASN A 210 37.84 -2.48 23.61
C ASN A 210 38.03 -2.51 22.09
N ILE A 211 37.32 -3.41 21.40
CA ILE A 211 37.48 -3.61 19.96
C ILE A 211 37.14 -2.34 19.15
N SER A 212 36.17 -1.54 19.59
CA SER A 212 35.80 -0.26 18.95
C SER A 212 36.86 0.82 19.13
N SER A 213 37.69 0.74 20.19
CA SER A 213 38.76 1.71 20.46
C SER A 213 40.11 1.40 19.79
N VAL A 214 40.21 0.31 19.02
CA VAL A 214 41.45 -0.08 18.34
C VAL A 214 41.59 0.70 17.04
N PRO A 215 42.66 1.49 16.84
CA PRO A 215 42.84 2.26 15.60
C PRO A 215 42.91 1.40 14.35
N ASP A 216 42.62 2.01 13.21
CA ASP A 216 42.59 1.38 11.88
C ASP A 216 43.89 0.65 11.54
N GLY A 217 43.76 -0.59 11.03
CA GLY A 217 44.92 -1.47 10.82
C GLY A 217 45.62 -1.93 12.11
N GLY A 218 45.08 -1.61 13.30
CA GLY A 218 45.57 -2.01 14.60
C GLY A 218 45.35 -3.49 14.93
N THR A 219 46.04 -3.98 15.96
CA THR A 219 45.95 -5.38 16.43
C THR A 219 45.51 -5.41 17.90
N ALA A 220 44.33 -5.96 18.16
CA ALA A 220 43.84 -6.20 19.52
C ALA A 220 44.59 -7.37 20.19
N ASN A 221 45.05 -7.18 21.42
CA ASN A 221 45.66 -8.25 22.22
C ASN A 221 44.60 -8.89 23.13
N TYR A 222 44.62 -10.22 23.25
CA TYR A 222 43.67 -10.90 24.13
C TYR A 222 43.96 -10.58 25.62
N SER A 223 42.90 -10.43 26.42
CA SER A 223 43.01 -10.14 27.86
C SER A 223 42.85 -11.40 28.73
N VAL A 224 42.04 -12.36 28.28
CA VAL A 224 41.79 -13.62 28.99
C VAL A 224 42.14 -14.82 28.09
N ASN A 225 42.80 -15.83 28.66
CA ASN A 225 43.16 -17.07 27.98
C ASN A 225 42.80 -18.27 28.86
N ILE A 226 41.67 -18.90 28.53
CA ILE A 226 41.05 -19.93 29.34
C ILE A 226 41.28 -21.28 28.67
N SER A 227 41.59 -22.33 29.43
CA SER A 227 41.48 -23.70 28.91
C SER A 227 40.00 -24.08 28.84
N GLY A 228 39.44 -24.07 27.63
CA GLY A 228 38.04 -24.40 27.36
C GLY A 228 37.75 -25.91 27.36
N GLY A 229 38.79 -26.75 27.43
CA GLY A 229 38.70 -28.21 27.39
C GLY A 229 38.64 -28.78 25.97
N ALA A 230 38.90 -30.08 25.81
CA ALA A 230 39.17 -30.69 24.50
C ALA A 230 38.00 -30.55 23.51
N ASN A 231 38.33 -30.12 22.29
CA ASN A 231 37.53 -29.98 21.09
C ASN A 231 36.26 -29.12 21.30
N LEU A 232 36.43 -27.82 21.51
CA LEU A 232 35.35 -26.82 21.62
C LEU A 232 34.49 -26.79 20.35
N GLN A 233 33.19 -26.49 20.48
CA GLN A 233 32.23 -26.46 19.36
C GLN A 233 31.43 -25.16 19.30
N GLY A 234 30.59 -24.90 20.29
CA GLY A 234 29.77 -23.69 20.36
C GLY A 234 30.26 -22.72 21.44
N LEU A 235 29.94 -21.44 21.22
CA LEU A 235 30.20 -20.32 22.11
C LEU A 235 28.92 -19.47 22.17
N ALA A 236 28.54 -19.01 23.36
CA ALA A 236 27.53 -17.98 23.54
C ALA A 236 27.95 -17.06 24.70
N VAL A 237 27.67 -15.77 24.57
CA VAL A 237 27.98 -14.73 25.54
C VAL A 237 26.66 -14.05 25.93
N ASP A 238 26.42 -14.00 27.24
CA ASP A 238 25.25 -13.30 27.78
C ASP A 238 25.73 -12.05 28.50
N ALA A 239 25.55 -10.92 27.83
CA ALA A 239 25.98 -9.61 28.29
C ALA A 239 25.23 -9.18 29.57
N ILE A 240 23.96 -9.55 29.71
CA ILE A 240 23.10 -9.20 30.85
C ILE A 240 23.49 -10.04 32.07
N ALA A 241 23.59 -11.36 31.91
CA ALA A 241 23.97 -12.28 32.99
C ALA A 241 25.47 -12.24 33.32
N ARG A 242 26.28 -11.58 32.47
CA ARG A 242 27.74 -11.45 32.52
C ARG A 242 28.46 -12.81 32.54
N ARG A 243 28.15 -13.68 31.58
CA ARG A 243 28.66 -15.06 31.50
C ARG A 243 29.02 -15.49 30.09
N VAL A 244 29.97 -16.41 29.99
CA VAL A 244 30.41 -17.04 28.74
C VAL A 244 30.15 -18.55 28.81
N TYR A 245 29.41 -19.07 27.84
CA TYR A 245 28.99 -20.47 27.74
C TYR A 245 29.71 -21.16 26.60
N VAL A 246 30.14 -22.40 26.83
CA VAL A 246 30.97 -23.14 25.86
C VAL A 246 30.64 -24.61 25.89
N THR A 247 30.51 -25.19 24.70
CA THR A 247 30.27 -26.61 24.50
C THR A 247 31.47 -27.30 23.84
N ASN A 248 31.54 -28.62 23.95
CA ASN A 248 32.59 -29.40 23.31
C ASN A 248 32.12 -30.78 22.85
N TYR A 249 32.91 -31.47 22.02
CA TYR A 249 32.58 -32.84 21.57
C TYR A 249 32.50 -33.88 22.70
N SER A 250 32.97 -33.55 23.90
CA SER A 250 32.86 -34.42 25.07
C SER A 250 31.51 -34.27 25.79
N SER A 251 30.58 -33.49 25.21
CA SER A 251 29.26 -33.15 25.74
C SER A 251 29.25 -32.37 27.05
N THR A 252 30.35 -31.69 27.36
CA THR A 252 30.41 -30.84 28.55
C THR A 252 30.04 -29.42 28.20
N VAL A 253 29.13 -28.84 28.97
CA VAL A 253 28.87 -27.40 28.98
C VAL A 253 29.72 -26.80 30.10
N ARG A 254 30.42 -25.72 29.78
CA ARG A 254 31.21 -24.95 30.75
C ARG A 254 30.71 -23.52 30.75
N VAL A 255 30.56 -22.96 31.94
CA VAL A 255 30.13 -21.57 32.15
C VAL A 255 31.23 -20.85 32.89
N TYR A 256 31.68 -19.75 32.30
CA TYR A 256 32.72 -18.89 32.84
C TYR A 256 32.11 -17.53 33.17
N ASP A 257 32.67 -16.86 34.17
CA ASP A 257 32.45 -15.42 34.32
C ASP A 257 33.27 -14.65 33.29
N MET A 258 33.00 -13.35 33.15
CA MET A 258 33.72 -12.48 32.22
C MET A 258 35.23 -12.34 32.53
N SER A 259 35.69 -12.77 33.72
CA SER A 259 37.11 -12.83 34.07
C SER A 259 37.80 -14.12 33.63
N GLY A 260 37.03 -15.08 33.12
CA GLY A 260 37.45 -16.40 32.71
C GLY A 260 37.58 -17.43 33.83
N SER A 261 37.04 -17.13 35.02
CA SER A 261 36.93 -18.14 36.08
C SER A 261 35.75 -19.05 35.79
N LEU A 262 35.99 -20.37 35.89
CA LEU A 262 34.94 -21.36 35.73
C LEU A 262 33.94 -21.22 36.88
N ILE A 263 32.70 -20.87 36.55
CA ILE A 263 31.57 -20.81 37.49
C ILE A 263 31.03 -22.22 37.70
N GLU A 264 30.72 -22.90 36.61
CA GLU A 264 30.05 -24.20 36.64
C GLU A 264 30.40 -25.03 35.39
N ASN A 265 30.39 -26.35 35.54
CA ASN A 265 30.37 -27.25 34.40
C ASN A 265 29.51 -28.47 34.69
N TRP A 266 28.90 -29.00 33.64
CA TRP A 266 28.15 -30.24 33.71
C TRP A 266 28.19 -30.93 32.35
N ASN A 267 27.70 -32.17 32.32
CA ASN A 267 27.45 -32.84 31.05
C ASN A 267 26.11 -32.33 30.50
N GLY A 268 26.18 -31.49 29.47
CA GLY A 268 25.00 -31.00 28.77
C GLY A 268 24.31 -32.12 27.99
N HIS A 269 25.06 -33.09 27.46
CA HIS A 269 24.47 -34.17 26.67
C HIS A 269 25.19 -35.52 26.86
N PRO A 270 24.58 -36.68 26.52
CA PRO A 270 25.27 -37.98 26.53
C PRO A 270 26.09 -38.31 25.26
N SER A 271 25.91 -37.62 24.14
CA SER A 271 26.60 -37.89 22.85
C SER A 271 27.66 -36.84 22.48
N SER A 272 27.28 -35.72 21.84
CA SER A 272 28.16 -34.58 21.49
C SER A 272 27.38 -33.26 21.39
N THR A 273 27.71 -32.26 22.19
CA THR A 273 27.08 -30.92 22.11
C THR A 273 27.68 -30.08 20.98
N GLY A 274 26.83 -29.51 20.14
CA GLY A 274 27.19 -28.67 18.98
C GLY A 274 26.94 -27.19 19.26
N ALA A 275 25.70 -26.73 19.07
CA ALA A 275 25.28 -25.35 19.29
C ALA A 275 24.93 -25.06 20.77
N VAL A 276 25.09 -23.79 21.16
CA VAL A 276 24.65 -23.27 22.45
C VAL A 276 24.12 -21.85 22.26
N ALA A 277 23.00 -21.54 22.90
CA ALA A 277 22.43 -20.20 23.00
C ALA A 277 22.10 -19.91 24.47
N ALA A 278 22.15 -18.65 24.87
CA ALA A 278 21.94 -18.23 26.25
C ALA A 278 21.29 -16.85 26.32
N HIS A 279 20.31 -16.70 27.22
CA HIS A 279 19.69 -15.42 27.52
C HIS A 279 19.22 -15.40 28.98
N ASN A 280 19.68 -14.40 29.74
CA ASN A 280 19.44 -14.23 31.17
C ASN A 280 19.81 -15.45 32.03
N ASP A 281 18.80 -16.20 32.47
CA ASP A 281 18.95 -17.37 33.34
C ASP A 281 18.61 -18.68 32.62
N ARG A 282 18.36 -18.64 31.30
CA ARG A 282 18.10 -19.82 30.47
C ARG A 282 19.21 -20.07 29.47
N ILE A 283 19.47 -21.35 29.21
CA ILE A 283 20.42 -21.80 28.21
C ILE A 283 19.84 -22.97 27.43
N TRP A 284 20.12 -22.98 26.13
CA TRP A 284 19.70 -24.02 25.20
C TRP A 284 20.96 -24.71 24.67
N VAL A 285 20.99 -26.03 24.76
CA VAL A 285 22.15 -26.84 24.38
C VAL A 285 21.71 -27.86 23.35
N GLY A 286 22.20 -27.70 22.12
CA GLY A 286 21.88 -28.57 21.00
C GLY A 286 22.88 -29.72 20.83
N SER A 287 22.38 -30.91 20.51
CA SER A 287 23.19 -32.10 20.22
C SER A 287 22.57 -32.93 19.10
N GLY A 288 22.77 -32.55 17.83
CA GLY A 288 22.36 -33.32 16.64
C GLY A 288 20.85 -33.55 16.51
N ASN A 289 20.26 -34.32 17.42
CA ASN A 289 18.88 -34.78 17.41
C ASN A 289 18.15 -34.44 18.74
N GLU A 290 18.77 -33.69 19.66
CA GLU A 290 18.16 -33.33 20.95
C GLU A 290 18.58 -31.91 21.36
N ILE A 291 17.61 -31.09 21.75
CA ILE A 291 17.81 -29.80 22.43
C ILE A 291 17.49 -30.00 23.91
N ARG A 292 18.34 -29.45 24.77
CA ARG A 292 18.09 -29.40 26.21
C ARG A 292 18.06 -27.97 26.71
N ILE A 293 17.06 -27.68 27.52
CA ILE A 293 16.86 -26.38 28.13
C ILE A 293 17.24 -26.47 29.59
N TYR A 294 18.10 -25.57 30.04
CA TYR A 294 18.46 -25.43 31.44
C TYR A 294 18.10 -24.04 31.93
N THR A 295 17.62 -23.97 33.16
CA THR A 295 17.36 -22.70 33.86
C THR A 295 18.20 -22.65 35.12
N ARG A 296 18.71 -21.47 35.45
CA ARG A 296 19.52 -21.25 36.65
C ARG A 296 18.62 -21.00 37.85
N ASN A 297 18.59 -21.96 38.77
CA ASN A 297 17.81 -21.87 40.00
C ASN A 297 18.74 -22.02 41.21
N GLY A 298 18.77 -21.01 42.10
CA GLY A 298 19.53 -21.09 43.35
C GLY A 298 21.06 -21.19 43.20
N GLY A 299 21.61 -20.74 42.06
CA GLY A 299 23.05 -20.66 41.79
C GLY A 299 23.64 -21.82 40.97
N SER A 300 22.82 -22.76 40.50
CA SER A 300 23.23 -23.88 39.62
C SER A 300 22.24 -24.04 38.46
N TYR A 301 22.72 -24.49 37.30
CA TYR A 301 21.88 -24.80 36.14
C TYR A 301 21.20 -26.15 36.29
N THR A 302 19.86 -26.15 36.25
CA THR A 302 19.03 -27.36 36.26
C THR A 302 18.31 -27.51 34.95
N GLN A 303 18.31 -28.72 34.39
CA GLN A 303 17.54 -29.02 33.18
C GLN A 303 16.05 -28.86 33.50
N VAL A 304 15.36 -28.03 32.72
CA VAL A 304 13.92 -27.79 32.84
C VAL A 304 13.13 -28.41 31.68
N GLY A 305 13.80 -28.73 30.58
CA GLY A 305 13.18 -29.37 29.42
C GLY A 305 14.20 -30.07 28.53
N SER A 306 13.72 -31.02 27.72
CA SER A 306 14.45 -31.59 26.61
C SER A 306 13.50 -32.04 25.53
N PHE A 307 13.90 -31.80 24.28
CA PHE A 307 13.18 -32.20 23.09
C PHE A 307 14.11 -33.13 22.30
N ASN A 308 13.72 -34.39 22.12
CA ASN A 308 14.54 -35.43 21.47
C ASN A 308 13.78 -36.02 20.29
N VAL A 309 14.33 -35.85 19.10
CA VAL A 309 13.74 -36.30 17.84
C VAL A 309 14.59 -37.46 17.33
N ASN A 310 14.37 -38.65 17.89
CA ASN A 310 14.99 -39.87 17.36
C ASN A 310 13.94 -40.95 17.09
N SER A 311 13.72 -41.19 15.81
CA SER A 311 13.21 -42.45 15.25
C SER A 311 14.33 -43.45 14.92
N SER A 312 15.62 -43.15 15.18
CA SER A 312 16.71 -44.08 14.83
C SER A 312 17.83 -44.20 15.88
N GLY A 313 17.95 -45.40 16.47
CA GLY A 313 19.15 -45.80 17.19
C GLY A 313 20.33 -46.10 16.26
N PRO A 314 21.56 -46.32 16.79
CA PRO A 314 22.81 -46.39 16.01
C PRO A 314 22.93 -47.56 15.01
N ASN A 315 21.94 -48.45 14.95
CA ASN A 315 21.79 -49.45 13.90
C ASN A 315 20.30 -49.51 13.56
N GLY A 316 19.89 -48.85 12.47
CA GLY A 316 18.51 -48.73 12.07
C GLY A 316 17.75 -50.06 12.03
N GLY A 317 16.50 -50.01 12.50
CA GLY A 317 15.50 -51.06 12.30
C GLY A 317 14.80 -51.48 13.58
N GLY A 318 13.79 -50.72 14.00
CA GLY A 318 12.56 -51.25 14.59
C GLY A 318 11.69 -50.22 15.30
N THR A 319 10.37 -50.41 15.17
CA THR A 319 9.31 -49.52 15.61
C THR A 319 9.21 -49.48 17.15
N PRO A 320 9.16 -48.30 17.79
CA PRO A 320 8.85 -48.21 19.21
C PRO A 320 7.40 -48.66 19.45
N THR A 321 7.12 -49.25 20.62
CA THR A 321 5.74 -49.45 21.08
C THR A 321 5.34 -48.23 21.90
N PHE A 322 4.19 -47.65 21.58
CA PHE A 322 3.65 -46.47 22.24
C PHE A 322 2.20 -46.68 22.64
N GLY A 323 1.69 -45.84 23.54
CA GLY A 323 0.29 -45.79 23.93
C GLY A 323 -0.03 -44.41 24.48
N TYR A 324 -1.30 -44.01 24.40
CA TYR A 324 -1.77 -42.67 24.76
C TYR A 324 -2.81 -42.76 25.88
N ASP A 325 -2.72 -41.89 26.89
CA ASP A 325 -3.71 -41.75 27.98
C ASP A 325 -4.42 -40.41 27.79
N GLU A 326 -5.58 -40.47 27.15
CA GLU A 326 -6.40 -39.35 26.70
C GLU A 326 -6.92 -38.50 27.87
N GLU A 327 -7.36 -39.11 28.98
CA GLU A 327 -7.83 -38.38 30.18
C GLU A 327 -6.78 -37.46 30.81
N ARG A 328 -5.49 -37.72 30.56
CA ARG A 328 -4.36 -37.00 31.17
C ARG A 328 -3.46 -36.34 30.16
N ASN A 329 -3.78 -36.52 28.88
CA ASN A 329 -2.99 -36.06 27.75
C ASN A 329 -1.50 -36.44 27.86
N LEU A 330 -1.24 -37.76 27.97
CA LEU A 330 0.11 -38.30 28.09
C LEU A 330 0.40 -39.39 27.06
N LEU A 331 1.48 -39.21 26.29
CA LEU A 331 2.01 -40.18 25.31
C LEU A 331 3.16 -40.99 25.93
N TRP A 332 3.05 -42.32 25.92
CA TRP A 332 4.01 -43.24 26.52
C TRP A 332 4.76 -43.99 25.42
N VAL A 333 6.09 -44.06 25.46
CA VAL A 333 6.91 -44.67 24.40
C VAL A 333 8.00 -45.58 24.97
N ASN A 334 8.12 -46.81 24.43
CA ASN A 334 9.17 -47.76 24.74
C ASN A 334 10.10 -47.99 23.54
N TYR A 335 11.39 -47.73 23.75
CA TYR A 335 12.40 -47.82 22.69
C TYR A 335 13.21 -49.12 22.77
N TRP A 336 13.29 -49.81 21.62
CA TRP A 336 14.04 -51.05 21.47
C TRP A 336 15.53 -50.81 21.75
N GLN A 337 16.07 -51.46 22.79
CA GLN A 337 17.47 -51.38 23.30
C GLN A 337 17.83 -50.22 24.26
N ALA A 338 16.98 -49.22 24.47
CA ALA A 338 17.24 -48.17 25.46
C ALA A 338 16.84 -48.55 26.90
N GLY A 339 16.05 -49.63 27.06
CA GLY A 339 15.80 -50.26 28.37
C GLY A 339 14.93 -49.44 29.34
N GLY A 340 13.99 -48.64 28.84
CA GLY A 340 13.04 -47.89 29.68
C GLY A 340 11.86 -47.30 28.91
N TRP A 341 10.74 -47.16 29.61
CA TRP A 341 9.54 -46.44 29.20
C TRP A 341 9.73 -44.95 29.42
N ARG A 342 9.30 -44.12 28.47
CA ARG A 342 9.24 -42.66 28.57
C ARG A 342 7.81 -42.19 28.42
N VAL A 343 7.52 -41.04 29.00
CA VAL A 343 6.18 -40.44 29.06
C VAL A 343 6.32 -38.99 28.69
N TYR A 344 5.51 -38.54 27.76
CA TYR A 344 5.43 -37.20 27.22
C TYR A 344 4.04 -36.66 27.50
N ASN A 345 3.88 -35.35 27.61
CA ASN A 345 2.59 -34.71 27.47
C ASN A 345 2.37 -34.48 25.97
N ALA A 346 1.20 -34.84 25.44
CA ALA A 346 1.04 -34.89 23.98
C ALA A 346 0.89 -33.50 23.36
N ASP A 347 0.29 -32.52 24.05
CA ASP A 347 0.16 -31.14 23.54
C ASP A 347 1.50 -30.40 23.55
N SER A 348 2.25 -30.46 24.65
CA SER A 348 3.49 -29.68 24.79
C SER A 348 4.72 -30.40 24.22
N GLY A 349 4.61 -31.68 23.86
CA GLY A 349 5.74 -32.54 23.48
C GLY A 349 6.76 -32.78 24.60
N ALA A 350 6.54 -32.21 25.80
CA ALA A 350 7.50 -32.23 26.88
C ALA A 350 7.55 -33.60 27.57
N GLN A 351 8.74 -34.14 27.79
CA GLN A 351 8.89 -35.42 28.50
C GLN A 351 8.55 -35.25 30.00
N VAL A 352 7.43 -35.82 30.43
CA VAL A 352 6.93 -35.78 31.81
C VAL A 352 7.71 -36.70 32.75
N THR A 353 8.05 -37.93 32.33
CA THR A 353 8.85 -38.86 33.16
C THR A 353 9.47 -40.03 32.38
N SER A 354 10.26 -40.88 33.05
CA SER A 354 10.74 -42.17 32.52
C SER A 354 10.95 -43.21 33.62
N PHE A 355 10.75 -44.49 33.30
CA PHE A 355 10.93 -45.60 34.24
C PHE A 355 11.46 -46.88 33.56
N SER A 356 12.18 -47.70 34.33
CA SER A 356 12.74 -48.97 33.86
C SER A 356 12.34 -50.09 34.83
N PRO A 357 11.51 -51.06 34.43
CA PRO A 357 11.09 -52.15 35.32
C PRO A 357 12.23 -53.16 35.51
N VAL A 358 13.11 -52.89 36.48
CA VAL A 358 14.12 -53.78 37.12
C VAL A 358 14.45 -55.08 36.35
N ASP A 359 15.18 -54.97 35.24
CA ASP A 359 16.10 -56.00 34.74
C ASP A 359 17.06 -55.38 33.71
N THR A 360 18.08 -54.69 34.21
CA THR A 360 18.99 -53.81 33.45
C THR A 360 20.01 -54.55 32.57
N ASN A 361 19.65 -55.65 31.89
CA ASN A 361 20.54 -56.40 30.99
C ASN A 361 19.81 -57.29 29.96
N ALA A 362 18.60 -56.91 29.54
CA ALA A 362 17.83 -57.62 28.52
C ALA A 362 17.75 -56.73 27.25
N GLY A 363 17.90 -57.35 26.09
CA GLY A 363 18.26 -56.65 24.86
C GLY A 363 17.47 -57.10 23.64
N ASN A 364 16.19 -57.51 23.78
CA ASN A 364 15.24 -57.65 22.66
C ASN A 364 13.76 -57.74 23.09
N CYS A 365 12.86 -57.24 22.22
CA CYS A 365 11.39 -57.35 22.12
C CYS A 365 10.53 -57.41 23.40
N HIS A 366 9.81 -56.32 23.65
CA HIS A 366 8.74 -56.24 24.65
C HIS A 366 7.41 -55.96 23.92
N CYS A 367 6.36 -56.71 24.25
CA CYS A 367 4.99 -56.37 23.84
C CYS A 367 4.21 -55.92 25.07
N ALA A 368 3.48 -54.82 24.95
CA ALA A 368 2.68 -54.25 26.02
C ALA A 368 1.26 -53.96 25.53
N GLY A 369 0.30 -54.07 26.45
CA GLY A 369 -1.10 -53.70 26.23
C GLY A 369 -1.60 -52.87 27.40
N PHE A 370 -2.56 -51.98 27.13
CA PHE A 370 -3.12 -51.03 28.10
C PHE A 370 -4.61 -51.27 28.32
N GLY A 371 -5.08 -50.89 29.52
CA GLY A 371 -6.51 -50.83 29.84
C GLY A 371 -6.77 -50.75 31.34
N GLY A 372 -7.69 -49.88 31.76
CA GLY A 372 -8.09 -49.70 33.17
C GLY A 372 -7.01 -49.06 34.07
N GLY A 373 -6.11 -48.25 33.52
CA GLY A 373 -5.05 -47.57 34.27
C GLY A 373 -3.84 -48.46 34.63
N LEU A 374 -3.70 -49.60 33.96
CA LEU A 374 -2.61 -50.57 34.15
C LEU A 374 -1.89 -50.86 32.84
N ILE A 375 -0.56 -51.03 32.90
CA ILE A 375 0.27 -51.53 31.81
C ILE A 375 0.56 -53.01 32.05
N TRP A 376 0.33 -53.83 31.03
CA TRP A 376 0.61 -55.26 31.02
C TRP A 376 1.78 -55.55 30.08
N GLU A 377 2.85 -56.19 30.57
CA GLU A 377 4.13 -56.36 29.84
C GLU A 377 4.55 -57.84 29.75
N GLY A 378 4.85 -58.33 28.53
CA GLY A 378 5.44 -59.64 28.26
C GLY A 378 6.86 -59.54 27.66
N SER A 379 7.77 -60.46 28.04
CA SER A 379 9.19 -60.46 27.62
C SER A 379 9.69 -61.87 27.25
N GLU A 380 10.54 -61.94 26.21
CA GLU A 380 10.95 -63.18 25.53
C GLU A 380 12.13 -63.94 26.18
N ASP A 381 12.90 -63.32 27.07
CA ASP A 381 14.29 -63.72 27.29
C ASP A 381 14.66 -64.25 28.69
N ARG A 382 13.71 -64.40 29.64
CA ARG A 382 13.99 -65.18 30.88
C ARG A 382 12.82 -65.85 31.61
N ASN A 383 11.59 -65.40 31.43
CA ASN A 383 10.37 -66.10 31.85
C ASN A 383 9.30 -65.89 30.77
N PRO A 384 9.39 -66.59 29.63
CA PRO A 384 8.47 -66.40 28.49
C PRO A 384 7.04 -66.88 28.83
N ASP A 385 6.85 -67.40 30.03
CA ASP A 385 5.59 -67.82 30.62
C ASP A 385 5.05 -66.78 31.62
N LYS A 386 5.49 -65.51 31.59
CA LYS A 386 5.06 -64.52 32.58
C LYS A 386 4.70 -63.15 31.99
N ILE A 387 3.65 -62.55 32.56
CA ILE A 387 3.15 -61.20 32.25
C ILE A 387 3.26 -60.34 33.51
N LYS A 388 3.93 -59.19 33.42
CA LYS A 388 4.06 -58.23 34.52
C LYS A 388 2.96 -57.19 34.44
N VAL A 389 2.49 -56.72 35.60
CA VAL A 389 1.43 -55.72 35.73
C VAL A 389 1.97 -54.49 36.45
N ILE A 390 1.88 -53.34 35.81
CA ILE A 390 2.39 -52.06 36.30
C ILE A 390 1.21 -51.13 36.48
N ASN A 391 1.08 -50.52 37.65
CA ASN A 391 0.03 -49.54 37.91
C ASN A 391 0.58 -48.14 37.66
N VAL A 392 -0.03 -47.44 36.70
CA VAL A 392 0.35 -46.08 36.31
C VAL A 392 -0.52 -45.00 36.94
N GLN A 393 -1.58 -45.38 37.68
CA GLN A 393 -2.42 -44.46 38.45
C GLN A 393 -1.83 -44.05 39.82
N ALA A 394 -0.65 -44.57 40.21
CA ALA A 394 0.02 -44.19 41.45
C ALA A 394 1.11 -43.11 41.19
N PRO A 395 1.30 -42.12 42.09
CA PRO A 395 2.35 -41.10 41.89
C PRO A 395 3.75 -41.73 41.90
N ALA A 396 4.63 -41.22 41.04
CA ALA A 396 5.95 -41.80 40.77
C ALA A 396 6.79 -42.08 42.04
N PRO A 397 7.59 -43.17 42.09
CA PRO A 397 7.84 -44.11 40.99
C PRO A 397 6.73 -45.16 40.81
N PHE A 398 6.34 -45.42 39.56
CA PHE A 398 5.41 -46.49 39.20
C PHE A 398 6.01 -47.86 39.58
N ASN A 399 5.30 -48.65 40.38
CA ASN A 399 5.77 -49.95 40.87
C ASN A 399 5.05 -51.10 40.15
N GLN A 400 5.77 -52.19 39.86
CA GLN A 400 5.15 -53.45 39.46
C GLN A 400 4.24 -53.93 40.60
N ILE A 401 2.94 -54.04 40.32
CA ILE A 401 1.93 -54.39 41.32
C ILE A 401 1.54 -55.88 41.27
N GLY A 402 1.89 -56.60 40.20
CA GLY A 402 1.54 -58.00 40.02
C GLY A 402 2.35 -58.73 38.94
N GLU A 403 2.21 -60.06 38.91
CA GLU A 403 2.79 -60.94 37.90
C GLU A 403 1.88 -62.16 37.69
N ILE A 404 1.55 -62.47 36.44
CA ILE A 404 0.72 -63.61 36.03
C ILE A 404 1.61 -64.65 35.37
N SER A 405 1.42 -65.93 35.71
CA SER A 405 2.15 -67.05 35.11
C SER A 405 1.26 -67.84 34.16
N LEU A 406 1.72 -67.99 32.92
CA LEU A 406 1.11 -68.76 31.86
C LEU A 406 1.44 -70.26 31.98
N PRO A 407 0.57 -71.14 31.45
CA PRO A 407 0.75 -72.59 31.56
C PRO A 407 1.92 -73.15 30.73
N ALA A 408 2.48 -72.40 29.78
CA ALA A 408 3.68 -72.75 29.02
C ALA A 408 4.40 -71.48 28.50
N PRO A 409 5.70 -71.56 28.14
CA PRO A 409 6.44 -70.43 27.56
C PRO A 409 5.92 -70.05 26.18
N VAL A 410 5.85 -68.75 25.90
CA VAL A 410 5.29 -68.14 24.69
C VAL A 410 6.34 -67.24 24.03
N ASP A 411 6.48 -67.32 22.70
CA ASP A 411 7.26 -66.35 21.91
C ASP A 411 6.32 -65.19 21.59
N TRP A 412 6.56 -64.02 22.17
CA TRP A 412 5.59 -62.92 22.26
C TRP A 412 5.49 -62.09 20.97
N ALA A 413 4.27 -61.83 20.49
CA ALA A 413 4.04 -61.04 19.28
C ALA A 413 3.23 -59.75 19.55
N SER A 414 2.09 -59.84 20.24
CA SER A 414 1.28 -58.70 20.71
C SER A 414 0.45 -59.07 21.95
N LEU A 415 0.05 -58.05 22.72
CA LEU A 415 -0.68 -58.18 23.99
C LEU A 415 -1.74 -57.06 24.10
N ALA A 416 -2.93 -57.36 24.63
CA ALA A 416 -4.01 -56.39 24.82
C ALA A 416 -4.98 -56.80 25.93
N TYR A 417 -5.49 -55.83 26.70
CA TYR A 417 -6.47 -56.09 27.76
C TYR A 417 -7.82 -55.53 27.35
N ASP A 418 -8.86 -56.37 27.41
CA ASP A 418 -10.25 -55.98 27.19
C ASP A 418 -10.92 -55.75 28.56
N PRO A 419 -11.22 -54.48 28.92
CA PRO A 419 -11.82 -54.15 30.21
C PRO A 419 -13.32 -54.51 30.28
N SER A 420 -13.99 -54.68 29.14
CA SER A 420 -15.44 -54.94 29.06
C SER A 420 -15.78 -56.41 29.36
N GLU A 421 -14.93 -57.33 28.89
CA GLU A 421 -15.05 -58.77 29.11
C GLU A 421 -14.13 -59.29 30.24
N ASP A 422 -13.24 -58.45 30.78
CA ASP A 422 -12.18 -58.78 31.75
C ASP A 422 -11.28 -59.93 31.26
N LEU A 423 -10.76 -59.80 30.04
CA LEU A 423 -9.90 -60.79 29.39
C LEU A 423 -8.61 -60.18 28.82
N LEU A 424 -7.50 -60.89 28.98
CA LEU A 424 -6.20 -60.49 28.43
C LEU A 424 -5.88 -61.32 27.19
N TRP A 425 -5.81 -60.67 26.03
CA TRP A 425 -5.55 -61.29 24.74
C TRP A 425 -4.06 -61.29 24.40
N VAL A 426 -3.56 -62.45 23.96
CA VAL A 426 -2.14 -62.67 23.67
C VAL A 426 -1.94 -63.43 22.35
N SER A 427 -0.87 -63.10 21.62
CA SER A 427 -0.51 -63.74 20.35
C SER A 427 0.96 -64.20 20.33
N SER A 428 1.26 -65.28 19.58
CA SER A 428 2.59 -65.94 19.62
C SER A 428 3.19 -66.38 18.29
N PHE A 429 4.52 -66.24 18.15
CA PHE A 429 5.33 -66.67 17.00
C PHE A 429 6.19 -67.91 17.29
N ASN A 430 5.68 -69.13 17.10
CA ASN A 430 6.52 -70.33 17.25
C ASN A 430 7.09 -70.82 15.90
N GLY A 431 8.41 -70.72 15.71
CA GLY A 431 9.15 -71.56 14.75
C GLY A 431 8.81 -71.43 13.25
N GLY A 432 8.43 -70.23 12.79
CA GLY A 432 8.28 -69.92 11.35
C GLY A 432 6.87 -70.07 10.78
N SER A 433 5.84 -70.19 11.61
CA SER A 433 4.44 -69.95 11.21
C SER A 433 3.66 -69.36 12.39
N PRO A 434 2.77 -68.37 12.17
CA PRO A 434 2.01 -67.73 13.24
C PRO A 434 1.00 -68.71 13.86
N SER A 435 0.92 -68.72 15.19
CA SER A 435 -0.07 -69.49 15.97
C SER A 435 -1.07 -68.50 16.57
N GLY A 436 -2.36 -68.66 16.25
CA GLY A 436 -3.42 -67.65 16.48
C GLY A 436 -3.68 -67.21 17.93
N PHE A 437 -4.56 -66.23 18.08
CA PHE A 437 -4.85 -65.49 19.33
C PHE A 437 -5.49 -66.35 20.44
N MET A 438 -5.10 -66.05 21.69
CA MET A 438 -5.62 -66.67 22.91
C MET A 438 -6.11 -65.59 23.89
N GLY A 439 -7.33 -65.72 24.41
CA GLY A 439 -7.87 -64.88 25.48
C GLY A 439 -7.66 -65.55 26.83
N LEU A 440 -7.07 -64.83 27.79
CA LEU A 440 -6.67 -65.31 29.11
C LEU A 440 -7.46 -64.62 30.23
N ASP A 441 -7.73 -65.35 31.31
CA ASP A 441 -8.25 -64.77 32.56
C ASP A 441 -7.13 -63.94 33.25
N PRO A 442 -7.30 -62.61 33.42
CA PRO A 442 -6.28 -61.72 34.00
C PRO A 442 -5.96 -62.02 35.46
N SER A 443 -6.83 -62.74 36.18
CA SER A 443 -6.60 -63.05 37.60
C SER A 443 -5.64 -64.24 37.81
N ASN A 444 -5.49 -65.12 36.81
CA ASN A 444 -4.79 -66.40 36.99
C ASN A 444 -4.09 -66.97 35.74
N GLY A 445 -4.23 -66.35 34.57
CA GLY A 445 -3.51 -66.70 33.33
C GLY A 445 -4.02 -67.96 32.61
N THR A 446 -5.21 -68.45 32.95
CA THR A 446 -5.80 -69.62 32.25
C THR A 446 -6.44 -69.21 30.92
N VAL A 447 -6.32 -70.08 29.90
CA VAL A 447 -6.89 -69.82 28.57
C VAL A 447 -8.40 -70.03 28.61
N VAL A 448 -9.14 -68.98 28.23
CA VAL A 448 -10.61 -68.95 28.22
C VAL A 448 -11.17 -68.99 26.79
N ARG A 449 -10.45 -68.43 25.79
CA ARG A 449 -10.83 -68.43 24.35
C ARG A 449 -9.62 -68.65 23.42
N GLN A 450 -9.82 -69.27 22.25
CA GLN A 450 -8.74 -69.55 21.27
C GLN A 450 -9.24 -69.55 19.80
N HIS A 451 -8.57 -68.82 18.90
CA HIS A 451 -8.93 -68.72 17.47
C HIS A 451 -7.81 -69.19 16.52
N PRO A 452 -7.97 -70.34 15.83
CA PRO A 452 -6.95 -70.88 14.93
C PRO A 452 -7.16 -70.39 13.48
N GLY A 453 -6.50 -69.31 13.08
CA GLY A 453 -6.55 -68.86 11.67
C GLY A 453 -6.06 -67.44 11.39
N LEU A 454 -6.05 -66.56 12.39
CA LEU A 454 -5.57 -65.18 12.23
C LEU A 454 -4.03 -65.10 12.24
N VAL A 455 -3.48 -64.44 11.24
CA VAL A 455 -2.04 -64.21 11.06
C VAL A 455 -1.70 -62.80 11.55
N SER A 456 -0.70 -62.63 12.42
CA SER A 456 -0.32 -61.30 12.91
C SER A 456 0.33 -60.47 11.79
N ALA A 457 0.08 -59.16 11.80
CA ALA A 457 0.95 -58.18 11.16
C ALA A 457 2.35 -58.23 11.80
N ARG A 458 3.39 -57.97 11.01
CA ARG A 458 4.76 -57.92 11.51
C ARG A 458 4.90 -56.76 12.50
N TRP A 459 5.56 -57.06 13.63
CA TRP A 459 6.31 -56.15 14.50
C TRP A 459 5.74 -54.73 14.66
N GLY A 460 5.07 -54.47 15.79
CA GLY A 460 4.97 -53.12 16.34
C GLY A 460 3.58 -52.55 16.65
N ARG A 461 2.47 -53.20 16.29
CA ARG A 461 1.12 -52.70 16.63
C ARG A 461 0.45 -53.56 17.70
N GLY A 462 -0.01 -52.93 18.79
CA GLY A 462 -0.83 -53.54 19.84
C GLY A 462 -2.22 -53.92 19.31
N LEU A 463 -2.98 -54.71 20.08
CA LEU A 463 -4.44 -54.80 19.85
C LEU A 463 -5.11 -53.86 20.87
N GLU A 464 -6.19 -53.21 20.50
CA GLU A 464 -7.01 -52.38 21.40
C GLU A 464 -8.48 -52.76 21.28
N PHE A 465 -9.24 -52.50 22.35
CA PHE A 465 -10.66 -52.81 22.48
C PHE A 465 -11.39 -51.52 22.83
N ALA A 466 -12.43 -51.17 22.07
CA ALA A 466 -13.39 -50.14 22.44
C ALA A 466 -14.76 -50.78 22.74
N GLN A 467 -15.38 -50.35 23.83
CA GLN A 467 -16.75 -50.63 24.28
C GLN A 467 -17.26 -52.07 24.45
N GLY A 468 -16.54 -53.15 24.18
CA GLY A 468 -17.16 -54.48 24.31
C GLY A 468 -16.70 -55.55 23.36
N GLU A 469 -16.23 -55.15 22.19
CA GLU A 469 -16.00 -56.04 21.08
C GLU A 469 -14.56 -55.99 20.58
N LEU A 470 -14.08 -57.15 20.15
CA LEU A 470 -12.83 -57.28 19.42
C LEU A 470 -13.01 -56.59 18.08
N ILE A 471 -12.54 -55.35 17.95
CA ILE A 471 -12.48 -54.65 16.67
C ILE A 471 -11.39 -55.34 15.82
N VAL A 472 -11.82 -56.33 15.05
CA VAL A 472 -11.27 -56.58 13.73
C VAL A 472 -12.40 -56.16 12.80
N GLY A 473 -12.16 -55.06 12.08
CA GLY A 473 -13.16 -54.16 11.50
C GLY A 473 -14.43 -54.80 10.93
N THR A 474 -15.51 -54.06 11.07
CA THR A 474 -16.78 -54.17 10.34
C THR A 474 -16.67 -53.09 9.25
N GLU A 475 -16.61 -53.35 7.94
CA GLU A 475 -17.66 -54.00 7.16
C GLU A 475 -17.16 -54.79 5.91
N THR A 476 -18.08 -55.62 5.40
CA THR A 476 -17.92 -56.60 4.32
C THR A 476 -18.28 -56.08 2.93
N THR A 477 -17.47 -56.37 1.90
CA THR A 477 -17.98 -56.59 0.52
C THR A 477 -17.45 -57.89 -0.09
N LEU A 478 -18.36 -58.65 -0.70
CA LEU A 478 -18.16 -59.99 -1.24
C LEU A 478 -17.43 -59.97 -2.60
N SER A 479 -16.25 -60.57 -2.67
CA SER A 479 -15.71 -61.11 -3.94
C SER A 479 -16.18 -62.54 -4.18
N ALA A 480 -16.25 -62.96 -5.46
CA ALA A 480 -16.86 -64.20 -5.96
C ALA A 480 -16.22 -65.52 -5.48
N ASP A 481 -15.21 -65.46 -4.61
CA ASP A 481 -14.48 -66.61 -4.04
C ASP A 481 -14.45 -66.60 -2.50
N GLY A 482 -15.16 -65.67 -1.85
CA GLY A 482 -15.43 -65.71 -0.40
C GLY A 482 -14.20 -65.49 0.48
N VAL A 483 -13.30 -64.58 0.09
CA VAL A 483 -12.18 -64.11 0.91
C VAL A 483 -12.33 -62.61 1.13
N GLU A 484 -12.52 -62.20 2.39
CA GLU A 484 -12.64 -60.81 2.86
C GLU A 484 -11.24 -60.18 3.06
N VAL A 485 -11.11 -58.90 2.69
CA VAL A 485 -9.93 -58.04 2.89
C VAL A 485 -10.43 -56.69 3.42
N TYR A 486 -9.88 -56.19 4.53
CA TYR A 486 -10.25 -54.92 5.19
C TYR A 486 -9.23 -53.81 4.87
N VAL A 487 -9.71 -52.59 4.65
CA VAL A 487 -8.96 -51.33 4.50
C VAL A 487 -9.43 -50.36 5.60
N PHE A 488 -8.51 -49.59 6.20
CA PHE A 488 -8.79 -48.63 7.28
C PHE A 488 -9.20 -47.27 6.68
N GLY A 489 -10.25 -46.64 7.22
CA GLY A 489 -10.49 -45.19 7.10
C GLY A 489 -10.05 -44.49 8.38
N THR A 490 -9.73 -43.21 8.28
CA THR A 490 -9.49 -42.30 9.40
C THR A 490 -10.84 -41.84 9.99
N ASP A 491 -10.81 -41.38 11.24
CA ASP A 491 -11.90 -40.78 12.03
C ASP A 491 -11.16 -39.61 12.70
N THR A 492 -11.26 -38.45 12.05
CA THR A 492 -10.31 -37.34 12.18
C THR A 492 -10.64 -36.46 13.39
N ASP A 493 -11.89 -36.42 13.82
CA ASP A 493 -12.47 -35.56 14.84
C ASP A 493 -12.99 -36.32 16.09
N ALA A 494 -13.06 -37.65 16.01
CA ALA A 494 -13.34 -38.58 17.10
C ALA A 494 -14.77 -38.51 17.67
N ASP A 495 -15.74 -38.23 16.82
CA ASP A 495 -17.17 -38.17 17.16
C ASP A 495 -17.86 -39.56 17.18
N THR A 496 -17.14 -40.59 16.70
CA THR A 496 -17.49 -42.02 16.54
C THR A 496 -18.10 -42.44 15.21
N ILE A 497 -18.32 -41.52 14.29
CA ILE A 497 -18.48 -41.75 12.86
C ILE A 497 -17.07 -41.79 12.23
N ALA A 498 -16.92 -42.17 10.96
CA ALA A 498 -15.60 -42.30 10.35
C ALA A 498 -15.58 -41.50 9.06
N ASP A 499 -14.47 -40.81 8.74
CA ASP A 499 -14.35 -39.79 7.68
C ASP A 499 -15.02 -40.11 6.32
N LEU A 500 -15.22 -41.39 5.98
CA LEU A 500 -15.89 -41.80 4.73
C LEU A 500 -17.44 -41.81 4.82
N HIS A 501 -17.99 -41.76 6.01
CA HIS A 501 -19.44 -41.78 6.32
C HIS A 501 -19.82 -40.67 7.29
N ASP A 502 -18.88 -39.77 7.54
CA ASP A 502 -19.05 -38.62 8.40
C ASP A 502 -19.37 -37.45 7.49
N ASN A 503 -20.54 -36.84 7.66
CA ASN A 503 -20.87 -35.61 6.95
C ASN A 503 -20.10 -34.41 7.49
N CYS A 504 -19.46 -34.53 8.67
CA CYS A 504 -18.47 -33.59 9.18
C CYS A 504 -17.17 -34.28 9.65
N PRO A 505 -16.33 -34.79 8.74
CA PRO A 505 -15.14 -35.57 9.09
C PRO A 505 -14.14 -34.89 10.04
N ALA A 506 -14.19 -33.56 10.15
CA ALA A 506 -13.29 -32.76 10.98
C ALA A 506 -13.96 -32.21 12.25
N ASP A 507 -15.30 -32.26 12.37
CA ASP A 507 -16.07 -31.58 13.41
C ASP A 507 -17.13 -32.48 14.03
N ALA A 508 -17.00 -32.67 15.36
CA ALA A 508 -17.69 -33.77 16.02
C ALA A 508 -19.21 -33.65 16.08
N ASN A 509 -19.91 -34.42 15.24
CA ASN A 509 -21.36 -34.37 15.08
C ASN A 509 -22.03 -35.76 15.09
N LEU A 510 -22.03 -36.38 16.27
CA LEU A 510 -22.57 -37.74 16.49
C LEU A 510 -24.01 -37.99 15.96
N ASN A 511 -24.82 -36.93 15.83
CA ASN A 511 -26.18 -36.97 15.31
C ASN A 511 -26.25 -37.03 13.78
N GLN A 512 -25.22 -36.57 13.06
CA GLN A 512 -25.18 -36.47 11.59
C GLN A 512 -26.46 -35.79 11.10
N LEU A 513 -26.79 -34.65 11.73
CA LEU A 513 -27.86 -33.80 11.23
C LEU A 513 -27.33 -33.10 9.97
N ASP A 514 -28.25 -32.87 9.05
CA ASP A 514 -28.04 -32.52 7.66
C ASP A 514 -29.41 -31.97 7.24
N THR A 515 -29.60 -30.67 7.48
CA THR A 515 -30.92 -30.02 7.45
C THR A 515 -31.39 -29.77 6.01
N ASP A 516 -30.47 -29.43 5.09
CA ASP A 516 -30.70 -29.25 3.66
C ASP A 516 -30.56 -30.55 2.81
N GLY A 517 -29.80 -31.53 3.29
CA GLY A 517 -29.64 -32.85 2.68
C GLY A 517 -28.50 -32.95 1.66
N ASP A 518 -27.54 -32.03 1.66
CA ASP A 518 -26.45 -31.96 0.67
C ASP A 518 -25.28 -32.95 0.96
N ASN A 519 -25.31 -33.62 2.11
CA ASN A 519 -24.30 -34.53 2.69
C ASN A 519 -23.09 -33.87 3.36
N SER A 520 -23.07 -32.56 3.50
CA SER A 520 -22.46 -31.85 4.63
C SER A 520 -23.42 -31.97 5.83
N GLY A 521 -23.10 -31.39 6.97
CA GLY A 521 -23.99 -31.51 8.12
C GLY A 521 -23.84 -30.40 9.11
N ASP A 522 -24.87 -30.18 9.92
CA ASP A 522 -25.09 -28.97 10.72
C ASP A 522 -23.98 -28.54 11.71
N ALA A 523 -22.88 -29.29 11.79
CA ALA A 523 -21.73 -28.96 12.65
C ALA A 523 -20.51 -28.46 11.88
N CYS A 524 -20.49 -28.66 10.56
CA CYS A 524 -19.45 -28.24 9.64
C CYS A 524 -20.03 -27.66 8.35
N ASP A 525 -21.36 -27.60 8.25
CA ASP A 525 -22.03 -26.80 7.27
C ASP A 525 -21.92 -25.33 7.67
N PRO A 526 -21.48 -24.46 6.76
CA PRO A 526 -21.61 -23.03 6.95
C PRO A 526 -23.04 -22.51 6.75
N ASP A 527 -23.90 -23.28 6.07
CA ASP A 527 -25.30 -22.95 5.75
C ASP A 527 -26.15 -24.20 6.03
N ASP A 528 -26.68 -24.31 7.24
CA ASP A 528 -27.34 -25.53 7.72
C ASP A 528 -28.59 -25.93 6.91
N ASP A 529 -29.35 -24.96 6.38
CA ASP A 529 -30.62 -25.22 5.67
C ASP A 529 -30.61 -24.96 4.16
N GLY A 530 -29.44 -24.54 3.63
CA GLY A 530 -29.09 -24.59 2.22
C GLY A 530 -29.85 -23.56 1.39
N ASP A 531 -30.14 -22.41 1.99
CA ASP A 531 -30.95 -21.36 1.42
C ASP A 531 -30.14 -20.18 0.85
N GLY A 532 -28.82 -20.24 1.00
CA GLY A 532 -27.87 -19.27 0.49
C GLY A 532 -27.32 -18.34 1.57
N LEU A 533 -27.92 -18.27 2.77
CA LEU A 533 -27.42 -17.45 3.87
C LEU A 533 -26.65 -18.28 4.90
N SER A 534 -25.44 -17.86 5.29
CA SER A 534 -24.65 -18.62 6.26
C SER A 534 -25.23 -18.55 7.68
N ASP A 535 -25.01 -19.59 8.49
CA ASP A 535 -25.35 -19.67 9.92
C ASP A 535 -24.92 -18.42 10.72
N SER A 536 -23.78 -17.84 10.35
CA SER A 536 -23.23 -16.62 10.96
C SER A 536 -24.01 -15.37 10.56
N ASP A 537 -24.44 -15.30 9.31
CA ASP A 537 -25.12 -14.13 8.73
C ASP A 537 -26.59 -14.14 9.14
N GLU A 538 -27.23 -15.30 9.20
CA GLU A 538 -28.57 -15.46 9.77
C GLU A 538 -28.62 -15.08 11.26
N ALA A 539 -27.58 -15.44 12.02
CA ALA A 539 -27.48 -15.02 13.42
C ALA A 539 -27.33 -13.50 13.58
N LEU A 540 -26.81 -12.81 12.55
CA LEU A 540 -26.68 -11.36 12.49
C LEU A 540 -27.98 -10.69 12.03
N ALA A 541 -28.62 -11.21 10.97
CA ALA A 541 -29.93 -10.79 10.44
C ALA A 541 -31.09 -11.10 11.42
N GLY A 542 -30.90 -12.06 12.32
CA GLY A 542 -31.89 -12.48 13.31
C GLY A 542 -32.91 -13.50 12.78
N SER A 543 -32.64 -14.07 11.61
CA SER A 543 -33.31 -15.23 11.02
C SER A 543 -32.89 -16.53 11.71
N ASN A 544 -33.39 -17.68 11.25
CA ASN A 544 -33.23 -18.96 11.94
C ASN A 544 -32.46 -19.99 11.09
N PRO A 545 -31.22 -20.37 11.50
CA PRO A 545 -30.30 -21.32 10.83
C PRO A 545 -30.73 -22.76 10.62
N LEU A 546 -32.02 -23.03 10.63
CA LEU A 546 -32.58 -24.37 10.46
C LEU A 546 -33.95 -24.29 9.76
N ASN A 547 -34.28 -23.12 9.21
CA ASN A 547 -35.51 -22.84 8.53
C ASN A 547 -35.27 -21.84 7.38
N PRO A 548 -35.33 -22.31 6.13
CA PRO A 548 -34.86 -21.58 4.96
C PRO A 548 -35.80 -20.46 4.49
N ASP A 549 -36.72 -20.00 5.36
CA ASP A 549 -37.76 -18.96 5.10
C ASP A 549 -38.34 -18.56 6.46
N SER A 550 -37.62 -17.66 7.13
CA SER A 550 -37.79 -17.30 8.54
C SER A 550 -39.09 -16.58 8.86
N ASP A 551 -39.65 -15.82 7.91
CA ASP A 551 -40.88 -15.07 8.10
C ASP A 551 -42.12 -15.66 7.40
N SER A 552 -41.90 -16.70 6.58
CA SER A 552 -42.91 -17.48 5.88
C SER A 552 -43.70 -16.71 4.84
N ASP A 553 -43.05 -15.79 4.12
CA ASP A 553 -43.66 -15.02 3.04
C ASP A 553 -43.53 -15.66 1.65
N GLY A 554 -42.63 -16.63 1.52
CA GLY A 554 -42.39 -17.42 0.31
C GLY A 554 -41.07 -17.15 -0.41
N VAL A 555 -40.25 -16.22 0.07
CA VAL A 555 -38.86 -15.98 -0.36
C VAL A 555 -37.92 -16.66 0.66
N LEU A 556 -36.77 -17.18 0.20
CA LEU A 556 -35.81 -17.86 1.08
C LEU A 556 -34.86 -16.84 1.72
N ASP A 557 -34.35 -17.08 2.93
CA ASP A 557 -33.60 -16.05 3.69
C ASP A 557 -32.35 -15.58 2.93
N GLY A 558 -31.68 -16.46 2.17
CA GLY A 558 -30.51 -16.12 1.34
C GLY A 558 -30.76 -15.23 0.12
N VAL A 559 -32.02 -15.04 -0.27
CA VAL A 559 -32.43 -14.13 -1.36
C VAL A 559 -33.55 -13.18 -0.94
N ASP A 560 -33.81 -13.08 0.37
CA ASP A 560 -34.86 -12.24 0.94
C ASP A 560 -34.27 -10.92 1.46
N ASN A 561 -34.45 -9.83 0.71
CA ASN A 561 -34.02 -8.49 1.12
C ASN A 561 -34.76 -7.96 2.36
N CYS A 562 -35.74 -8.69 2.92
CA CYS A 562 -36.30 -8.48 4.24
C CYS A 562 -36.53 -9.77 5.04
N VAL A 563 -35.47 -10.57 5.24
CA VAL A 563 -35.35 -11.86 5.97
C VAL A 563 -36.28 -12.15 7.18
N VAL A 564 -36.81 -11.13 7.86
CA VAL A 564 -37.71 -11.30 9.03
C VAL A 564 -39.04 -10.55 8.92
N ASN A 565 -39.26 -9.79 7.84
CA ASN A 565 -40.37 -8.88 7.60
C ASN A 565 -41.04 -9.15 6.23
N ALA A 566 -41.95 -10.13 6.22
CA ALA A 566 -42.68 -10.58 5.04
C ALA A 566 -42.98 -9.52 3.96
N ASN A 567 -42.29 -9.63 2.83
CA ASN A 567 -42.32 -8.80 1.64
C ASN A 567 -42.17 -9.63 0.36
N SER A 568 -43.05 -10.60 0.12
CA SER A 568 -43.06 -11.50 -1.05
C SER A 568 -42.91 -10.89 -2.47
N THR A 569 -42.88 -9.56 -2.60
CA THR A 569 -42.58 -8.83 -3.84
C THR A 569 -41.13 -8.40 -3.98
N GLN A 570 -40.32 -8.49 -2.91
CA GLN A 570 -38.91 -8.10 -2.85
C GLN A 570 -38.66 -6.68 -3.40
N LEU A 571 -39.62 -5.77 -3.13
CA LEU A 571 -39.50 -4.40 -3.61
C LEU A 571 -38.47 -3.69 -2.72
N ASP A 572 -37.51 -3.08 -3.40
CA ASP A 572 -36.37 -2.34 -2.89
C ASP A 572 -36.24 -1.13 -3.83
N THR A 573 -36.48 0.06 -3.30
CA THR A 573 -36.71 1.27 -4.10
C THR A 573 -35.40 2.01 -4.40
N ASP A 574 -34.38 1.88 -3.55
CA ASP A 574 -33.04 2.46 -3.73
C ASP A 574 -31.95 1.44 -4.06
N LEU A 575 -32.28 0.15 -4.03
CA LEU A 575 -31.40 -0.96 -4.37
C LEU A 575 -30.21 -1.11 -3.42
N ASP A 576 -30.34 -0.66 -2.17
CA ASP A 576 -29.30 -0.83 -1.16
C ASP A 576 -29.21 -2.28 -0.61
N GLY A 577 -30.09 -3.16 -1.07
CA GLY A 577 -30.21 -4.55 -0.67
C GLY A 577 -31.13 -4.78 0.53
N ILE A 578 -31.81 -3.74 1.03
CA ILE A 578 -32.80 -3.76 2.10
C ILE A 578 -34.17 -3.40 1.51
N GLY A 579 -35.11 -4.34 1.47
CA GLY A 579 -36.42 -4.05 0.87
C GLY A 579 -37.23 -3.00 1.65
N ASP A 580 -38.09 -2.23 0.97
CA ASP A 580 -38.91 -1.14 1.57
C ASP A 580 -39.61 -1.55 2.90
N PRO A 581 -40.10 -2.80 3.08
CA PRO A 581 -40.80 -3.15 4.32
C PRO A 581 -39.91 -3.26 5.56
N CYS A 582 -38.60 -3.32 5.38
CA CYS A 582 -37.59 -3.40 6.44
C CYS A 582 -36.56 -2.26 6.39
N ASP A 583 -36.54 -1.49 5.32
CA ASP A 583 -35.85 -0.22 5.24
C ASP A 583 -36.60 0.88 6.04
N ASP A 584 -35.82 1.80 6.62
CA ASP A 584 -36.31 3.00 7.28
C ASP A 584 -36.22 4.24 6.35
N ASP A 585 -35.61 4.11 5.15
CA ASP A 585 -35.31 5.16 4.17
C ASP A 585 -35.41 4.67 2.71
N ASP A 586 -36.62 4.28 2.27
CA ASP A 586 -36.87 3.47 1.05
C ASP A 586 -36.19 4.00 -0.24
N ASP A 587 -35.85 5.28 -0.35
CA ASP A 587 -35.24 5.88 -1.55
C ASP A 587 -33.78 6.34 -1.40
N GLY A 588 -33.12 5.99 -0.28
CA GLY A 588 -31.68 6.14 -0.09
C GLY A 588 -31.18 7.58 -0.02
N ASP A 589 -32.06 8.57 0.15
CA ASP A 589 -31.69 9.99 0.07
C ASP A 589 -31.10 10.57 1.37
N GLY A 590 -31.07 9.74 2.42
CA GLY A 590 -30.58 10.07 3.75
C GLY A 590 -31.64 10.66 4.68
N VAL A 591 -32.92 10.67 4.29
CA VAL A 591 -34.05 11.25 5.01
C VAL A 591 -35.19 10.25 5.23
N ALA A 592 -34.97 9.28 6.11
CA ALA A 592 -35.99 8.32 6.58
C ALA A 592 -37.49 8.66 6.35
N ASP A 593 -38.28 7.73 5.79
CA ASP A 593 -39.64 7.93 5.22
C ASP A 593 -40.61 8.74 6.08
N THR A 594 -40.44 8.63 7.41
CA THR A 594 -41.31 9.31 8.38
C THR A 594 -41.09 10.82 8.44
N ALA A 595 -39.95 11.29 7.95
CA ALA A 595 -39.55 12.68 7.84
C ALA A 595 -39.56 13.16 6.38
N ASP A 596 -39.49 12.23 5.43
CA ASP A 596 -39.48 12.48 4.00
C ASP A 596 -40.78 13.07 3.44
N ASN A 597 -40.67 14.07 2.56
CA ASN A 597 -41.76 14.59 1.74
C ASN A 597 -41.89 13.92 0.35
N CYS A 598 -40.95 13.06 -0.06
CA CYS A 598 -41.03 12.14 -1.20
C CYS A 598 -40.49 10.73 -0.89
N PRO A 599 -41.13 9.92 -0.01
CA PRO A 599 -40.64 8.64 0.54
C PRO A 599 -40.27 7.48 -0.41
N LEU A 600 -40.22 7.69 -1.72
CA LEU A 600 -39.95 6.66 -2.74
C LEU A 600 -39.19 7.27 -3.93
N LEU A 601 -38.70 8.51 -3.81
CA LEU A 601 -38.07 9.29 -4.87
C LEU A 601 -37.05 10.25 -4.27
N ALA A 602 -35.79 9.83 -4.33
CA ALA A 602 -34.69 10.48 -3.63
C ALA A 602 -34.67 12.01 -3.78
N ASN A 603 -34.76 12.72 -2.66
CA ASN A 603 -34.70 14.16 -2.58
C ASN A 603 -34.12 14.66 -1.25
N GLY A 604 -32.88 14.29 -0.93
CA GLY A 604 -32.27 14.52 0.40
C GLY A 604 -32.20 15.99 0.85
N GLY A 605 -32.33 16.94 -0.07
CA GLY A 605 -32.47 18.38 0.23
C GLY A 605 -33.86 18.80 0.74
N GLN A 606 -34.86 17.93 0.58
CA GLN A 606 -36.24 18.06 1.02
C GLN A 606 -36.89 19.36 0.53
N GLU A 607 -36.51 19.78 -0.67
CA GLU A 607 -37.07 20.95 -1.35
C GLU A 607 -38.58 20.76 -1.54
N ASP A 608 -39.32 21.83 -1.25
CA ASP A 608 -40.79 21.92 -1.31
C ASP A 608 -41.10 23.40 -1.59
N LEU A 609 -40.94 23.78 -2.86
CA LEU A 609 -40.91 25.15 -3.35
C LEU A 609 -42.24 25.88 -3.07
N ASP A 610 -43.36 25.18 -3.23
CA ASP A 610 -44.70 25.73 -2.99
C ASP A 610 -45.20 25.53 -1.54
N SER A 611 -44.49 24.71 -0.76
CA SER A 611 -44.77 24.37 0.63
C SER A 611 -46.11 23.65 0.86
N ASP A 612 -46.56 22.84 -0.08
CA ASP A 612 -47.78 22.04 0.04
C ASP A 612 -47.57 20.70 0.76
N GLY A 613 -46.31 20.27 0.88
CA GLY A 613 -45.86 19.09 1.60
C GLY A 613 -45.58 17.86 0.75
N ALA A 614 -45.67 17.94 -0.58
CA ALA A 614 -44.92 17.08 -1.49
C ALA A 614 -43.55 17.72 -1.77
N GLY A 615 -42.48 16.93 -1.87
CA GLY A 615 -41.19 17.47 -2.30
C GLY A 615 -41.16 17.72 -3.80
N ASP A 616 -40.29 18.62 -4.25
CA ASP A 616 -40.21 19.08 -5.65
C ASP A 616 -40.06 17.90 -6.65
N VAL A 617 -39.39 16.82 -6.26
CA VAL A 617 -39.15 15.63 -7.11
C VAL A 617 -40.42 14.81 -7.33
N CYS A 618 -41.32 14.75 -6.35
CA CYS A 618 -42.57 13.99 -6.41
C CYS A 618 -43.81 14.87 -6.55
N ASP A 619 -43.64 16.19 -6.67
CA ASP A 619 -44.71 17.16 -6.89
C ASP A 619 -44.97 17.36 -8.41
N PRO A 620 -46.18 17.08 -8.92
CA PRO A 620 -46.53 17.33 -10.31
C PRO A 620 -46.79 18.82 -10.69
N ASP A 621 -46.68 19.78 -9.75
CA ASP A 621 -46.89 21.23 -9.93
C ASP A 621 -45.94 22.01 -8.98
N VAL A 622 -44.63 21.92 -9.24
CA VAL A 622 -43.54 22.27 -8.31
C VAL A 622 -43.62 23.71 -7.77
N ASP A 623 -44.09 24.67 -8.58
CA ASP A 623 -44.19 26.07 -8.17
C ASP A 623 -45.58 26.50 -7.65
N GLY A 624 -46.55 25.57 -7.67
CA GLY A 624 -47.90 25.74 -7.16
C GLY A 624 -48.72 26.83 -7.87
N ASP A 625 -48.40 27.19 -9.11
CA ASP A 625 -49.10 28.24 -9.85
C ASP A 625 -50.46 27.78 -10.43
N GLY A 626 -50.65 26.45 -10.48
CA GLY A 626 -51.86 25.77 -10.93
C GLY A 626 -51.77 25.19 -12.34
N LEU A 627 -50.58 25.10 -12.92
CA LEU A 627 -50.27 24.41 -14.16
C LEU A 627 -49.22 23.32 -13.87
N ALA A 628 -49.58 22.06 -14.09
CA ALA A 628 -48.63 20.96 -13.93
C ALA A 628 -47.39 21.16 -14.82
N ASP A 629 -46.21 20.78 -14.34
CA ASP A 629 -44.90 21.08 -14.96
C ASP A 629 -44.86 20.75 -16.46
N THR A 630 -45.45 19.62 -16.85
CA THR A 630 -45.56 19.17 -18.25
C THR A 630 -46.30 20.15 -19.20
N ALA A 631 -46.99 21.15 -18.66
CA ALA A 631 -47.76 22.16 -19.36
C ALA A 631 -47.36 23.59 -18.97
N ASP A 632 -46.33 23.75 -18.15
CA ASP A 632 -45.80 25.00 -17.65
C ASP A 632 -44.55 25.42 -18.43
N ASN A 633 -44.50 26.66 -18.94
CA ASN A 633 -43.30 27.21 -19.59
C ASN A 633 -42.27 27.80 -18.62
N CYS A 634 -42.56 27.85 -17.31
CA CYS A 634 -41.63 28.06 -16.20
C CYS A 634 -41.96 27.14 -15.00
N PRO A 635 -41.69 25.82 -15.08
CA PRO A 635 -42.09 24.85 -14.05
C PRO A 635 -41.61 25.12 -12.61
N LEU A 636 -40.57 25.96 -12.45
CA LEU A 636 -39.97 26.28 -11.15
C LEU A 636 -40.27 27.72 -10.68
N LEU A 637 -41.05 28.50 -11.42
CA LEU A 637 -41.28 29.91 -11.12
C LEU A 637 -42.72 30.31 -11.43
N ALA A 638 -43.52 30.41 -10.36
CA ALA A 638 -44.95 30.63 -10.47
C ALA A 638 -45.34 31.76 -11.43
N ASN A 639 -45.81 31.40 -12.62
CA ASN A 639 -46.03 32.30 -13.74
C ASN A 639 -47.38 32.11 -14.42
N GLY A 640 -48.47 31.78 -13.73
CA GLY A 640 -49.74 31.34 -14.35
C GLY A 640 -50.44 32.23 -15.41
N GLY A 641 -49.83 33.34 -15.83
CA GLY A 641 -50.06 34.05 -17.09
C GLY A 641 -49.38 33.45 -18.33
N GLN A 642 -48.30 32.65 -18.18
CA GLN A 642 -47.51 31.98 -19.21
C GLN A 642 -47.11 32.95 -20.32
N GLU A 643 -46.62 34.13 -19.93
CA GLU A 643 -46.03 35.10 -20.84
C GLU A 643 -44.74 34.54 -21.46
N ASP A 644 -44.51 34.83 -22.75
CA ASP A 644 -43.45 34.29 -23.60
C ASP A 644 -43.29 35.26 -24.81
N LEU A 645 -42.37 36.20 -24.71
CA LEU A 645 -42.22 37.37 -25.59
C LEU A 645 -41.66 36.96 -26.95
N ASP A 646 -40.67 36.08 -26.99
CA ASP A 646 -39.97 35.66 -28.19
C ASP A 646 -40.58 34.38 -28.83
N ASN A 647 -41.40 33.63 -28.08
CA ASN A 647 -42.12 32.41 -28.44
C ASN A 647 -41.22 31.17 -28.62
N ASP A 648 -40.15 31.06 -27.86
CA ASP A 648 -39.25 29.91 -27.87
C ASP A 648 -39.75 28.72 -27.04
N GLY A 649 -40.68 28.96 -26.12
CA GLY A 649 -41.29 27.95 -25.25
C GLY A 649 -40.84 28.01 -23.79
N LEU A 650 -39.92 28.91 -23.44
CA LEU A 650 -39.63 29.36 -22.08
C LEU A 650 -40.54 30.55 -21.74
N GLY A 651 -40.88 30.75 -20.48
CA GLY A 651 -41.69 31.89 -20.08
C GLY A 651 -40.85 33.10 -19.67
N ASP A 652 -41.34 34.32 -19.89
CA ASP A 652 -40.64 35.59 -19.59
C ASP A 652 -40.07 35.69 -18.16
N LEU A 653 -40.54 34.86 -17.22
CA LEU A 653 -40.08 34.84 -15.82
C LEU A 653 -38.89 33.91 -15.56
N CYS A 654 -38.65 32.93 -16.43
CA CYS A 654 -37.58 31.93 -16.36
C CYS A 654 -36.74 31.87 -17.64
N ASP A 655 -36.97 32.83 -18.53
CA ASP A 655 -36.22 33.02 -19.75
C ASP A 655 -35.11 34.04 -19.47
N ASP A 656 -33.87 33.63 -19.70
CA ASP A 656 -32.70 34.46 -19.50
C ASP A 656 -32.39 35.31 -20.74
N ASP A 657 -33.13 35.20 -21.85
CA ASP A 657 -33.01 36.03 -23.07
C ASP A 657 -34.42 36.39 -23.58
N VAL A 658 -35.12 37.24 -22.81
CA VAL A 658 -36.57 37.45 -22.96
C VAL A 658 -36.97 37.99 -24.33
N ASP A 659 -36.06 38.61 -25.09
CA ASP A 659 -36.36 39.12 -26.44
C ASP A 659 -35.73 38.32 -27.60
N GLY A 660 -34.94 37.29 -27.29
CA GLY A 660 -34.42 36.29 -28.22
C GLY A 660 -33.32 36.82 -29.15
N ASP A 661 -32.50 37.76 -28.68
CA ASP A 661 -31.41 38.37 -29.45
C ASP A 661 -30.04 37.69 -29.27
N LEU A 662 -30.01 36.63 -28.45
CA LEU A 662 -28.87 35.79 -28.08
C LEU A 662 -27.95 36.40 -27.02
N TYR A 663 -28.37 37.46 -26.33
CA TYR A 663 -27.67 38.03 -25.19
C TYR A 663 -28.51 37.90 -23.91
N PRO A 664 -27.96 37.27 -22.85
CA PRO A 664 -28.73 37.09 -21.63
C PRO A 664 -29.16 38.43 -20.98
N ASP A 665 -30.39 38.53 -20.49
CA ASP A 665 -31.02 39.64 -19.76
C ASP A 665 -30.12 40.33 -18.73
N VAL A 666 -29.22 39.57 -18.10
CA VAL A 666 -28.28 40.06 -17.08
C VAL A 666 -27.14 40.89 -17.66
N VAL A 667 -26.73 40.61 -18.89
CA VAL A 667 -25.72 41.37 -19.64
C VAL A 667 -26.34 42.25 -20.71
N ASP A 668 -27.59 41.98 -21.07
CA ASP A 668 -28.35 42.81 -21.96
C ASP A 668 -28.85 44.08 -21.26
N CYS A 669 -28.53 45.20 -21.89
CA CYS A 669 -28.89 46.53 -21.45
C CYS A 669 -30.31 46.93 -21.83
N ALA A 670 -30.95 46.18 -22.74
CA ALA A 670 -32.34 46.38 -23.10
C ALA A 670 -33.10 45.03 -23.26
N PRO A 671 -33.35 44.28 -22.16
CA PRO A 671 -33.88 42.90 -22.13
C PRO A 671 -35.29 42.65 -22.70
N LEU A 672 -35.84 43.61 -23.45
CA LEU A 672 -37.17 43.58 -24.05
C LEU A 672 -37.15 44.22 -25.45
N ASP A 673 -35.98 44.53 -26.02
CA ASP A 673 -35.73 45.20 -27.29
C ASP A 673 -34.51 44.59 -28.02
N ASP A 674 -34.79 43.61 -28.89
CA ASP A 674 -33.89 42.84 -29.78
C ASP A 674 -32.90 43.62 -30.68
N SER A 675 -32.82 44.94 -30.52
CA SER A 675 -32.00 45.85 -31.32
C SER A 675 -30.89 46.56 -30.55
N ILE A 676 -30.78 46.33 -29.23
CA ILE A 676 -29.83 47.00 -28.36
C ILE A 676 -29.19 45.93 -27.46
N TYR A 677 -27.96 45.51 -27.77
CA TYR A 677 -27.28 44.41 -27.08
C TYR A 677 -25.75 44.52 -27.20
N PRO A 678 -24.98 43.89 -26.30
CA PRO A 678 -23.51 43.91 -26.34
C PRO A 678 -22.91 43.54 -27.70
N GLY A 679 -22.31 44.51 -28.39
CA GLY A 679 -21.68 44.31 -29.72
C GLY A 679 -22.57 44.62 -30.93
N ALA A 680 -23.73 45.24 -30.73
CA ALA A 680 -24.47 45.90 -31.81
C ALA A 680 -23.60 46.97 -32.52
N ALA A 681 -23.99 47.37 -33.74
CA ALA A 681 -23.18 48.30 -34.54
C ALA A 681 -23.60 49.77 -34.31
N GLU A 682 -22.66 50.60 -33.84
CA GLU A 682 -22.89 52.00 -33.48
C GLU A 682 -23.16 52.96 -34.66
N SER A 683 -23.99 53.98 -34.41
CA SER A 683 -24.30 55.06 -35.35
C SER A 683 -23.98 56.43 -34.77
N CYS A 684 -23.53 57.37 -35.60
CA CYS A 684 -23.19 58.74 -35.19
C CYS A 684 -24.44 59.60 -34.89
N ASP A 685 -25.24 59.19 -33.90
CA ASP A 685 -26.47 59.85 -33.46
C ASP A 685 -26.70 59.90 -31.94
N ALA A 686 -25.69 59.50 -31.14
CA ALA A 686 -25.64 59.59 -29.68
C ALA A 686 -26.65 58.69 -28.94
N ILE A 687 -26.84 57.46 -29.43
CA ILE A 687 -27.55 56.37 -28.76
C ILE A 687 -26.56 55.20 -28.69
N ASP A 688 -26.21 54.81 -27.47
CA ASP A 688 -25.43 53.63 -27.15
C ASP A 688 -26.27 52.38 -27.48
N SER A 689 -25.96 51.72 -28.59
CA SER A 689 -26.71 50.56 -29.09
C SER A 689 -26.05 49.24 -28.67
N ASN A 690 -24.76 49.26 -28.36
CA ASN A 690 -23.95 48.12 -27.99
C ASN A 690 -23.60 48.06 -26.50
N CYS A 691 -24.07 49.03 -25.73
CA CYS A 691 -24.14 49.04 -24.28
C CYS A 691 -22.81 48.92 -23.56
N ASP A 692 -21.76 49.41 -24.20
CA ASP A 692 -20.45 49.58 -23.59
C ASP A 692 -20.33 50.92 -22.83
N GLY A 693 -21.41 51.71 -22.78
CA GLY A 693 -21.45 53.03 -22.16
C GLY A 693 -20.92 54.15 -23.06
N SER A 694 -20.40 53.81 -24.25
CA SER A 694 -20.01 54.73 -25.30
C SER A 694 -21.21 55.05 -26.17
N LEU A 695 -21.52 56.34 -26.31
CA LEU A 695 -22.63 56.75 -27.15
C LEU A 695 -22.37 56.50 -28.65
N VAL A 696 -21.11 56.27 -29.05
CA VAL A 696 -20.61 56.26 -30.44
C VAL A 696 -19.18 55.68 -30.53
N ASP A 697 -19.02 54.36 -30.53
CA ASP A 697 -17.71 53.73 -30.67
C ASP A 697 -17.23 53.61 -32.14
N SER A 698 -15.90 53.57 -32.37
CA SER A 698 -15.21 53.57 -33.68
C SER A 698 -15.08 54.91 -34.43
N PHE A 699 -15.35 56.03 -33.77
CA PHE A 699 -15.04 57.37 -34.29
C PHE A 699 -13.82 57.93 -33.56
N ALA A 700 -13.00 58.74 -34.24
CA ALA A 700 -11.82 59.32 -33.60
C ALA A 700 -12.26 60.28 -32.49
N ASP A 701 -11.58 60.17 -31.34
CA ASP A 701 -11.69 60.99 -30.13
C ASP A 701 -10.24 61.40 -29.79
N SER A 702 -9.92 62.68 -30.03
CA SER A 702 -8.55 63.18 -30.05
C SER A 702 -8.04 63.57 -28.66
N ASP A 703 -8.90 64.06 -27.78
CA ASP A 703 -8.58 64.43 -26.40
C ASP A 703 -8.91 63.32 -25.39
N GLY A 704 -9.69 62.32 -25.81
CA GLY A 704 -10.10 61.21 -24.96
C GLY A 704 -11.08 61.63 -23.87
N ASP A 705 -11.82 62.72 -24.05
CA ASP A 705 -12.83 63.19 -23.08
C ASP A 705 -14.15 62.40 -23.14
N GLY A 706 -14.26 61.48 -24.10
CA GLY A 706 -15.41 60.62 -24.33
C GLY A 706 -16.40 61.17 -25.35
N GLN A 707 -16.10 62.29 -26.00
CA GLN A 707 -16.84 62.78 -27.16
C GLN A 707 -16.00 62.68 -28.44
N PRO A 708 -16.40 61.87 -29.43
CA PRO A 708 -15.63 61.79 -30.67
C PRO A 708 -15.68 63.11 -31.46
N ASN A 709 -14.56 63.47 -32.10
CA ASN A 709 -14.30 64.72 -32.83
C ASN A 709 -15.42 65.16 -33.81
N CYS A 710 -16.21 64.21 -34.29
CA CYS A 710 -17.32 64.51 -35.19
C CYS A 710 -18.49 65.27 -34.53
N ILE A 711 -18.54 65.29 -33.19
CA ILE A 711 -19.52 66.01 -32.40
C ILE A 711 -18.87 66.91 -31.31
N ASP A 712 -17.57 66.78 -31.04
CA ASP A 712 -16.82 67.70 -30.19
C ASP A 712 -16.57 69.07 -30.86
N SER A 713 -16.29 70.08 -30.05
CA SER A 713 -16.02 71.46 -30.44
C SER A 713 -14.66 72.01 -29.97
N ASP A 714 -13.88 71.19 -29.26
CA ASP A 714 -12.55 71.45 -28.71
C ASP A 714 -11.78 70.12 -28.70
N ASP A 715 -11.36 69.67 -29.89
CA ASP A 715 -10.97 68.29 -30.19
C ASP A 715 -9.73 67.77 -29.40
N ASP A 716 -8.88 68.64 -28.83
CA ASP A 716 -7.71 68.28 -28.00
C ASP A 716 -7.81 68.81 -26.54
N ASN A 717 -8.90 69.51 -26.20
CA ASN A 717 -9.22 70.06 -24.87
C ASN A 717 -8.12 70.93 -24.23
N ASP A 718 -7.25 71.53 -25.04
CA ASP A 718 -6.20 72.41 -24.54
C ASP A 718 -6.76 73.75 -24.02
N GLY A 719 -8.04 74.01 -24.30
CA GLY A 719 -8.80 75.19 -23.91
C GLY A 719 -8.96 76.22 -25.02
N LEU A 720 -8.50 75.93 -26.24
CA LEU A 720 -8.77 76.64 -27.48
C LEU A 720 -9.68 75.79 -28.37
N SER A 721 -10.87 76.30 -28.70
CA SER A 721 -11.73 75.56 -29.65
C SER A 721 -11.07 75.41 -31.03
N ASP A 722 -11.48 74.40 -31.82
CA ASP A 722 -10.97 74.16 -33.19
C ASP A 722 -10.97 75.42 -34.08
N SER A 723 -11.90 76.32 -33.79
CA SER A 723 -12.11 77.57 -34.51
C SER A 723 -11.13 78.69 -34.12
N GLU A 724 -10.66 78.68 -32.87
CA GLU A 724 -9.67 79.59 -32.30
C GLU A 724 -8.26 79.20 -32.74
N GLU A 725 -7.92 77.91 -32.70
CA GLU A 725 -6.64 77.38 -33.15
C GLU A 725 -6.42 77.54 -34.65
N SER A 726 -7.46 77.23 -35.44
CA SER A 726 -7.48 77.53 -36.88
C SER A 726 -7.24 79.03 -37.18
N SER A 727 -7.48 79.92 -36.22
CA SER A 727 -7.25 81.36 -36.35
C SER A 727 -5.85 81.79 -35.90
N ALA A 728 -5.27 81.12 -34.89
CA ALA A 728 -3.90 81.32 -34.40
C ALA A 728 -2.85 80.68 -35.33
N GLY A 729 -3.19 79.55 -35.95
CA GLY A 729 -2.32 78.78 -36.84
C GLY A 729 -1.84 77.45 -36.25
N THR A 730 -2.25 77.15 -35.02
CA THR A 730 -2.03 75.91 -34.28
C THR A 730 -2.96 74.78 -34.76
N ASN A 731 -2.73 73.54 -34.30
CA ASN A 731 -3.37 72.34 -34.80
C ASN A 731 -4.53 71.86 -33.90
N PRO A 732 -5.81 71.86 -34.38
CA PRO A 732 -7.01 71.41 -33.64
C PRO A 732 -7.10 69.97 -33.16
N LEU A 733 -5.98 69.27 -33.09
CA LEU A 733 -5.93 67.86 -32.70
C LEU A 733 -4.69 67.61 -31.82
N ASP A 734 -4.01 68.66 -31.38
CA ASP A 734 -2.68 68.65 -30.78
C ASP A 734 -2.44 69.93 -29.97
N GLY A 735 -2.63 69.86 -28.65
CA GLY A 735 -2.62 71.02 -27.74
C GLY A 735 -1.25 71.64 -27.45
N ASP A 736 -0.20 71.21 -28.15
CA ASP A 736 1.17 71.73 -28.12
C ASP A 736 1.76 71.58 -29.53
N SER A 737 1.68 72.65 -30.33
CA SER A 737 1.90 72.58 -31.77
C SER A 737 3.37 72.49 -32.20
N ASP A 738 4.34 72.85 -31.35
CA ASP A 738 5.78 72.71 -31.61
C ASP A 738 6.47 71.64 -30.77
N GLY A 739 5.83 71.18 -29.68
CA GLY A 739 6.26 70.03 -28.89
C GLY A 739 7.35 70.37 -27.89
N ASP A 740 7.43 71.62 -27.43
CA ASP A 740 8.38 72.07 -26.41
C ASP A 740 7.89 71.80 -24.97
N GLY A 741 6.65 71.35 -24.79
CA GLY A 741 6.07 71.03 -23.49
C GLY A 741 5.36 72.19 -22.79
N ILE A 742 5.19 73.32 -23.48
CA ILE A 742 4.27 74.40 -23.13
C ILE A 742 3.07 74.32 -24.09
N GLY A 743 1.85 74.52 -23.57
CA GLY A 743 0.63 74.29 -24.35
C GLY A 743 0.20 75.51 -25.15
N ASP A 744 -0.34 75.28 -26.35
CA ASP A 744 -0.78 76.32 -27.30
C ASP A 744 -1.67 77.39 -26.65
N ALA A 745 -2.60 76.98 -25.78
CA ALA A 745 -3.48 77.89 -25.04
C ALA A 745 -2.75 78.90 -24.15
N GLN A 746 -1.60 78.52 -23.58
CA GLN A 746 -0.75 79.36 -22.71
C GLN A 746 -0.01 80.41 -23.53
N GLU A 747 0.53 80.03 -24.68
CA GLU A 747 1.44 80.84 -25.50
C GLU A 747 0.71 81.68 -26.56
N VAL A 748 -0.40 81.19 -27.10
CA VAL A 748 -1.33 82.01 -27.90
C VAL A 748 -1.95 83.11 -27.02
N GLY A 749 -2.16 82.81 -25.74
CA GLY A 749 -2.76 83.72 -24.77
C GLY A 749 -4.21 84.10 -25.11
N GLY A 750 -4.85 84.87 -24.22
CA GLY A 750 -6.31 85.12 -24.26
C GLY A 750 -6.88 85.92 -25.44
N ASP A 751 -6.12 86.22 -26.50
CA ASP A 751 -6.61 86.76 -27.79
C ASP A 751 -5.92 86.05 -28.98
N PRO A 752 -6.52 85.00 -29.57
CA PRO A 752 -5.94 84.21 -30.65
C PRO A 752 -5.75 84.97 -31.97
N THR A 753 -6.09 86.27 -32.01
CA THR A 753 -5.79 87.16 -33.15
C THR A 753 -4.55 88.03 -32.93
N ALA A 754 -3.88 87.88 -31.78
CA ALA A 754 -2.67 88.58 -31.37
C ALA A 754 -1.85 87.71 -30.39
N ALA A 755 -1.45 86.51 -30.84
CA ALA A 755 -0.58 85.58 -30.12
C ALA A 755 0.75 86.20 -29.66
N ILE A 756 1.36 85.62 -28.63
CA ILE A 756 2.62 86.07 -28.00
C ILE A 756 3.81 85.75 -28.93
N ASP A 757 4.87 86.56 -28.85
CA ASP A 757 6.10 86.54 -29.67
C ASP A 757 7.17 87.25 -28.82
N SER A 758 7.81 86.47 -27.95
CA SER A 758 8.57 86.94 -26.79
C SER A 758 9.93 87.57 -27.19
N ASP A 759 10.73 86.91 -28.00
CA ASP A 759 11.99 87.44 -28.53
C ASP A 759 11.80 88.44 -29.72
N ASN A 760 10.58 88.52 -30.27
CA ASN A 760 10.19 89.36 -31.41
C ASN A 760 10.85 88.99 -32.76
N ASP A 761 11.16 87.72 -32.99
CA ASP A 761 11.70 87.24 -34.26
C ASP A 761 10.63 87.06 -35.36
N GLY A 762 9.36 86.94 -34.95
CA GLY A 762 8.18 86.83 -35.80
C GLY A 762 7.64 85.42 -36.06
N VAL A 763 8.17 84.40 -35.38
CA VAL A 763 7.44 83.20 -34.95
C VAL A 763 6.64 83.56 -33.69
N ILE A 764 5.58 82.82 -33.38
CA ILE A 764 4.83 83.03 -32.12
C ILE A 764 5.29 81.94 -31.17
N ASP A 765 5.27 82.21 -29.88
CA ASP A 765 5.80 81.31 -28.84
C ASP A 765 5.30 79.86 -29.05
N ALA A 766 3.97 79.67 -29.25
CA ALA A 766 3.32 78.37 -29.56
C ALA A 766 3.75 77.65 -30.87
N LEU A 767 4.75 78.17 -31.58
CA LEU A 767 5.36 77.58 -32.77
C LEU A 767 6.90 77.73 -32.77
N ASP A 768 7.53 78.09 -31.65
CA ASP A 768 8.97 78.37 -31.47
C ASP A 768 9.59 77.51 -30.34
N GLU A 769 10.73 76.87 -30.60
CA GLU A 769 11.35 75.91 -29.65
C GLU A 769 12.31 76.61 -28.64
N ASP A 770 12.53 77.93 -28.76
CA ASP A 770 13.46 78.78 -27.99
C ASP A 770 12.87 80.21 -27.90
N ASP A 771 11.95 80.41 -26.95
CA ASP A 771 11.07 81.57 -26.84
C ASP A 771 11.78 82.91 -26.57
N ASP A 772 12.95 82.87 -25.96
CA ASP A 772 13.68 84.03 -25.47
C ASP A 772 14.98 84.32 -26.28
N GLY A 773 15.42 83.33 -27.06
CA GLY A 773 16.46 83.40 -28.07
C GLY A 773 17.88 83.42 -27.52
N ASP A 774 18.11 82.87 -26.32
CA ASP A 774 19.41 82.83 -25.67
C ASP A 774 20.29 81.64 -26.14
N GLY A 775 19.65 80.59 -26.68
CA GLY A 775 20.27 79.40 -27.25
C GLY A 775 20.16 78.12 -26.42
N ILE A 776 19.44 78.15 -25.30
CA ILE A 776 18.92 76.98 -24.58
C ILE A 776 17.45 76.80 -25.03
N ALA A 777 16.96 75.56 -25.14
CA ALA A 777 15.58 75.33 -25.58
C ALA A 777 14.61 75.49 -24.41
N SER A 778 13.42 76.02 -24.68
CA SER A 778 12.43 76.34 -23.64
C SER A 778 11.99 75.12 -22.80
N ASN A 779 12.09 73.93 -23.40
CA ASN A 779 11.85 72.65 -22.73
C ASN A 779 12.96 72.22 -21.74
N GLU A 780 14.19 72.70 -21.95
CA GLU A 780 15.36 72.45 -21.10
C GLU A 780 15.38 73.40 -19.90
N GLU A 781 14.90 74.63 -20.07
CA GLU A 781 14.85 75.68 -19.04
C GLU A 781 13.66 75.53 -18.07
N GLY A 782 12.52 75.07 -18.61
CA GLY A 782 11.31 74.80 -17.85
C GLY A 782 10.56 76.04 -17.33
N GLN A 783 9.33 75.83 -16.83
CA GLN A 783 8.41 76.91 -16.43
C GLN A 783 8.69 77.53 -15.05
N PHE A 784 9.83 77.21 -14.43
CA PHE A 784 10.18 77.72 -13.10
C PHE A 784 10.74 79.15 -13.20
N ASP A 785 10.81 79.83 -12.06
CA ASP A 785 11.31 81.22 -11.91
C ASP A 785 12.34 81.14 -10.78
N ASN A 786 13.57 80.79 -11.13
CA ASN A 786 14.59 80.33 -10.18
C ASN A 786 15.09 81.49 -9.28
N ASP A 787 15.32 82.67 -9.86
CA ASP A 787 15.70 83.87 -9.12
C ASP A 787 14.50 84.60 -8.45
N GLY A 788 13.27 84.28 -8.87
CA GLY A 788 12.03 84.80 -8.31
C GLY A 788 11.71 86.24 -8.72
N ASP A 789 12.22 86.74 -9.85
CA ASP A 789 11.96 88.09 -10.36
C ASP A 789 10.58 88.23 -11.01
N GLY A 790 9.96 87.10 -11.35
CA GLY A 790 8.63 87.00 -11.95
C GLY A 790 8.63 86.80 -13.47
N VAL A 791 9.78 86.57 -14.09
CA VAL A 791 9.93 86.04 -15.44
C VAL A 791 10.35 84.56 -15.31
N PRO A 792 9.59 83.61 -15.89
CA PRO A 792 10.02 82.21 -15.91
C PRO A 792 11.30 82.03 -16.74
N ASN A 793 12.11 81.05 -16.38
CA ASN A 793 13.42 80.76 -16.96
C ASN A 793 13.38 80.69 -18.50
N TYR A 794 12.42 79.95 -19.09
CA TYR A 794 12.24 79.86 -20.55
C TYR A 794 11.92 81.18 -21.28
N LEU A 795 11.78 82.28 -20.53
CA LEU A 795 11.57 83.66 -21.02
C LEU A 795 12.62 84.64 -20.45
N ASP A 796 13.61 84.16 -19.70
CA ASP A 796 14.63 84.95 -18.99
C ASP A 796 16.06 84.61 -19.45
N GLN A 797 16.88 85.65 -19.62
CA GLN A 797 18.24 85.51 -20.17
C GLN A 797 19.35 85.43 -19.10
N ASP A 798 18.96 85.34 -17.83
CA ASP A 798 19.80 85.40 -16.61
C ASP A 798 19.00 84.73 -15.46
N SER A 799 18.77 83.42 -15.57
CA SER A 799 17.75 82.67 -14.82
C SER A 799 18.02 82.51 -13.31
N ASP A 800 19.28 82.55 -12.87
CA ASP A 800 19.66 82.58 -11.45
C ASP A 800 19.87 84.01 -10.90
N GLY A 801 19.96 85.00 -11.78
CA GLY A 801 20.10 86.40 -11.44
C GLY A 801 21.45 86.76 -10.79
N ASP A 802 22.47 85.93 -10.98
CA ASP A 802 23.83 86.15 -10.48
C ASP A 802 24.53 87.30 -11.26
N GLY A 803 24.06 87.57 -12.49
CA GLY A 803 24.50 88.63 -13.37
C GLY A 803 25.54 88.23 -14.43
N LEU A 804 25.78 86.95 -14.63
CA LEU A 804 26.18 86.34 -15.89
C LEU A 804 24.91 86.16 -16.76
N SER A 805 24.88 85.23 -17.70
CA SER A 805 23.73 85.07 -18.60
C SER A 805 23.76 83.65 -19.06
N ASP A 806 22.61 83.03 -19.19
CA ASP A 806 22.46 81.60 -19.43
C ASP A 806 23.29 81.11 -20.63
N SER A 807 23.37 81.91 -21.70
CA SER A 807 24.25 81.66 -22.86
C SER A 807 25.79 81.66 -22.60
N GLU A 808 26.27 82.27 -21.52
CA GLU A 808 27.66 82.33 -21.06
C GLU A 808 28.01 81.19 -20.08
N GLU A 809 27.04 80.73 -19.29
CA GLU A 809 27.14 79.59 -18.35
C GLU A 809 26.93 78.24 -19.06
N GLY A 810 25.82 78.12 -19.80
CA GLY A 810 25.41 76.93 -20.51
C GLY A 810 24.84 75.82 -19.60
N ALA A 811 24.23 74.82 -20.22
CA ALA A 811 23.54 73.72 -19.53
C ALA A 811 24.46 72.63 -18.91
N GLY A 812 25.72 72.97 -18.56
CA GLY A 812 26.64 72.05 -17.90
C GLY A 812 26.36 71.93 -16.40
N ASP A 813 26.89 70.89 -15.75
CA ASP A 813 26.86 70.71 -14.29
C ASP A 813 28.26 70.19 -13.87
N PRO A 814 29.22 71.09 -13.58
CA PRO A 814 30.62 70.74 -13.34
C PRO A 814 30.91 70.09 -11.98
N ASP A 815 30.16 70.45 -10.93
CA ASP A 815 30.32 69.89 -9.59
C ASP A 815 29.36 68.71 -9.30
N ALA A 816 28.45 68.44 -10.24
CA ALA A 816 27.51 67.33 -10.25
C ALA A 816 26.51 67.39 -9.08
N ASP A 817 26.15 68.58 -8.63
CA ASP A 817 25.15 68.77 -7.56
C ASP A 817 23.69 68.61 -8.05
N GLY A 818 23.51 68.51 -9.38
CA GLY A 818 22.23 68.33 -10.04
C GLY A 818 21.57 69.65 -10.49
N THR A 819 22.20 70.78 -10.24
CA THR A 819 21.77 72.11 -10.71
C THR A 819 22.63 72.52 -11.91
N PRO A 820 22.06 72.67 -13.10
CA PRO A 820 22.81 73.17 -14.24
C PRO A 820 23.33 74.60 -14.01
N SER A 821 24.50 74.93 -14.56
CA SER A 821 25.20 76.20 -14.33
C SER A 821 24.42 77.47 -14.67
N TYR A 822 23.39 77.43 -15.53
CA TYR A 822 22.54 78.59 -15.81
C TYR A 822 21.45 78.81 -14.73
N LEU A 823 21.37 77.91 -13.75
CA LEU A 823 20.46 77.95 -12.61
C LEU A 823 21.20 77.93 -11.26
N ASP A 824 22.54 78.00 -11.28
CA ASP A 824 23.39 77.81 -10.10
C ASP A 824 24.30 79.01 -9.84
N ASP A 825 24.16 79.58 -8.64
CA ASP A 825 24.96 80.71 -8.18
C ASP A 825 26.45 80.36 -7.94
N ASP A 826 26.85 79.08 -7.83
CA ASP A 826 28.21 78.58 -7.46
C ASP A 826 28.60 77.26 -8.18
N SER A 827 28.76 77.31 -9.50
CA SER A 827 28.84 76.16 -10.45
C SER A 827 29.98 75.15 -10.24
N ASP A 828 30.98 75.45 -9.41
CA ASP A 828 32.07 74.51 -9.10
C ASP A 828 32.05 74.00 -7.64
N GLY A 829 31.03 74.40 -6.87
CA GLY A 829 30.78 73.95 -5.51
C GLY A 829 31.87 74.37 -4.51
N ASN A 830 32.74 75.32 -4.86
CA ASN A 830 33.89 75.70 -4.03
C ASN A 830 33.49 76.66 -2.88
N GLY A 831 32.28 77.21 -2.92
CA GLY A 831 31.72 78.11 -1.91
C GLY A 831 31.88 79.60 -2.25
N ILE A 832 32.07 79.96 -3.52
CA ILE A 832 32.26 81.32 -4.02
C ILE A 832 31.40 81.53 -5.26
N ASP A 833 30.48 82.53 -5.20
CA ASP A 833 29.58 82.79 -6.33
C ASP A 833 30.30 83.04 -7.67
N ASP A 834 29.68 82.56 -8.76
CA ASP A 834 30.22 82.54 -10.12
C ASP A 834 30.60 83.93 -10.61
N PHE A 835 29.77 84.93 -10.33
CA PHE A 835 30.12 86.33 -10.55
C PHE A 835 31.42 86.77 -9.87
N THR A 836 31.74 86.24 -8.68
CA THR A 836 32.95 86.58 -7.90
C THR A 836 34.19 85.83 -8.38
N ASP A 837 34.08 84.54 -8.71
CA ASP A 837 35.19 83.79 -9.32
C ASP A 837 35.50 84.31 -10.71
N GLY A 838 34.44 84.56 -11.47
CA GLY A 838 34.45 85.19 -12.77
C GLY A 838 35.16 84.35 -13.82
N THR A 839 35.15 84.85 -15.06
CA THR A 839 35.63 84.10 -16.24
C THR A 839 37.17 83.98 -16.34
N GLY A 840 37.88 83.96 -15.21
CA GLY A 840 39.32 83.74 -15.13
C GLY A 840 39.71 82.30 -15.47
N ASP A 841 40.99 81.98 -15.43
CA ASP A 841 41.55 80.62 -15.64
C ASP A 841 42.97 80.71 -15.05
N ASN A 842 43.03 80.55 -13.73
CA ASN A 842 44.18 80.90 -12.92
C ASN A 842 45.30 79.87 -13.01
N ASP A 843 44.96 78.61 -13.22
CA ASP A 843 45.89 77.49 -13.35
C ASP A 843 46.31 77.25 -14.83
N ALA A 844 45.56 77.84 -15.77
CA ALA A 844 45.75 77.84 -17.22
C ALA A 844 45.50 76.49 -17.92
N ASP A 845 44.64 75.65 -17.35
CA ASP A 845 44.26 74.35 -17.91
C ASP A 845 43.19 74.45 -19.02
N GLY A 846 42.50 75.59 -19.09
CA GLY A 846 41.50 75.92 -20.10
C GLY A 846 40.05 75.83 -19.62
N ILE A 847 39.83 75.50 -18.35
CA ILE A 847 38.55 75.56 -17.66
C ILE A 847 38.48 76.92 -16.93
N PRO A 848 37.39 77.68 -17.07
CA PRO A 848 37.23 78.92 -16.32
C PRO A 848 37.19 78.69 -14.80
N ASP A 849 37.67 79.66 -14.03
CA ASP A 849 37.79 79.56 -12.57
C ASP A 849 36.45 79.24 -11.85
N PHE A 850 35.30 79.56 -12.43
CA PHE A 850 33.96 79.26 -11.88
C PHE A 850 33.46 77.86 -12.23
N LEU A 851 34.28 77.02 -12.88
CA LEU A 851 33.96 75.66 -13.32
C LEU A 851 35.06 74.63 -12.94
N ASP A 852 36.02 74.94 -12.05
CA ASP A 852 37.27 74.16 -11.84
C ASP A 852 37.41 73.54 -10.42
N THR A 853 37.49 72.20 -10.34
CA THR A 853 37.25 71.43 -9.10
C THR A 853 38.47 70.76 -8.38
N ASP A 854 39.75 70.84 -8.84
CA ASP A 854 40.90 70.02 -8.29
C ASP A 854 42.10 70.80 -7.64
N ASP A 855 42.39 70.60 -6.32
CA ASP A 855 43.59 71.10 -5.56
C ASP A 855 44.26 70.06 -4.59
N SER A 856 44.66 68.87 -5.07
CA SER A 856 44.79 67.59 -4.29
C SER A 856 46.15 67.09 -3.68
N ASP A 857 47.26 67.84 -3.47
CA ASP A 857 48.59 67.24 -3.09
C ASP A 857 49.09 67.29 -1.60
N GLY A 858 48.19 67.33 -0.59
CA GLY A 858 48.52 67.51 0.85
C GLY A 858 48.21 66.34 1.82
N PRO A 859 48.56 66.43 3.13
CA PRO A 859 48.15 65.47 4.17
C PRO A 859 46.67 65.57 4.58
N ASP A 860 46.00 66.62 4.11
CA ASP A 860 44.54 66.74 4.08
C ASP A 860 44.00 66.26 2.71
N GLY A 861 44.87 65.71 1.86
CA GLY A 861 44.53 65.12 0.58
C GLY A 861 44.40 63.61 0.70
N ASP A 862 43.83 63.05 -0.35
CA ASP A 862 43.46 61.67 -0.54
C ASP A 862 44.26 61.18 -1.76
N SER A 863 45.08 60.14 -1.60
CA SER A 863 46.12 59.80 -2.61
C SER A 863 45.73 58.65 -3.53
N ASP A 864 44.76 57.87 -3.09
CA ASP A 864 44.11 56.71 -3.69
C ASP A 864 42.63 56.97 -3.98
N ASN A 865 42.06 58.06 -3.46
CA ASN A 865 40.70 58.54 -3.68
C ASN A 865 39.63 57.60 -3.11
N ASP A 866 39.88 57.02 -1.94
CA ASP A 866 38.94 56.14 -1.22
C ASP A 866 38.07 56.89 -0.19
N GLY A 867 38.22 58.22 -0.08
CA GLY A 867 37.48 59.04 0.87
C GLY A 867 38.13 59.13 2.25
N LEU A 868 39.21 58.39 2.52
CA LEU A 868 40.04 58.54 3.71
C LEU A 868 41.25 59.43 3.42
N SER A 869 41.50 60.38 4.33
CA SER A 869 42.76 61.12 4.22
C SER A 869 43.94 60.19 4.50
N ASN A 870 45.05 60.43 3.81
CA ASN A 870 46.37 59.84 4.09
C ASN A 870 46.75 59.76 5.59
N GLY A 871 46.23 60.66 6.43
CA GLY A 871 46.46 60.70 7.87
C GLY A 871 45.50 59.86 8.73
N THR A 872 44.32 59.52 8.20
CA THR A 872 43.28 58.68 8.81
C THR A 872 43.65 57.21 8.64
N GLU A 873 43.97 56.79 7.42
CA GLU A 873 44.33 55.41 7.09
C GLU A 873 45.53 54.92 7.91
N ALA A 874 46.55 55.78 8.05
CA ALA A 874 47.71 55.50 8.88
C ALA A 874 47.39 55.31 10.39
N GLN A 875 46.21 55.72 10.87
CA GLN A 875 45.72 55.50 12.23
C GLN A 875 44.90 54.22 12.38
N LEU A 876 44.16 53.84 11.33
CA LEU A 876 43.29 52.66 11.30
C LEU A 876 44.07 51.39 10.95
N GLY A 877 45.06 51.50 10.07
CA GLY A 877 45.94 50.38 9.71
C GLY A 877 46.00 50.08 8.22
N THR A 878 45.11 50.70 7.45
CA THR A 878 44.97 50.66 5.99
C THR A 878 46.12 51.38 5.25
N ASP A 879 46.28 51.20 3.93
CA ASP A 879 47.41 51.71 3.13
C ASP A 879 47.08 52.96 2.28
N PRO A 880 47.63 54.17 2.60
CA PRO A 880 47.46 55.47 1.91
C PRO A 880 47.80 55.60 0.43
N GLN A 881 48.01 54.49 -0.27
CA GLN A 881 48.27 54.43 -1.69
C GLN A 881 47.46 53.32 -2.38
N ASN A 882 46.56 52.67 -1.65
CA ASN A 882 45.80 51.52 -2.04
C ASN A 882 44.42 51.61 -1.39
N ALA A 883 43.44 52.01 -2.20
CA ALA A 883 42.05 52.24 -1.78
C ALA A 883 41.34 51.05 -1.13
N ASP A 884 41.92 49.85 -1.13
CA ASP A 884 41.30 48.56 -0.78
C ASP A 884 42.40 47.67 -0.17
N SER A 885 42.50 47.62 1.16
CA SER A 885 43.68 47.12 1.88
C SER A 885 43.77 45.59 2.01
N ASP A 886 42.65 44.89 2.08
CA ASP A 886 42.52 43.43 2.12
C ASP A 886 42.31 42.80 0.75
N GLY A 887 41.76 43.55 -0.21
CA GLY A 887 41.65 43.18 -1.60
C GLY A 887 40.34 42.46 -1.94
N ASP A 888 39.26 42.72 -1.21
CA ASP A 888 37.96 42.08 -1.43
C ASP A 888 37.07 42.82 -2.45
N GLY A 889 37.32 44.11 -2.68
CA GLY A 889 36.64 44.91 -3.70
C GLY A 889 35.88 46.12 -3.16
N LEU A 890 35.70 46.23 -1.85
CA LEU A 890 35.26 47.47 -1.21
C LEU A 890 36.47 48.37 -0.93
N SER A 891 36.20 49.67 -0.79
CA SER A 891 37.26 50.61 -0.41
C SER A 891 37.34 50.78 1.10
N ASP A 892 38.57 50.98 1.58
CA ASP A 892 38.87 51.19 3.00
C ASP A 892 37.99 52.29 3.64
N GLY A 893 37.59 53.29 2.84
CA GLY A 893 36.73 54.38 3.29
C GLY A 893 35.24 54.05 3.38
N GLU A 894 34.76 53.12 2.57
CA GLU A 894 33.38 52.61 2.62
C GLU A 894 33.22 51.74 3.87
N GLU A 895 34.11 50.77 4.07
CA GLU A 895 34.03 49.76 5.13
C GLU A 895 34.32 50.31 6.53
N VAL A 896 35.20 51.32 6.66
CA VAL A 896 35.45 51.97 7.96
C VAL A 896 34.21 52.71 8.46
N GLY A 897 33.33 53.15 7.55
CA GLY A 897 32.11 53.88 7.84
C GLY A 897 32.33 55.33 8.35
N ALA A 898 31.22 56.06 8.52
CA ALA A 898 31.25 57.49 8.82
C ALA A 898 31.76 57.86 10.23
N ASP A 899 31.72 56.95 11.22
CA ASP A 899 32.22 57.19 12.58
C ASP A 899 33.62 56.60 12.79
N LEU A 900 34.63 57.35 12.36
CA LEU A 900 36.06 57.01 12.55
C LEU A 900 36.51 56.78 14.02
N SER A 901 35.64 57.01 15.00
CA SER A 901 35.92 56.71 16.42
C SER A 901 35.39 55.35 16.87
N ASN A 902 34.57 54.71 16.05
CA ASN A 902 34.05 53.35 16.15
C ASN A 902 33.95 52.75 14.73
N PRO A 903 35.10 52.36 14.13
CA PRO A 903 35.12 51.68 12.84
C PRO A 903 34.22 50.43 12.86
N GLN A 904 33.69 50.06 11.70
CA GLN A 904 32.89 48.85 11.48
C GLN A 904 33.74 47.58 11.76
N ASP A 905 33.08 46.55 12.28
CA ASP A 905 33.60 45.30 12.87
C ASP A 905 32.37 44.41 13.02
N SER A 906 31.96 43.82 11.89
CA SER A 906 30.62 43.27 11.69
C SER A 906 30.41 41.91 12.39
N ASP A 907 31.37 40.99 12.25
CA ASP A 907 31.42 39.73 13.03
C ASP A 907 31.80 39.92 14.53
N GLY A 908 32.33 41.09 14.89
CA GLY A 908 32.74 41.45 16.24
C GLY A 908 34.01 40.75 16.76
N ASP A 909 34.89 40.25 15.87
CA ASP A 909 36.11 39.53 16.22
C ASP A 909 37.26 40.45 16.67
N THR A 910 37.11 41.77 16.49
CA THR A 910 38.05 42.87 16.77
C THR A 910 39.07 43.25 15.70
N ILE A 911 39.01 42.61 14.53
CA ILE A 911 39.49 43.16 13.26
C ILE A 911 38.40 44.16 12.78
N ILE A 912 38.71 44.99 11.80
CA ILE A 912 37.72 45.91 11.22
C ILE A 912 37.55 45.46 9.79
N ASP A 913 36.34 45.57 9.24
CA ASP A 913 35.92 45.11 7.92
C ASP A 913 37.00 45.42 6.85
N ALA A 914 37.46 46.69 6.78
CA ALA A 914 38.59 47.18 5.93
C ALA A 914 39.99 46.53 6.13
N LEU A 915 40.11 45.44 6.88
CA LEU A 915 41.31 44.61 7.03
C LEU A 915 41.01 43.09 7.06
N GLU A 916 39.75 42.71 6.90
CA GLU A 916 39.17 41.37 6.84
C GLU A 916 38.87 41.05 5.35
N ALA A 917 38.33 39.91 4.99
CA ALA A 917 37.94 39.67 3.58
C ALA A 917 36.66 38.82 3.50
N ASP A 918 35.94 38.79 4.61
CA ASP A 918 34.87 37.89 5.06
C ASP A 918 34.35 38.55 6.35
N ASP A 919 33.50 39.56 6.17
CA ASP A 919 33.24 40.62 7.16
C ASP A 919 32.27 40.22 8.27
N ASP A 920 31.33 39.31 7.98
CA ASP A 920 30.40 38.67 8.93
C ASP A 920 30.90 37.32 9.47
N GLY A 921 31.89 36.71 8.82
CA GLY A 921 32.55 35.50 9.29
C GLY A 921 31.75 34.22 9.04
N ASP A 922 30.83 34.23 8.08
CA ASP A 922 29.98 33.11 7.68
C ASP A 922 30.76 32.02 6.89
N GLY A 923 31.89 32.41 6.29
CA GLY A 923 32.77 31.54 5.50
C GLY A 923 32.63 31.66 3.99
N ILE A 924 31.71 32.49 3.50
CA ILE A 924 31.75 33.13 2.17
C ILE A 924 32.70 34.33 2.29
N ALA A 925 33.13 34.91 1.17
CA ALA A 925 34.07 36.03 1.20
C ALA A 925 33.38 37.25 0.61
N THR A 926 33.56 38.43 1.22
CA THR A 926 32.93 39.69 0.81
C THR A 926 33.02 39.92 -0.70
N ALA A 927 34.16 39.57 -1.30
CA ALA A 927 34.41 39.68 -2.74
C ALA A 927 33.49 38.82 -3.64
N GLU A 928 33.02 37.69 -3.13
CA GLU A 928 32.13 36.74 -3.78
C GLU A 928 30.68 37.23 -3.69
N GLU A 929 30.29 37.81 -2.55
CA GLU A 929 28.95 38.36 -2.26
C GLU A 929 28.68 39.67 -3.01
N LEU A 930 29.70 40.54 -3.16
CA LEU A 930 29.60 41.78 -3.96
C LEU A 930 29.35 41.54 -5.47
N ASN A 931 29.38 40.29 -5.93
CA ASN A 931 29.07 39.92 -7.31
C ASN A 931 27.77 39.12 -7.47
N GLY A 932 26.99 38.89 -6.40
CA GLY A 932 25.70 38.22 -6.45
C GLY A 932 24.66 39.07 -7.17
N ASP A 933 24.07 38.55 -8.24
CA ASP A 933 23.04 39.18 -9.09
C ASP A 933 21.80 38.29 -8.96
N ALA A 934 21.11 38.41 -7.82
CA ALA A 934 20.07 37.48 -7.38
C ALA A 934 18.80 37.59 -8.23
N ASP A 935 18.53 38.72 -8.90
CA ASP A 935 17.40 38.82 -9.84
C ASP A 935 17.77 38.54 -11.31
N GLY A 936 19.04 38.25 -11.58
CA GLY A 936 19.58 37.92 -12.90
C GLY A 936 19.46 39.05 -13.93
N ASP A 937 19.23 40.29 -13.51
CA ASP A 937 19.09 41.44 -14.40
C ASP A 937 20.45 41.96 -14.93
N GLY A 938 21.55 41.47 -14.37
CA GLY A 938 22.91 41.88 -14.69
C GLY A 938 23.47 42.97 -13.77
N ILE A 939 22.84 43.25 -12.64
CA ILE A 939 23.21 44.20 -11.58
C ILE A 939 23.31 43.40 -10.28
N ALA A 940 24.42 43.56 -9.54
CA ALA A 940 24.54 42.86 -8.26
C ALA A 940 23.52 43.42 -7.24
N ASP A 941 22.78 42.53 -6.59
CA ASP A 941 21.84 42.87 -5.53
C ASP A 941 22.61 43.07 -4.23
N GLU A 942 22.50 44.26 -3.65
CA GLU A 942 23.27 44.62 -2.45
C GLU A 942 22.59 44.19 -1.15
N ASP A 943 21.31 43.77 -1.17
CA ASP A 943 20.42 43.51 -0.01
C ASP A 943 19.24 42.64 -0.49
N ALA A 944 19.35 41.30 -0.42
CA ALA A 944 18.44 40.36 -1.05
C ALA A 944 17.08 40.25 -0.32
N ASP A 945 17.07 40.19 1.01
CA ASP A 945 15.84 40.15 1.81
C ASP A 945 15.18 41.54 2.03
N GLY A 946 15.92 42.62 1.78
CA GLY A 946 15.47 44.00 1.89
C GLY A 946 15.31 44.50 3.32
N ASP A 947 15.95 43.87 4.31
CA ASP A 947 15.90 44.30 5.71
C ASP A 947 16.78 45.53 5.99
N GLY A 948 17.67 45.85 5.06
CA GLY A 948 18.60 46.98 5.10
C GLY A 948 20.00 46.63 5.64
N VAL A 949 20.31 45.35 5.85
CA VAL A 949 21.66 44.80 6.02
C VAL A 949 22.12 44.28 4.66
N PRO A 950 23.25 44.75 4.12
CA PRO A 950 23.77 44.22 2.87
C PRO A 950 24.22 42.76 3.01
N ASN A 951 24.08 41.96 1.95
CA ASN A 951 24.39 40.51 1.96
C ASN A 951 25.76 40.18 2.55
N TYR A 952 26.81 40.93 2.16
CA TYR A 952 28.19 40.74 2.68
C TYR A 952 28.40 41.08 4.17
N LEU A 953 27.32 41.43 4.87
CA LEU A 953 27.26 41.71 6.31
C LEU A 953 26.10 40.96 6.99
N ASP A 954 25.40 40.10 6.27
CA ASP A 954 24.25 39.34 6.76
C ASP A 954 24.64 37.88 7.02
N GLU A 955 24.07 37.26 8.06
CA GLU A 955 24.30 35.83 8.36
C GLU A 955 23.22 34.93 7.71
N ASP A 956 22.22 35.53 7.06
CA ASP A 956 20.99 34.95 6.47
C ASP A 956 20.49 35.92 5.37
N SER A 957 21.18 35.93 4.23
CA SER A 957 21.10 37.00 3.23
C SER A 957 19.76 37.12 2.49
N ASP A 958 19.03 36.01 2.32
CA ASP A 958 17.71 35.99 1.68
C ASP A 958 16.54 35.96 2.70
N GLY A 959 16.86 35.77 3.99
CA GLY A 959 15.95 35.91 5.11
C GLY A 959 14.95 34.75 5.26
N ASP A 960 15.29 33.59 4.70
CA ASP A 960 14.46 32.38 4.70
C ASP A 960 14.54 31.62 6.05
N GLY A 961 15.59 31.88 6.83
CA GLY A 961 15.85 31.28 8.14
C GLY A 961 16.81 30.09 8.13
N LEU A 962 17.37 29.74 6.99
CA LEU A 962 18.65 29.04 6.85
C LEU A 962 19.78 30.07 7.11
N SER A 963 21.02 29.76 6.77
CA SER A 963 22.13 30.65 7.09
C SER A 963 23.22 30.43 6.08
N ASP A 964 23.86 31.48 5.61
CA ASP A 964 24.79 31.44 4.49
C ASP A 964 25.93 30.40 4.69
N GLU A 965 26.34 30.10 5.94
CA GLU A 965 27.31 29.02 6.27
C GLU A 965 26.81 27.61 5.88
N LEU A 966 25.50 27.34 6.04
CA LEU A 966 24.85 26.06 5.79
C LEU A 966 24.62 25.83 4.30
N GLU A 967 24.15 26.87 3.61
CA GLU A 967 23.75 26.91 2.21
C GLU A 967 25.00 26.97 1.32
N GLY A 968 25.86 27.96 1.62
CA GLY A 968 27.13 28.21 0.96
C GLY A 968 26.98 28.80 -0.44
N ALA A 969 28.13 29.10 -1.07
CA ALA A 969 28.19 29.68 -2.42
C ALA A 969 27.93 28.67 -3.56
N GLY A 970 26.98 27.74 -3.36
CA GLY A 970 26.47 26.82 -4.37
C GLY A 970 25.60 27.53 -5.42
N ASP A 971 24.86 26.74 -6.18
CA ASP A 971 23.95 27.14 -7.29
C ASP A 971 23.35 25.79 -7.73
N PHE A 972 22.40 25.30 -6.94
CA PHE A 972 21.90 23.92 -7.01
C PHE A 972 21.10 23.69 -8.30
N ASP A 973 20.14 24.57 -8.61
CA ASP A 973 19.30 24.50 -9.80
C ASP A 973 20.02 24.97 -11.09
N GLY A 974 21.08 25.78 -10.95
CA GLY A 974 21.90 26.27 -12.04
C GLY A 974 21.34 27.50 -12.78
N ASP A 975 20.43 28.25 -12.18
CA ASP A 975 19.82 29.44 -12.77
C ASP A 975 20.76 30.68 -12.74
N GLY A 976 21.76 30.64 -11.86
CA GLY A 976 22.79 31.66 -11.70
C GLY A 976 22.69 32.50 -10.43
N ILE A 977 21.66 32.28 -9.61
CA ILE A 977 21.54 32.77 -8.24
C ILE A 977 22.26 31.75 -7.33
N PRO A 978 23.18 32.19 -6.47
CA PRO A 978 23.77 31.30 -5.49
C PRO A 978 22.78 30.91 -4.40
N ASP A 979 22.86 29.67 -3.89
CA ASP A 979 21.93 29.12 -2.88
C ASP A 979 21.68 30.09 -1.69
N TYR A 980 22.72 30.69 -1.10
CA TYR A 980 22.59 31.67 0.00
C TYR A 980 21.86 33.00 -0.33
N LEU A 981 21.46 33.20 -1.60
CA LEU A 981 20.70 34.34 -2.09
C LEU A 981 19.38 33.90 -2.74
N ASP A 982 19.08 32.60 -2.73
CA ASP A 982 17.96 32.00 -3.42
C ASP A 982 16.97 31.40 -2.43
N SER A 983 15.77 31.98 -2.39
CA SER A 983 14.71 31.54 -1.47
C SER A 983 13.98 30.25 -1.90
N ASP A 984 14.40 29.66 -3.02
CA ASP A 984 13.89 28.43 -3.66
C ASP A 984 15.09 27.79 -4.42
N ALA A 985 16.07 27.30 -3.66
CA ALA A 985 17.41 27.01 -4.17
C ALA A 985 17.47 25.84 -5.17
N ASP A 986 16.48 24.93 -5.14
CA ASP A 986 16.38 23.84 -6.10
C ASP A 986 15.40 24.10 -7.25
N GLY A 987 14.63 25.19 -7.17
CA GLY A 987 13.80 25.74 -8.23
C GLY A 987 12.55 24.91 -8.51
N ASP A 988 12.06 24.20 -7.50
CA ASP A 988 10.91 23.31 -7.58
C ASP A 988 9.58 24.08 -7.33
N GLY A 989 9.64 25.25 -6.70
CA GLY A 989 8.51 26.13 -6.39
C GLY A 989 7.99 26.06 -4.95
N ILE A 990 8.64 25.27 -4.09
CA ILE A 990 8.55 25.32 -2.63
C ILE A 990 9.68 26.24 -2.14
N ALA A 991 9.48 26.91 -1.01
CA ALA A 991 10.51 27.82 -0.49
C ALA A 991 11.36 27.10 0.56
N ASP A 992 12.67 27.36 0.55
CA ASP A 992 13.64 26.82 1.52
C ASP A 992 13.20 27.04 2.99
N ALA A 993 12.50 28.16 3.26
CA ALA A 993 11.92 28.48 4.57
C ALA A 993 10.84 27.50 5.05
N ASP A 994 10.08 26.91 4.12
CA ASP A 994 9.03 25.94 4.39
C ASP A 994 9.62 24.52 4.55
N GLU A 995 10.64 24.16 3.77
CA GLU A 995 11.33 22.86 3.79
C GLU A 995 12.32 22.73 4.97
N GLY A 996 13.11 23.77 5.18
CA GLY A 996 14.03 23.92 6.31
C GLY A 996 15.28 23.02 6.26
N ASP A 997 15.90 22.80 7.43
CA ASP A 997 17.16 22.04 7.57
C ASP A 997 16.99 20.50 7.65
N GLY A 998 15.89 20.00 7.07
CA GLY A 998 15.49 18.58 6.98
C GLY A 998 16.40 17.74 6.08
N ASP A 999 16.28 16.42 6.17
CA ASP A 999 16.96 15.40 5.34
C ASP A 999 16.07 14.15 5.48
N SER A 1000 14.93 14.21 4.81
CA SER A 1000 13.76 13.36 5.03
C SER A 1000 14.01 11.91 4.59
N ASP A 1001 14.68 11.73 3.45
CA ASP A 1001 15.13 10.42 2.96
C ASP A 1001 16.45 9.92 3.63
N GLY A 1002 17.23 10.84 4.23
CA GLY A 1002 18.48 10.54 4.92
C GLY A 1002 19.69 10.27 3.99
N ASP A 1003 19.67 10.74 2.75
CA ASP A 1003 20.77 10.60 1.79
C ASP A 1003 21.91 11.62 2.01
N GLY A 1004 21.58 12.72 2.69
CA GLY A 1004 22.46 13.80 3.08
C GLY A 1004 22.50 15.02 2.14
N ALA A 1005 21.59 15.13 1.17
CA ALA A 1005 21.02 16.40 0.75
C ALA A 1005 20.13 16.97 1.88
N LEU A 1006 19.88 18.28 1.87
CA LEU A 1006 18.80 18.83 2.71
C LEU A 1006 17.56 18.90 1.82
N ASP A 1007 16.39 18.87 2.44
CA ASP A 1007 15.10 18.91 1.71
C ASP A 1007 15.06 20.14 0.77
N ALA A 1008 15.43 21.34 1.25
CA ALA A 1008 15.59 22.57 0.43
C ALA A 1008 16.59 22.49 -0.75
N TYR A 1009 17.34 21.40 -0.85
CA TYR A 1009 18.30 21.12 -1.93
C TYR A 1009 18.06 19.73 -2.52
N ASP A 1010 16.83 19.24 -2.52
CA ASP A 1010 16.47 17.96 -3.12
C ASP A 1010 15.15 18.03 -3.88
N LEU A 1011 15.17 17.58 -5.14
CA LEU A 1011 14.01 17.66 -6.04
C LEU A 1011 12.99 16.51 -5.83
N ASP A 1012 13.23 15.69 -4.81
CA ASP A 1012 12.54 14.44 -4.43
C ASP A 1012 12.92 14.13 -2.96
N SER A 1013 12.45 14.97 -2.03
CA SER A 1013 12.91 15.05 -0.62
C SER A 1013 12.74 13.76 0.18
N ASP A 1014 11.82 12.89 -0.21
CA ASP A 1014 11.54 11.62 0.46
C ASP A 1014 11.97 10.37 -0.37
N ASP A 1015 12.47 10.58 -1.59
CA ASP A 1015 13.05 9.62 -2.56
C ASP A 1015 12.05 8.51 -2.94
N ASP A 1016 10.76 8.85 -3.00
CA ASP A 1016 9.65 7.98 -3.37
C ASP A 1016 9.43 7.92 -4.91
N GLY A 1017 9.95 8.92 -5.64
CA GLY A 1017 9.95 9.01 -7.09
C GLY A 1017 8.82 9.86 -7.70
N ILE A 1018 8.04 10.55 -6.89
CA ILE A 1018 7.35 11.80 -7.23
C ILE A 1018 8.37 12.95 -7.04
N ALA A 1019 8.07 14.15 -7.50
CA ALA A 1019 8.99 15.28 -7.33
C ALA A 1019 8.29 16.34 -6.50
N ASP A 1020 9.05 17.03 -5.66
CA ASP A 1020 8.55 18.03 -4.71
C ASP A 1020 7.65 19.08 -5.40
N ALA A 1021 8.03 19.53 -6.61
CA ALA A 1021 7.23 20.44 -7.44
C ALA A 1021 5.83 19.92 -7.82
N ASP A 1022 5.66 18.60 -7.94
CA ASP A 1022 4.38 17.94 -8.23
C ASP A 1022 3.55 17.74 -6.93
N GLU A 1023 4.20 17.59 -5.78
CA GLU A 1023 3.56 17.34 -4.47
C GLU A 1023 3.16 18.62 -3.74
N GLY A 1024 4.02 19.64 -3.84
CA GLY A 1024 3.89 20.97 -3.26
C GLY A 1024 4.09 21.02 -1.75
N GLY A 1025 4.30 22.23 -1.22
CA GLY A 1025 4.51 22.50 0.22
C GLY A 1025 3.25 22.43 1.08
N GLY A 1026 2.30 21.54 0.77
CA GLY A 1026 1.13 21.25 1.59
C GLY A 1026 1.46 20.37 2.81
N ASP A 1027 0.48 20.17 3.70
CA ASP A 1027 0.52 19.20 4.80
C ASP A 1027 -0.93 18.69 4.91
N VAL A 1028 -1.29 17.70 4.07
CA VAL A 1028 -2.67 17.22 3.91
C VAL A 1028 -3.16 16.53 5.17
N ASP A 1029 -2.37 15.62 5.73
CA ASP A 1029 -2.76 14.79 6.88
C ASP A 1029 -2.59 15.53 8.25
N GLY A 1030 -1.81 16.61 8.26
CA GLY A 1030 -1.59 17.47 9.42
C GLY A 1030 -0.60 16.91 10.45
N ASP A 1031 0.29 15.99 10.06
CA ASP A 1031 1.30 15.40 10.94
C ASP A 1031 2.50 16.33 11.20
N GLY A 1032 2.69 17.32 10.31
CA GLY A 1032 3.71 18.35 10.37
C GLY A 1032 4.96 18.07 9.55
N LEU A 1033 4.96 17.06 8.68
CA LEU A 1033 5.79 16.98 7.48
C LEU A 1033 5.10 17.69 6.31
N LEU A 1034 5.88 18.21 5.37
CA LEU A 1034 5.32 18.67 4.10
C LEU A 1034 5.03 17.46 3.24
N ASN A 1035 4.06 17.56 2.32
CA ASN A 1035 3.73 16.49 1.39
C ASN A 1035 4.99 16.00 0.66
N SER A 1036 5.81 16.92 0.13
CA SER A 1036 7.08 16.59 -0.54
C SER A 1036 8.11 15.86 0.34
N ALA A 1037 7.95 15.92 1.66
CA ALA A 1037 8.85 15.30 2.63
C ALA A 1037 8.18 14.11 3.36
N ASP A 1038 6.97 13.70 2.94
CA ASP A 1038 6.17 12.66 3.58
C ASP A 1038 5.83 11.51 2.60
N PRO A 1039 6.37 10.29 2.82
CA PRO A 1039 6.11 9.13 1.96
C PRO A 1039 4.68 8.56 1.92
N ASP A 1040 3.73 9.22 2.59
CA ASP A 1040 2.32 8.85 2.80
C ASP A 1040 1.55 10.16 3.07
N ALA A 1041 1.52 11.07 2.09
CA ALA A 1041 1.19 12.48 2.31
C ALA A 1041 -0.26 12.73 2.77
N ASP A 1042 -1.18 11.80 2.50
CA ASP A 1042 -2.57 11.84 2.94
C ASP A 1042 -2.85 11.03 4.23
N GLY A 1043 -1.87 10.21 4.65
CA GLY A 1043 -1.89 9.39 5.85
C GLY A 1043 -2.90 8.24 5.83
N ASP A 1044 -3.31 7.77 4.64
CA ASP A 1044 -4.27 6.69 4.48
C ASP A 1044 -3.64 5.29 4.70
N GLY A 1045 -2.30 5.22 4.62
CA GLY A 1045 -1.48 4.02 4.86
C GLY A 1045 -1.07 3.25 3.60
N ILE A 1046 -1.34 3.79 2.41
CA ILE A 1046 -0.67 3.51 1.15
C ILE A 1046 0.58 4.41 1.09
N LEU A 1047 1.43 4.28 0.08
CA LEU A 1047 2.61 5.14 -0.07
C LEU A 1047 2.48 5.83 -1.42
N ASP A 1048 2.88 7.08 -1.47
CA ASP A 1048 2.82 7.94 -2.65
C ASP A 1048 3.45 7.27 -3.91
N GLU A 1049 4.61 6.57 -3.77
CA GLU A 1049 5.24 5.76 -4.85
C GLU A 1049 4.26 4.76 -5.50
N ILE A 1050 3.31 4.23 -4.72
CA ILE A 1050 2.34 3.23 -5.15
C ILE A 1050 1.17 3.89 -5.88
N GLU A 1051 0.69 5.02 -5.39
CA GLU A 1051 -0.45 5.77 -5.94
C GLU A 1051 -0.05 6.53 -7.22
N GLY A 1052 1.09 7.21 -7.15
CA GLY A 1052 1.67 8.00 -8.23
C GLY A 1052 0.86 9.25 -8.57
N THR A 1053 1.33 10.02 -9.56
CA THR A 1053 0.74 11.32 -9.96
C THR A 1053 -0.58 11.24 -10.75
N GLY A 1054 -1.31 10.14 -10.61
CA GLY A 1054 -2.65 9.99 -11.17
C GLY A 1054 -3.65 10.92 -10.48
N ASP A 1055 -4.74 11.22 -11.18
CA ASP A 1055 -5.96 11.85 -10.66
C ASP A 1055 -7.06 11.08 -11.40
N VAL A 1056 -7.53 9.99 -10.79
CA VAL A 1056 -8.33 8.96 -11.48
C VAL A 1056 -9.80 9.39 -11.59
N ASP A 1057 -10.31 10.13 -10.61
CA ASP A 1057 -11.67 10.69 -10.62
C ASP A 1057 -11.79 12.07 -11.31
N GLU A 1058 -10.67 12.69 -11.70
CA GLU A 1058 -10.57 14.01 -12.32
C GLU A 1058 -11.13 15.15 -11.42
N ASP A 1059 -11.16 14.97 -10.10
CA ASP A 1059 -11.63 16.00 -9.16
C ASP A 1059 -10.63 17.17 -9.00
N GLY A 1060 -9.38 16.94 -9.43
CA GLY A 1060 -8.27 17.89 -9.39
C GLY A 1060 -7.31 17.68 -8.22
N THR A 1061 -7.49 16.64 -7.41
CA THR A 1061 -6.60 16.18 -6.35
C THR A 1061 -5.89 14.92 -6.84
N PRO A 1062 -4.55 14.94 -6.97
CA PRO A 1062 -3.81 13.72 -7.28
C PRO A 1062 -3.99 12.66 -6.19
N ASN A 1063 -3.99 11.38 -6.58
CA ASN A 1063 -4.27 10.25 -5.68
C ASN A 1063 -3.39 10.26 -4.41
N PHE A 1064 -2.09 10.56 -4.53
CA PHE A 1064 -1.17 10.64 -3.39
C PHE A 1064 -1.49 11.78 -2.38
N LEU A 1065 -2.42 12.69 -2.71
CA LEU A 1065 -2.93 13.74 -1.82
C LEU A 1065 -4.40 13.51 -1.45
N ASP A 1066 -5.00 12.40 -1.87
CA ASP A 1066 -6.43 12.13 -1.70
C ASP A 1066 -6.70 11.12 -0.56
N PRO A 1067 -7.06 11.61 0.65
CA PRO A 1067 -7.29 10.77 1.82
C PRO A 1067 -8.49 9.80 1.69
N ASP A 1068 -9.25 9.85 0.61
CA ASP A 1068 -10.36 8.96 0.29
C ASP A 1068 -10.04 8.07 -0.95
N ASP A 1069 -9.01 7.19 -0.90
CA ASP A 1069 -8.61 6.19 -1.95
C ASP A 1069 -9.71 5.15 -2.28
N SER A 1070 -10.83 5.63 -2.78
CA SER A 1070 -11.95 4.85 -3.31
C SER A 1070 -11.95 4.78 -4.84
N ASP A 1071 -11.01 5.48 -5.51
CA ASP A 1071 -10.92 5.61 -6.97
C ASP A 1071 -9.57 5.15 -7.57
N GLY A 1072 -8.60 4.74 -6.74
CA GLY A 1072 -7.32 4.19 -7.20
C GLY A 1072 -7.46 2.90 -8.05
N PRO A 1073 -6.40 2.47 -8.76
CA PRO A 1073 -6.45 1.29 -9.65
C PRO A 1073 -6.73 -0.04 -8.93
N ASP A 1074 -6.49 -0.10 -7.62
CA ASP A 1074 -6.82 -1.25 -6.76
C ASP A 1074 -8.15 -1.05 -5.99
N ALA A 1075 -8.79 0.12 -6.14
CA ALA A 1075 -10.11 0.43 -5.60
C ALA A 1075 -11.23 -0.13 -6.50
N ASP A 1076 -12.44 -0.16 -5.97
CA ASP A 1076 -13.67 -0.68 -6.57
C ASP A 1076 -14.69 0.46 -6.46
N ALA A 1077 -14.62 1.39 -7.42
CA ALA A 1077 -15.21 2.73 -7.26
C ALA A 1077 -16.73 2.73 -7.35
N ASP A 1078 -17.33 1.75 -8.01
CA ASP A 1078 -18.78 1.54 -8.03
C ASP A 1078 -19.27 0.41 -7.12
N GLY A 1079 -18.36 -0.34 -6.49
CA GLY A 1079 -18.66 -1.31 -5.44
C GLY A 1079 -19.23 -2.62 -5.97
N ASP A 1080 -19.01 -2.93 -7.25
CA ASP A 1080 -19.57 -4.09 -7.93
C ASP A 1080 -18.75 -5.38 -7.74
N GLY A 1081 -17.56 -5.26 -7.15
CA GLY A 1081 -16.65 -6.36 -6.85
C GLY A 1081 -15.51 -6.56 -7.86
N LEU A 1082 -15.42 -5.75 -8.92
CA LEU A 1082 -14.23 -5.61 -9.76
C LEU A 1082 -13.45 -4.38 -9.35
N SER A 1083 -12.12 -4.45 -9.37
CA SER A 1083 -11.33 -3.23 -9.20
C SER A 1083 -11.30 -2.39 -10.49
N ASN A 1084 -11.05 -1.09 -10.36
CA ASN A 1084 -10.91 -0.14 -11.47
C ASN A 1084 -9.88 -0.64 -12.52
N SER A 1085 -8.84 -1.37 -12.10
CA SER A 1085 -7.88 -2.00 -13.00
C SER A 1085 -8.37 -3.31 -13.65
N GLU A 1086 -9.22 -4.09 -12.98
CA GLU A 1086 -9.90 -5.25 -13.55
C GLU A 1086 -10.94 -4.83 -14.60
N GLU A 1087 -11.69 -3.78 -14.32
CA GLU A 1087 -12.67 -3.20 -15.25
C GLU A 1087 -12.01 -2.65 -16.52
N ALA A 1088 -10.86 -1.99 -16.38
CA ALA A 1088 -10.05 -1.60 -17.52
C ALA A 1088 -9.56 -2.79 -18.38
N GLU A 1089 -9.42 -4.00 -17.80
CA GLU A 1089 -9.10 -5.22 -18.55
C GLU A 1089 -10.31 -5.80 -19.31
N TRP A 1090 -11.52 -5.71 -18.72
CA TRP A 1090 -12.78 -6.14 -19.33
C TRP A 1090 -13.36 -5.12 -20.32
N GLY A 1091 -13.01 -3.85 -20.15
CA GLY A 1091 -13.48 -2.73 -20.95
C GLY A 1091 -14.82 -2.15 -20.47
N THR A 1092 -15.18 -2.44 -19.23
CA THR A 1092 -16.31 -1.89 -18.47
C THR A 1092 -15.96 -0.52 -17.87
N ASP A 1093 -16.93 0.19 -17.32
CA ASP A 1093 -16.79 1.57 -16.83
C ASP A 1093 -16.69 1.61 -15.30
N ALA A 1094 -15.51 1.98 -14.78
CA ALA A 1094 -15.14 1.93 -13.35
C ALA A 1094 -15.96 2.79 -12.37
N TYR A 1095 -16.99 3.45 -12.86
CA TYR A 1095 -17.89 4.28 -12.05
C TYR A 1095 -19.35 3.91 -12.31
N ASN A 1096 -19.60 2.81 -13.00
CA ASN A 1096 -20.91 2.37 -13.38
C ASN A 1096 -20.99 0.84 -13.22
N PRO A 1097 -21.65 0.38 -12.15
CA PRO A 1097 -21.59 -1.02 -11.76
C PRO A 1097 -22.26 -1.96 -12.76
N ASP A 1098 -23.03 -1.46 -13.75
CA ASP A 1098 -23.69 -2.24 -14.81
C ASP A 1098 -23.43 -1.55 -16.17
N SER A 1099 -22.42 -2.00 -16.92
CA SER A 1099 -21.94 -1.32 -18.13
C SER A 1099 -22.84 -1.45 -19.35
N ASP A 1100 -23.78 -2.40 -19.38
CA ASP A 1100 -24.68 -2.62 -20.51
C ASP A 1100 -26.17 -2.43 -20.21
N ASP A 1101 -26.49 -2.00 -18.99
CA ASP A 1101 -27.79 -1.60 -18.47
C ASP A 1101 -28.83 -2.75 -18.50
N ASP A 1102 -28.40 -3.99 -18.24
CA ASP A 1102 -29.27 -5.18 -18.30
C ASP A 1102 -29.82 -5.65 -16.95
N GLY A 1103 -29.32 -5.07 -15.86
CA GLY A 1103 -29.72 -5.33 -14.48
C GLY A 1103 -28.79 -6.25 -13.70
N LEU A 1104 -27.68 -6.71 -14.28
CA LEU A 1104 -26.58 -7.37 -13.57
C LEU A 1104 -25.36 -6.46 -13.49
N SER A 1105 -24.60 -6.56 -12.39
CA SER A 1105 -23.38 -5.78 -12.27
C SER A 1105 -22.23 -6.42 -13.05
N ASP A 1106 -21.27 -5.63 -13.53
CA ASP A 1106 -20.14 -6.13 -14.31
C ASP A 1106 -19.36 -7.19 -13.51
N GLY A 1107 -19.21 -6.96 -12.20
CA GLY A 1107 -18.65 -7.90 -11.25
C GLY A 1107 -19.48 -9.17 -11.05
N GLU A 1108 -20.81 -9.08 -10.95
CA GLU A 1108 -21.68 -10.26 -10.87
C GLU A 1108 -21.59 -11.12 -12.13
N GLU A 1109 -21.58 -10.49 -13.30
CA GLU A 1109 -21.44 -11.16 -14.59
C GLU A 1109 -20.08 -11.84 -14.75
N VAL A 1110 -19.00 -11.18 -14.37
CA VAL A 1110 -17.64 -11.72 -14.51
C VAL A 1110 -17.33 -12.80 -13.48
N LEU A 1111 -17.74 -12.60 -12.22
CA LEU A 1111 -17.34 -13.44 -11.09
C LEU A 1111 -18.31 -14.60 -10.83
N GLU A 1112 -19.61 -14.42 -11.11
CA GLU A 1112 -20.66 -15.38 -10.75
C GLU A 1112 -21.32 -16.03 -11.97
N GLN A 1113 -21.87 -15.24 -12.89
CA GLN A 1113 -22.75 -15.75 -13.97
C GLN A 1113 -21.97 -16.22 -15.21
N GLY A 1114 -20.85 -15.57 -15.53
CA GLY A 1114 -20.00 -15.86 -16.68
C GLY A 1114 -20.57 -15.37 -18.03
N THR A 1115 -21.45 -14.37 -17.99
CA THR A 1115 -21.99 -13.60 -19.12
C THR A 1115 -20.98 -12.53 -19.60
N ASP A 1116 -21.29 -11.78 -20.65
CA ASP A 1116 -20.40 -10.73 -21.19
C ASP A 1116 -20.89 -9.36 -20.73
N PRO A 1117 -20.17 -8.63 -19.85
CA PRO A 1117 -20.63 -7.39 -19.19
C PRO A 1117 -20.71 -6.16 -20.11
N LEU A 1118 -20.81 -6.39 -21.40
CA LEU A 1118 -20.92 -5.39 -22.45
C LEU A 1118 -21.98 -5.80 -23.49
N ASP A 1119 -22.71 -6.87 -23.24
CA ASP A 1119 -23.71 -7.50 -24.10
C ASP A 1119 -24.90 -8.06 -23.28
N ALA A 1120 -25.84 -7.18 -22.97
CA ALA A 1120 -27.14 -7.38 -22.29
C ALA A 1120 -28.07 -8.54 -22.74
N ASP A 1121 -27.65 -9.47 -23.59
CA ASP A 1121 -28.37 -10.68 -24.06
C ASP A 1121 -27.29 -11.64 -24.62
N SER A 1122 -26.61 -12.35 -23.72
CA SER A 1122 -25.39 -13.12 -24.00
C SER A 1122 -25.60 -14.27 -24.99
N ASP A 1123 -26.83 -14.76 -25.13
CA ASP A 1123 -27.15 -15.90 -25.99
C ASP A 1123 -28.02 -15.59 -27.23
N ASP A 1124 -28.38 -14.31 -27.40
CA ASP A 1124 -29.13 -13.72 -28.51
C ASP A 1124 -30.57 -14.28 -28.66
N ASP A 1125 -31.26 -14.65 -27.59
CA ASP A 1125 -32.63 -15.20 -27.64
C ASP A 1125 -33.75 -14.14 -27.53
N GLY A 1126 -33.40 -12.94 -27.07
CA GLY A 1126 -34.29 -11.80 -26.93
C GLY A 1126 -34.83 -11.55 -25.51
N LEU A 1127 -34.28 -12.21 -24.50
CA LEU A 1127 -34.37 -11.90 -23.08
C LEU A 1127 -32.98 -11.42 -22.60
N SER A 1128 -32.88 -10.46 -21.68
CA SER A 1128 -31.57 -10.03 -21.17
C SER A 1128 -31.05 -10.96 -20.09
N ASP A 1129 -29.75 -10.97 -19.83
CA ASP A 1129 -29.14 -11.89 -18.85
C ASP A 1129 -29.72 -11.62 -17.46
N GLY A 1130 -29.92 -10.36 -17.10
CA GLY A 1130 -30.65 -9.96 -15.89
C GLY A 1130 -32.13 -10.39 -15.85
N ASP A 1131 -32.86 -10.26 -16.96
CA ASP A 1131 -34.26 -10.73 -17.05
C ASP A 1131 -34.32 -12.27 -16.91
N GLU A 1132 -33.36 -12.99 -17.48
CA GLU A 1132 -33.29 -14.45 -17.42
C GLU A 1132 -33.09 -14.96 -16.00
N LEU A 1133 -32.19 -14.35 -15.23
CA LEU A 1133 -32.04 -14.68 -13.81
C LEU A 1133 -33.32 -14.35 -13.00
N LEU A 1134 -34.01 -13.27 -13.34
CA LEU A 1134 -35.31 -12.93 -12.76
C LEU A 1134 -36.39 -13.99 -13.06
N TYR A 1135 -36.41 -14.57 -14.27
CA TYR A 1135 -37.30 -15.68 -14.64
C TYR A 1135 -36.76 -17.06 -14.22
N GLY A 1136 -35.50 -17.13 -13.80
CA GLY A 1136 -34.77 -18.34 -13.40
C GLY A 1136 -34.27 -19.21 -14.56
N SER A 1137 -34.31 -18.72 -15.80
CA SER A 1137 -33.68 -19.36 -16.98
C SER A 1137 -32.15 -19.18 -16.96
N ASP A 1138 -31.44 -19.90 -17.83
CA ASP A 1138 -29.97 -19.87 -17.92
C ASP A 1138 -29.53 -18.85 -18.98
N PRO A 1139 -28.87 -17.72 -18.60
CA PRO A 1139 -28.46 -16.66 -19.53
C PRO A 1139 -27.52 -17.06 -20.68
N LEU A 1140 -27.07 -18.31 -20.68
CA LEU A 1140 -26.17 -18.88 -21.68
C LEU A 1140 -26.83 -19.98 -22.52
N ASP A 1141 -28.12 -20.27 -22.31
CA ASP A 1141 -28.88 -21.31 -23.03
C ASP A 1141 -30.31 -20.88 -23.42
N ALA A 1142 -30.42 -20.36 -24.63
CA ALA A 1142 -31.59 -19.84 -25.33
C ALA A 1142 -32.83 -20.75 -25.48
N ASP A 1143 -32.97 -21.84 -24.72
CA ASP A 1143 -34.08 -22.80 -24.67
C ASP A 1143 -33.83 -23.68 -23.42
N SER A 1144 -34.02 -23.09 -22.23
CA SER A 1144 -33.59 -23.64 -20.94
C SER A 1144 -34.23 -24.99 -20.62
N ASP A 1145 -35.47 -25.21 -21.07
CA ASP A 1145 -36.22 -26.42 -20.80
C ASP A 1145 -36.21 -27.46 -21.95
N GLY A 1146 -35.77 -27.05 -23.14
CA GLY A 1146 -35.51 -27.87 -24.31
C GLY A 1146 -36.77 -28.30 -25.07
N ASP A 1147 -37.88 -27.56 -24.97
CA ASP A 1147 -39.14 -27.85 -25.64
C ASP A 1147 -39.20 -27.34 -27.09
N GLY A 1148 -38.32 -26.38 -27.43
CA GLY A 1148 -38.12 -25.84 -28.76
C GLY A 1148 -38.72 -24.46 -29.02
N LEU A 1149 -39.24 -23.78 -28.00
CA LEU A 1149 -39.32 -22.32 -27.90
C LEU A 1149 -38.07 -21.80 -27.18
N SER A 1150 -37.64 -20.57 -27.48
CA SER A 1150 -36.60 -19.91 -26.66
C SER A 1150 -37.22 -19.25 -25.45
N ASP A 1151 -36.43 -19.03 -24.39
CA ASP A 1151 -36.90 -18.44 -23.14
C ASP A 1151 -37.49 -17.03 -23.41
N GLY A 1152 -36.83 -16.27 -24.27
CA GLY A 1152 -37.35 -15.01 -24.80
C GLY A 1152 -38.63 -15.14 -25.63
N GLU A 1153 -38.82 -16.20 -26.44
CA GLU A 1153 -40.08 -16.45 -27.18
C GLU A 1153 -41.23 -16.79 -26.21
N GLU A 1154 -40.94 -17.58 -25.18
CA GLU A 1154 -41.90 -17.97 -24.16
C GLU A 1154 -42.40 -16.79 -23.34
N VAL A 1155 -41.49 -15.97 -22.82
CA VAL A 1155 -41.84 -14.79 -22.02
C VAL A 1155 -42.50 -13.70 -22.88
N ASN A 1156 -41.90 -13.34 -24.01
CA ASN A 1156 -42.33 -12.16 -24.78
C ASN A 1156 -43.55 -12.42 -25.68
N ASP A 1157 -43.67 -13.61 -26.28
CA ASP A 1157 -44.68 -13.89 -27.31
C ASP A 1157 -45.83 -14.80 -26.84
N TYR A 1158 -45.57 -15.78 -25.96
CA TYR A 1158 -46.57 -16.80 -25.57
C TYR A 1158 -47.06 -16.68 -24.12
N GLY A 1159 -46.27 -16.12 -23.22
CA GLY A 1159 -46.54 -16.03 -21.77
C GLY A 1159 -46.48 -17.39 -21.07
N THR A 1160 -45.73 -18.35 -21.62
CA THR A 1160 -45.43 -19.67 -21.05
C THR A 1160 -44.24 -19.58 -20.08
N ASN A 1161 -43.91 -20.66 -19.37
CA ASN A 1161 -42.84 -20.67 -18.38
C ASN A 1161 -41.56 -21.30 -18.96
N PRO A 1162 -40.46 -20.54 -19.07
CA PRO A 1162 -39.20 -20.98 -19.71
C PRO A 1162 -38.49 -22.15 -19.03
N LEU A 1163 -38.97 -22.59 -17.86
CA LEU A 1163 -38.41 -23.72 -17.10
C LEU A 1163 -39.28 -24.98 -17.18
N LEU A 1164 -40.44 -24.89 -17.83
CA LEU A 1164 -41.44 -25.95 -17.84
C LEU A 1164 -41.84 -26.29 -19.28
N PRO A 1165 -41.42 -27.47 -19.78
CA PRO A 1165 -41.73 -27.87 -21.16
C PRO A 1165 -43.21 -28.14 -21.44
N ASP A 1166 -44.14 -27.80 -20.54
CA ASP A 1166 -45.58 -28.09 -20.58
C ASP A 1166 -46.22 -27.18 -19.49
N SER A 1167 -46.55 -25.94 -19.86
CA SER A 1167 -46.96 -24.89 -18.93
C SER A 1167 -48.34 -25.12 -18.30
N ASP A 1168 -49.23 -25.86 -18.97
CA ASP A 1168 -50.59 -26.13 -18.52
C ASP A 1168 -50.82 -27.55 -17.96
N GLU A 1169 -49.75 -28.36 -17.95
CA GLU A 1169 -49.65 -29.73 -17.44
C GLU A 1169 -50.61 -30.75 -18.09
N ASP A 1170 -50.97 -30.54 -19.36
CA ASP A 1170 -51.90 -31.41 -20.06
C ASP A 1170 -51.23 -32.61 -20.76
N GLY A 1171 -49.90 -32.55 -20.92
CA GLY A 1171 -49.05 -33.57 -21.51
C GLY A 1171 -48.66 -33.35 -22.97
N MET A 1172 -48.90 -32.17 -23.55
CA MET A 1172 -48.23 -31.63 -24.74
C MET A 1172 -47.20 -30.58 -24.31
N ASP A 1173 -46.11 -30.43 -25.07
CA ASP A 1173 -45.14 -29.36 -24.80
C ASP A 1173 -45.50 -28.06 -25.54
N ASP A 1174 -45.17 -26.91 -24.95
CA ASP A 1174 -45.62 -25.59 -25.38
C ASP A 1174 -45.16 -25.31 -26.82
N GLY A 1175 -43.92 -25.67 -27.14
CA GLY A 1175 -43.36 -25.64 -28.50
C GLY A 1175 -44.15 -26.49 -29.51
N THR A 1176 -44.60 -27.69 -29.14
CA THR A 1176 -45.47 -28.51 -30.01
C THR A 1176 -46.85 -27.87 -30.17
N GLU A 1177 -47.42 -27.30 -29.12
CA GLU A 1177 -48.72 -26.65 -29.13
C GLU A 1177 -48.74 -25.46 -30.08
N VAL A 1178 -47.71 -24.61 -30.01
CA VAL A 1178 -47.48 -23.52 -30.96
C VAL A 1178 -47.31 -24.04 -32.39
N GLU A 1179 -46.58 -25.15 -32.61
CA GLU A 1179 -46.40 -25.75 -33.95
C GLU A 1179 -47.74 -26.21 -34.54
N VAL A 1180 -48.64 -26.77 -33.72
CA VAL A 1180 -49.94 -27.28 -34.16
C VAL A 1180 -51.05 -26.25 -34.13
N GLY A 1181 -50.83 -25.11 -33.46
CA GLY A 1181 -51.75 -23.98 -33.31
C GLY A 1181 -52.78 -24.15 -32.19
N ALA A 1182 -52.45 -24.92 -31.16
CA ALA A 1182 -53.12 -24.95 -29.85
C ALA A 1182 -52.69 -23.73 -29.00
N ASP A 1183 -53.34 -23.51 -27.87
CA ASP A 1183 -53.00 -22.43 -26.91
C ASP A 1183 -52.24 -23.04 -25.73
N PRO A 1184 -50.92 -22.79 -25.58
CA PRO A 1184 -50.07 -23.46 -24.59
C PRO A 1184 -50.35 -23.10 -23.12
N LEU A 1185 -51.35 -22.23 -22.89
CA LEU A 1185 -51.83 -21.88 -21.56
C LEU A 1185 -53.23 -22.44 -21.26
N ASP A 1186 -53.79 -23.24 -22.17
CA ASP A 1186 -55.15 -23.78 -22.09
C ASP A 1186 -55.23 -25.26 -22.44
N SER A 1187 -55.22 -26.08 -21.38
CA SER A 1187 -55.24 -27.56 -21.42
C SER A 1187 -56.40 -28.23 -22.18
N ASP A 1188 -57.30 -27.46 -22.80
CA ASP A 1188 -58.43 -27.88 -23.65
C ASP A 1188 -58.80 -26.70 -24.58
N THR A 1189 -57.93 -26.38 -25.55
CA THR A 1189 -58.01 -25.22 -26.45
C THR A 1189 -59.39 -25.05 -27.11
N ASP A 1190 -60.12 -26.14 -27.36
CA ASP A 1190 -61.39 -26.12 -28.07
C ASP A 1190 -62.65 -26.31 -27.20
N ASP A 1191 -62.47 -26.37 -25.88
CA ASP A 1191 -63.51 -26.47 -24.84
C ASP A 1191 -64.42 -27.72 -25.00
N ASP A 1192 -63.94 -28.81 -25.61
CA ASP A 1192 -64.74 -30.01 -25.87
C ASP A 1192 -64.76 -31.03 -24.71
N GLY A 1193 -63.84 -30.86 -23.75
CA GLY A 1193 -63.68 -31.66 -22.55
C GLY A 1193 -62.66 -32.80 -22.66
N ILE A 1194 -61.82 -32.78 -23.69
CA ILE A 1194 -60.66 -33.66 -23.91
C ILE A 1194 -59.41 -32.77 -23.83
N LEU A 1195 -58.39 -33.21 -23.08
CA LEU A 1195 -57.13 -32.47 -23.01
C LEU A 1195 -56.38 -32.54 -24.35
N ASP A 1196 -55.66 -31.48 -24.68
CA ASP A 1196 -54.88 -31.34 -25.92
C ASP A 1196 -53.74 -32.37 -25.99
N GLY A 1197 -53.18 -32.76 -24.85
CA GLY A 1197 -52.15 -33.79 -24.64
C GLY A 1197 -52.46 -35.21 -25.16
N PRO A 1198 -52.36 -36.31 -24.36
CA PRO A 1198 -51.93 -37.66 -24.80
C PRO A 1198 -52.62 -38.37 -26.01
N ASP A 1199 -53.72 -37.85 -26.56
CA ASP A 1199 -54.38 -38.33 -27.78
C ASP A 1199 -54.73 -37.19 -28.82
N GLY A 1200 -54.27 -35.94 -28.64
CA GLY A 1200 -54.71 -34.75 -29.41
C GLY A 1200 -54.19 -34.62 -30.84
N LEU A 1201 -53.02 -35.19 -31.15
CA LEU A 1201 -52.43 -35.16 -32.50
C LEU A 1201 -53.08 -36.16 -33.49
N GLU A 1202 -54.01 -36.99 -33.03
CA GLU A 1202 -54.73 -37.93 -33.90
C GLU A 1202 -55.92 -37.21 -34.60
N ASP A 1203 -56.17 -37.55 -35.86
CA ASP A 1203 -57.40 -37.19 -36.60
C ASP A 1203 -58.27 -38.46 -36.62
N GLU A 1204 -58.98 -38.74 -35.52
CA GLU A 1204 -59.71 -40.01 -35.34
C GLU A 1204 -60.88 -40.15 -36.34
N ASP A 1205 -61.53 -39.05 -36.71
CA ASP A 1205 -62.71 -39.04 -37.58
C ASP A 1205 -62.34 -38.93 -39.09
N GLY A 1206 -61.10 -38.54 -39.38
CA GLY A 1206 -60.46 -38.49 -40.69
C GLY A 1206 -60.89 -37.30 -41.55
N ASP A 1207 -61.33 -36.22 -40.93
CA ASP A 1207 -61.84 -35.04 -41.62
C ASP A 1207 -60.79 -33.96 -41.91
N GLY A 1208 -59.59 -34.13 -41.36
CA GLY A 1208 -58.42 -33.29 -41.60
C GLY A 1208 -58.22 -32.16 -40.59
N ILE A 1209 -58.92 -32.18 -39.45
CA ILE A 1209 -58.63 -31.40 -38.24
C ILE A 1209 -58.16 -32.41 -37.18
N ILE A 1210 -57.06 -32.11 -36.47
CA ILE A 1210 -56.57 -32.93 -35.35
C ILE A 1210 -57.44 -32.68 -34.11
N ASN A 1211 -57.53 -33.65 -33.21
CA ASN A 1211 -58.49 -33.63 -32.10
C ASN A 1211 -58.38 -32.35 -31.24
N VAL A 1212 -57.17 -31.86 -30.96
CA VAL A 1212 -56.88 -30.59 -30.22
C VAL A 1212 -57.53 -29.32 -30.83
N LEU A 1213 -58.01 -29.38 -32.08
CA LEU A 1213 -58.65 -28.25 -32.77
C LEU A 1213 -60.07 -28.58 -33.27
N ASP A 1214 -60.68 -29.72 -32.87
CA ASP A 1214 -61.98 -30.17 -33.34
C ASP A 1214 -63.11 -30.19 -32.28
N PRO A 1215 -63.91 -29.11 -32.14
CA PRO A 1215 -64.88 -28.92 -31.05
C PRO A 1215 -66.19 -29.74 -31.22
N ARG A 1216 -66.13 -30.89 -31.89
CA ARG A 1216 -67.30 -31.69 -32.33
C ARG A 1216 -67.60 -32.92 -31.48
N GLU A 1217 -66.81 -33.24 -30.46
CA GLU A 1217 -67.02 -34.42 -29.60
C GLU A 1217 -67.64 -34.13 -28.22
N ALA A 1218 -68.51 -33.11 -28.09
CA ALA A 1218 -69.39 -33.03 -26.91
C ALA A 1218 -70.36 -34.24 -26.82
N PRO A 1219 -70.51 -34.90 -25.65
CA PRO A 1219 -71.17 -36.21 -25.54
C PRO A 1219 -72.66 -36.17 -25.89
N GLU A 1220 -73.09 -37.02 -26.83
CA GLU A 1220 -74.51 -37.22 -27.13
C GLU A 1220 -75.27 -37.78 -25.90
N ASP A 1221 -76.16 -36.95 -25.35
CA ASP A 1221 -77.26 -37.29 -24.45
C ASP A 1221 -78.06 -38.55 -24.87
N GLU A 1222 -77.95 -39.68 -24.16
CA GLU A 1222 -78.99 -40.74 -24.12
C GLU A 1222 -79.13 -41.37 -22.70
N GLU A 1223 -80.02 -40.75 -21.91
CA GLU A 1223 -80.91 -41.21 -20.81
C GLU A 1223 -80.56 -42.34 -19.78
N PRO A 1224 -81.10 -42.23 -18.53
CA PRO A 1224 -80.70 -43.03 -17.37
C PRO A 1224 -81.55 -44.29 -17.18
N ASP A 1225 -80.94 -45.39 -16.71
CA ASP A 1225 -81.68 -46.49 -16.06
C ASP A 1225 -80.96 -47.01 -14.80
N GLU A 1226 -81.79 -47.21 -13.79
CA GLU A 1226 -81.61 -47.46 -12.36
C GLU A 1226 -80.64 -48.58 -11.86
N PRO A 1227 -80.35 -48.63 -10.53
CA PRO A 1227 -79.10 -49.13 -9.94
C PRO A 1227 -79.20 -50.56 -9.38
N GLU A 1228 -78.10 -51.33 -9.38
CA GLU A 1228 -77.98 -52.55 -8.55
C GLU A 1228 -76.56 -52.83 -7.99
N VAL A 1229 -76.44 -52.64 -6.67
CA VAL A 1229 -75.88 -53.52 -5.61
C VAL A 1229 -74.45 -54.12 -5.73
N PRO A 1230 -73.59 -53.97 -4.69
CA PRO A 1230 -72.24 -54.55 -4.64
C PRO A 1230 -72.20 -55.93 -3.96
N VAL A 1231 -71.51 -56.89 -4.57
CA VAL A 1231 -70.96 -58.15 -3.99
C VAL A 1231 -69.80 -58.55 -4.92
N GLY A 1232 -68.53 -58.63 -4.50
CA GLY A 1232 -68.01 -59.36 -3.36
C GLY A 1232 -67.47 -60.72 -3.83
N ASP A 1233 -66.25 -61.04 -3.36
CA ASP A 1233 -65.58 -62.35 -3.33
C ASP A 1233 -64.64 -62.70 -4.50
N VAL A 1234 -63.39 -63.18 -4.34
CA VAL A 1234 -62.62 -63.72 -3.18
C VAL A 1234 -61.23 -64.18 -3.71
N LEU A 1235 -60.23 -64.29 -2.81
CA LEU A 1235 -58.89 -64.99 -2.91
C LEU A 1235 -57.76 -64.22 -3.64
N ASP A 1236 -56.48 -64.20 -3.21
CA ASP A 1236 -55.73 -64.89 -2.15
C ASP A 1236 -54.36 -64.18 -1.95
N SER A 1237 -53.86 -64.17 -0.71
CA SER A 1237 -52.46 -64.52 -0.32
C SER A 1237 -51.21 -63.92 -1.01
N LEU A 1238 -50.44 -63.20 -0.17
CA LEU A 1238 -48.98 -63.28 0.12
C LEU A 1238 -47.91 -63.14 -0.99
N TYR A 1239 -46.99 -62.20 -0.70
CA TYR A 1239 -45.52 -62.23 -0.85
C TYR A 1239 -44.87 -62.36 -2.24
N GLY A 1240 -44.04 -61.35 -2.56
CA GLY A 1240 -42.65 -61.57 -2.95
C GLY A 1240 -42.30 -61.27 -4.41
N GLY A 1241 -41.63 -60.13 -4.63
CA GLY A 1241 -40.23 -60.09 -5.04
C GLY A 1241 -39.82 -60.61 -6.43
N ALA A 1242 -39.16 -59.68 -7.15
CA ALA A 1242 -37.96 -59.86 -7.97
C ALA A 1242 -38.08 -60.46 -9.38
N SER A 1243 -37.65 -59.63 -10.34
CA SER A 1243 -36.75 -59.79 -11.49
C SER A 1243 -36.54 -61.19 -12.13
N PRO A 1244 -36.31 -61.24 -13.45
CA PRO A 1244 -34.97 -61.61 -13.94
C PRO A 1244 -34.64 -60.96 -15.32
N ALA A 1245 -33.43 -60.95 -15.88
CA ALA A 1245 -32.05 -61.22 -15.48
C ALA A 1245 -31.18 -61.19 -16.77
N CYS A 1246 -29.86 -61.13 -16.55
CA CYS A 1246 -28.71 -61.51 -17.42
C CYS A 1246 -28.16 -60.40 -18.32
N GLY A 1247 -26.87 -60.04 -18.31
CA GLY A 1247 -25.69 -60.63 -17.68
C GLY A 1247 -24.47 -60.61 -18.64
N CYS A 1248 -23.31 -60.21 -18.09
CA CYS A 1248 -21.93 -60.48 -18.48
C CYS A 1248 -21.17 -59.55 -19.47
N SER A 1249 -20.22 -58.80 -18.87
CA SER A 1249 -18.74 -58.92 -18.98
C SER A 1249 -17.92 -58.11 -20.00
N GLN A 1250 -17.03 -57.29 -19.41
CA GLN A 1250 -15.60 -57.06 -19.69
C GLN A 1250 -15.12 -56.37 -20.98
N SER A 1251 -14.67 -55.12 -20.77
CA SER A 1251 -13.38 -54.48 -21.10
C SER A 1251 -12.61 -54.78 -22.40
N ALA A 1252 -12.20 -53.64 -22.98
CA ALA A 1252 -10.89 -53.31 -23.56
C ALA A 1252 -10.67 -53.51 -25.07
N GLY A 1253 -10.30 -52.40 -25.72
CA GLY A 1253 -9.12 -52.36 -26.58
C GLY A 1253 -9.28 -51.80 -28.01
N ASP A 1254 -8.68 -50.62 -28.21
CA ASP A 1254 -7.91 -50.17 -29.39
C ASP A 1254 -8.60 -49.91 -30.75
N GLN A 1255 -8.67 -48.62 -31.09
CA GLN A 1255 -8.26 -47.89 -32.33
C GLN A 1255 -7.55 -48.72 -33.46
N PRO A 1256 -7.38 -48.24 -34.73
CA PRO A 1256 -8.17 -47.31 -35.58
C PRO A 1256 -8.16 -47.65 -37.12
N GLN A 1257 -8.67 -46.71 -37.95
CA GLN A 1257 -8.27 -46.37 -39.35
C GLN A 1257 -8.86 -47.08 -40.61
N LEU A 1258 -9.25 -46.21 -41.57
CA LEU A 1258 -9.22 -46.28 -43.06
C LEU A 1258 -10.37 -47.04 -43.79
N SER A 1259 -10.99 -46.58 -44.89
CA SER A 1259 -10.67 -45.49 -45.86
C SER A 1259 -11.76 -45.34 -46.97
N TRP A 1260 -12.08 -44.09 -47.32
CA TRP A 1260 -12.21 -43.45 -48.66
C TRP A 1260 -12.97 -44.10 -49.86
N LEU A 1261 -13.93 -43.35 -50.44
CA LEU A 1261 -13.84 -42.62 -51.75
C LEU A 1261 -15.14 -42.64 -52.60
N LEU A 1262 -15.73 -41.46 -52.89
CA LEU A 1262 -16.06 -40.89 -54.24
C LEU A 1262 -16.99 -39.65 -54.06
N LEU A 1263 -16.52 -38.41 -54.34
CA LEU A 1263 -16.66 -37.64 -55.61
C LEU A 1263 -18.15 -37.23 -55.89
N LEU A 1264 -18.57 -35.99 -56.22
CA LEU A 1264 -17.90 -34.86 -56.90
C LEU A 1264 -18.92 -33.71 -57.23
N LEU A 1265 -18.48 -32.43 -57.15
CA LEU A 1265 -18.89 -31.21 -57.93
C LEU A 1265 -20.29 -30.59 -57.71
N ALA A 1266 -20.51 -29.26 -57.68
CA ALA A 1266 -19.74 -28.01 -57.94
C ALA A 1266 -20.67 -26.81 -57.58
N ALA A 1267 -20.33 -25.52 -57.48
CA ALA A 1267 -19.15 -24.68 -57.24
C ALA A 1267 -19.55 -23.23 -57.62
N LEU A 1268 -18.90 -22.24 -56.97
CA LEU A 1268 -18.62 -20.84 -57.38
C LEU A 1268 -19.61 -19.75 -56.93
N GLY A 1269 -19.19 -18.66 -56.26
CA GLY A 1269 -17.84 -18.32 -55.81
C GLY A 1269 -17.64 -16.86 -55.40
N SER A 1270 -16.41 -16.62 -54.89
CA SER A 1270 -15.61 -15.37 -54.78
C SER A 1270 -16.13 -14.20 -53.92
N GLY A 1271 -15.35 -13.64 -52.98
CA GLY A 1271 -14.01 -13.99 -52.50
C GLY A 1271 -13.28 -12.88 -51.72
N ARG A 1272 -12.27 -13.30 -50.93
CA ARG A 1272 -10.98 -12.64 -50.55
C ARG A 1272 -11.01 -11.17 -50.07
N ARG A 1273 -10.41 -10.80 -48.93
CA ARG A 1273 -8.97 -10.87 -48.50
C ARG A 1273 -8.88 -10.53 -46.99
N ARG A 1274 -8.14 -11.24 -46.11
CA ARG A 1274 -6.66 -11.22 -45.83
C ARG A 1274 -6.16 -9.86 -45.28
N ARG A 1275 -5.57 -9.76 -44.07
CA ARG A 1275 -4.25 -10.29 -43.60
C ARG A 1275 -4.10 -9.98 -42.07
N LYS A 1276 -3.71 -10.95 -41.22
CA LYS A 1276 -2.34 -11.30 -40.73
C LYS A 1276 -1.67 -10.25 -39.79
N ALA A 1277 -1.45 -10.62 -38.54
CA ALA A 1277 -0.19 -11.22 -38.07
C ALA A 1277 -0.50 -12.61 -37.52
#